data_AF-A0A8A3S657-F1
#
_entry.id   AF-A0A8A3S657-F1
#
_cell.length_a   1.000
_cell.length_b   1.000
_cell.length_c   1.000
_cell.angle_alpha   90.00
_cell.angle_beta   90.00
_cell.angle_gamma   90.00
#
_symmetry.space_group_name_H-M   'P 1'
#
loop_
_entity.id
_entity.type
_entity.pdbx_description
1 polymer ?
#
loop_
_entity_poly.entity_id
_entity_poly.type
_entity_poly.pdbx_seq_one_letter_code
_entity_poly.pdbx_strand_id
1 'polypeptide(L)'
;MNVKNILMVGFLLTALLVSAASAADLVVTPQSSTSALGEVTEVTLRVENVAHLGGFDIDLHWDPSVVTLDTEPDNVTIGSLFCGHVNNSAWGSDRGGVRVAALNASLDGVSGAAELFTVRLKTVDDTGKSTPVAVVVNNYGFLNSTSGDDIPVNTITNATITAQRVNRIVSYVGVTAESVPLDAETVSVFTVANQRNVLTSKLTINSTIYAPNGSVFNTEERSGVILKPYEQNVQQIAWTPTQTGTYVLNVTVTSDTDLPVVGTTTAERSVAARNFSLEFHPYVYGYSRPQVDTWFWMVWYVKPSESGKVKLNLSVPESIEVWGEAESELWMTGDALNYVAFRLRATEIGTFTRDQFNLTASAHGKTASKTSTHDVSVWVPSMEVSSVDSVKVDTTGDFEMSYNTLHTNNTCDNQTTIIVQSGARGRTLAGLGYLVGYPYGCVEQTTSRMLASMNVKNYYLDRSDRPANFQIIRNDANTSVSNGVVKLVRGGQVGQHEDGGWSLWGCGESESSSSSYAAYTLARVNESGEDLNHLLNGKVSSDATVDDGTVNFEKAVEWFHENPDDDSSGTWTWSAGVCHAWTPTSNTGFVMLIHDMIRDQGTVAEPYATYMTENMQNATRYFVGIQNSDEGYFGNGRDRAMATALGLWGLEVYGTPSDDVTQDQINDSKAKATEWLIKNHDADGCWGADPVYGYSSKGRRSESTAYAILALNATGIPAENETIQGGVNWLVEQYESGGKWGYTWATQAAIDALIHCQPIEVSDGTLSISIDGEDICTLEVNETNPKVEYPLTADQMATVMANGKSKREITQYSKVKQHAVTVTRNNGNGMILVSIENTQRAPVNEIDDPIEDTGTILSTGGIIPDNGSPDVVQFSEDMDILGDAAPGDLFDTVTLTSDPSPLVANESGKVAIQVVSGVQGVFSPMIEVPIEGFTFANGTISDENGNDVAYQVLHGSVNTDSTSIFIQANEWTSDETYTYVFDAKPTHVGTLNFNLRFKALNDEDNVTLVEKSLDVIGRGDVAVKVTDENDSPVVATIVLDGSSQTASSHTFEGLLVGNYSLSVSKENYITVNTTVSVEANDETNVTVMMPTDLTTPRLIFSQGSGMLAGVSKVPGTLSAAFAENVTYNATVVGNGGRIVLALEFPQRFLLNNPVVRLNGVVLDPSQYEIRSGTFSNPDPYEPFSTTNATIIIYDAPDGVSEISIEFIGGRAGQALVGDHETGILDALRLAQFDVGLKGAPETFGYGDVSGDLMVNILDALRIAQYDAGLIPDLA
;
A
#
# COMPACT_ATOMS: atom_id res chain seq x y z
N MET A 1 -72.78 104.37 21.06
CA MET A 1 -74.10 105.05 21.00
C MET A 1 -74.54 105.16 19.55
N ASN A 2 -75.74 104.66 19.24
CA ASN A 2 -76.78 105.22 18.37
C ASN A 2 -76.56 105.60 16.87
N VAL A 3 -77.49 105.07 16.04
CA VAL A 3 -78.43 105.77 15.11
C VAL A 3 -78.03 106.01 13.62
N LYS A 4 -79.08 106.08 12.78
CA LYS A 4 -79.27 105.89 11.32
C LYS A 4 -79.41 107.19 10.47
N ASN A 5 -79.14 107.01 9.16
CA ASN A 5 -79.74 107.54 7.89
C ASN A 5 -79.30 108.87 7.19
N ILE A 6 -78.76 108.68 5.96
CA ILE A 6 -79.09 109.27 4.61
C ILE A 6 -78.17 110.34 3.91
N LEU A 7 -77.80 110.01 2.63
CA LEU A 7 -77.48 110.78 1.37
C LEU A 7 -76.12 111.52 1.07
N MET A 8 -75.34 110.94 0.14
CA MET A 8 -74.85 111.36 -1.23
C MET A 8 -74.12 112.70 -1.58
N VAL A 9 -73.11 112.55 -2.50
CA VAL A 9 -72.34 113.50 -3.40
C VAL A 9 -71.03 114.12 -2.83
N GLY A 10 -69.84 114.18 -3.46
CA GLY A 10 -69.26 113.71 -4.75
C GLY A 10 -67.88 114.38 -5.07
N PHE A 11 -66.90 113.58 -5.55
CA PHE A 11 -65.63 113.90 -6.26
C PHE A 11 -64.58 114.89 -5.66
N LEU A 12 -63.54 114.35 -4.99
CA LEU A 12 -62.09 114.65 -5.20
C LEU A 12 -61.19 113.74 -4.31
N LEU A 13 -60.05 113.30 -4.87
CA LEU A 13 -58.90 112.60 -4.26
C LEU A 13 -59.10 111.15 -3.77
N THR A 14 -58.61 110.18 -4.55
CA THR A 14 -58.54 108.75 -4.17
C THR A 14 -57.33 108.10 -4.82
N ALA A 15 -56.35 107.68 -4.00
CA ALA A 15 -55.41 106.55 -4.19
C ALA A 15 -54.23 106.70 -3.21
N LEU A 16 -54.54 106.70 -1.91
CA LEU A 16 -53.60 106.44 -0.83
C LEU A 16 -54.23 105.30 0.00
N LEU A 17 -54.08 104.08 -0.51
CA LEU A 17 -54.34 102.84 0.20
C LEU A 17 -53.00 102.12 0.26
N VAL A 18 -52.32 102.32 1.37
CA VAL A 18 -51.23 101.47 1.83
C VAL A 18 -51.82 100.06 1.96
N SER A 19 -51.56 99.20 0.97
CA SER A 19 -51.79 97.78 1.10
C SER A 19 -50.80 97.28 2.16
N ALA A 20 -51.32 96.88 3.33
CA ALA A 20 -50.56 96.01 4.21
C ALA A 20 -50.07 94.83 3.37
N ALA A 21 -48.76 94.63 3.27
CA ALA A 21 -48.20 93.42 2.67
C ALA A 21 -48.84 92.24 3.42
N SER A 22 -49.68 91.45 2.75
CA SER A 22 -50.15 90.21 3.35
C SER A 22 -48.95 89.30 3.47
N ALA A 23 -48.65 88.88 4.69
CA ALA A 23 -47.59 87.93 4.92
C ALA A 23 -47.99 86.59 4.28
N ALA A 24 -47.10 86.02 3.47
CA ALA A 24 -47.38 84.85 2.66
C ALA A 24 -47.27 83.56 3.48
N ASP A 25 -48.08 82.57 3.16
CA ASP A 25 -47.99 81.23 3.75
C ASP A 25 -47.31 80.29 2.75
N LEU A 26 -46.30 79.54 3.20
CA LEU A 26 -45.61 78.54 2.38
C LEU A 26 -46.09 77.14 2.76
N VAL A 27 -46.55 76.38 1.77
CA VAL A 27 -47.14 75.06 1.98
C VAL A 27 -46.50 74.05 1.04
N VAL A 28 -45.95 72.99 1.61
CA VAL A 28 -45.38 71.86 0.88
C VAL A 28 -46.47 70.78 0.70
N THR A 29 -46.72 70.31 -0.52
CA THR A 29 -47.78 69.32 -0.81
C THR A 29 -47.25 68.12 -1.60
N PRO A 30 -47.70 66.87 -1.31
CA PRO A 30 -48.62 66.48 -0.24
C PRO A 30 -48.00 66.61 1.16
N GLN A 31 -48.83 66.83 2.18
CA GLN A 31 -48.39 67.07 3.57
C GLN A 31 -47.81 65.81 4.24
N SER A 32 -48.29 64.64 3.86
CA SER A 32 -47.72 63.35 4.26
C SER A 32 -47.79 62.37 3.09
N SER A 33 -46.71 61.63 2.86
CA SER A 33 -46.65 60.54 1.87
C SER A 33 -45.97 59.33 2.50
N THR A 34 -46.45 58.13 2.18
CA THR A 34 -45.72 56.88 2.45
C THR A 34 -45.26 56.31 1.12
N SER A 35 -43.97 56.06 0.96
CA SER A 35 -43.40 55.69 -0.33
C SER A 35 -42.46 54.48 -0.22
N ALA A 36 -42.52 53.56 -1.18
CA ALA A 36 -41.70 52.35 -1.23
C ALA A 36 -40.28 52.64 -1.74
N LEU A 37 -39.33 51.73 -1.46
CA LEU A 37 -37.96 51.85 -1.96
C LEU A 37 -37.92 52.01 -3.48
N GLY A 38 -37.27 53.08 -3.95
CA GLY A 38 -37.13 53.41 -5.36
C GLY A 38 -38.33 54.16 -5.97
N GLU A 39 -39.44 54.30 -5.26
CA GLU A 39 -40.58 55.11 -5.69
C GLU A 39 -40.27 56.60 -5.57
N VAL A 40 -40.80 57.39 -6.50
CA VAL A 40 -40.60 58.84 -6.55
C VAL A 40 -41.84 59.54 -6.02
N THR A 41 -41.66 60.35 -4.98
CA THR A 41 -42.68 61.26 -4.45
C THR A 41 -42.46 62.66 -5.01
N GLU A 42 -43.46 63.20 -5.71
CA GLU A 42 -43.44 64.60 -6.14
C GLU A 42 -43.90 65.51 -5.01
N VAL A 43 -43.06 66.48 -4.66
CA VAL A 43 -43.31 67.43 -3.59
C VAL A 43 -43.32 68.85 -4.16
N THR A 44 -44.47 69.51 -4.09
CA THR A 44 -44.67 70.85 -4.63
C THR A 44 -44.70 71.89 -3.53
N LEU A 45 -43.80 72.87 -3.59
CA LEU A 45 -43.84 74.05 -2.74
C LEU A 45 -44.80 75.09 -3.35
N ARG A 46 -45.76 75.52 -2.55
CA ARG A 46 -46.78 76.51 -2.92
C ARG A 46 -46.69 77.71 -2.01
N VAL A 47 -47.01 78.87 -2.56
CA VAL A 47 -47.24 80.10 -1.80
C VAL A 47 -48.73 80.41 -1.79
N GLU A 48 -49.26 80.83 -0.64
CA GLU A 48 -50.64 81.25 -0.44
C GLU A 48 -50.67 82.63 0.22
N ASN A 49 -51.80 83.33 0.09
CA ASN A 49 -52.04 84.64 0.69
C ASN A 49 -50.96 85.69 0.35
N VAL A 50 -50.31 85.57 -0.81
CA VAL A 50 -49.28 86.50 -1.28
C VAL A 50 -49.89 87.62 -2.11
N ALA A 51 -49.26 88.81 -2.11
CA ALA A 51 -49.63 89.91 -2.98
C ALA A 51 -48.43 90.38 -3.81
N HIS A 52 -48.61 90.48 -5.13
CA HIS A 52 -47.64 90.99 -6.09
C HIS A 52 -46.27 90.29 -6.10
N LEU A 53 -46.21 88.98 -5.85
CA LEU A 53 -44.96 88.20 -5.87
C LEU A 53 -44.25 88.33 -7.23
N GLY A 54 -43.08 88.96 -7.20
CA GLY A 54 -42.18 89.21 -8.32
C GLY A 54 -40.99 88.25 -8.41
N GLY A 55 -40.63 87.55 -7.32
CA GLY A 55 -39.61 86.50 -7.34
C GLY A 55 -39.41 85.82 -5.99
N PHE A 56 -38.72 84.68 -5.99
CA PHE A 56 -38.40 83.91 -4.78
C PHE A 56 -37.00 83.29 -4.85
N ASP A 57 -36.45 82.97 -3.68
CA ASP A 57 -35.21 82.21 -3.51
C ASP A 57 -35.29 81.39 -2.22
N ILE A 58 -35.47 80.08 -2.34
CA ILE A 58 -35.88 79.22 -1.22
C ILE A 58 -35.04 77.94 -1.16
N ASP A 59 -34.65 77.55 0.05
CA ASP A 59 -34.01 76.27 0.35
C ASP A 59 -35.06 75.25 0.82
N LEU A 60 -34.99 74.03 0.28
CA LEU A 60 -35.77 72.87 0.71
C LEU A 60 -34.81 71.81 1.22
N HIS A 61 -35.01 71.32 2.44
CA HIS A 61 -34.14 70.35 3.12
C HIS A 61 -34.89 69.05 3.43
N TRP A 62 -34.18 67.92 3.37
CA TRP A 62 -34.65 66.59 3.77
C TRP A 62 -33.48 65.76 4.30
N ASP A 63 -33.76 64.59 4.85
CA ASP A 63 -32.76 63.60 5.23
C ASP A 63 -32.39 62.77 3.99
N PRO A 64 -31.16 62.89 3.47
CA PRO A 64 -30.73 62.18 2.27
C PRO A 64 -30.66 60.66 2.48
N SER A 65 -30.68 60.19 3.73
CA SER A 65 -30.77 58.77 4.06
C SER A 65 -32.17 58.18 3.86
N VAL A 66 -33.20 59.01 3.67
CA VAL A 66 -34.60 58.57 3.52
C VAL A 66 -35.06 58.76 2.08
N VAL A 67 -34.79 59.93 1.51
CA VAL A 67 -35.11 60.26 0.12
C VAL A 67 -33.93 61.01 -0.52
N THR A 68 -33.75 60.83 -1.82
CA THR A 68 -32.75 61.55 -2.63
C THR A 68 -33.43 62.31 -3.75
N LEU A 69 -32.76 63.32 -4.31
CA LEU A 69 -33.26 63.98 -5.50
C LEU A 69 -33.22 62.98 -6.68
N ASP A 70 -34.33 62.88 -7.42
CA ASP A 70 -34.42 61.99 -8.57
C ASP A 70 -33.34 62.35 -9.62
N THR A 71 -32.83 61.33 -10.32
CA THR A 71 -31.74 61.48 -11.31
C THR A 71 -32.24 61.74 -12.73
N GLU A 72 -33.55 61.57 -12.96
CA GLU A 72 -34.19 61.88 -14.23
C GLU A 72 -34.16 63.39 -14.56
N PRO A 73 -34.14 63.77 -15.85
CA PRO A 73 -34.34 65.16 -16.26
C PRO A 73 -35.63 65.73 -15.64
N ASP A 74 -35.62 67.03 -15.34
CA ASP A 74 -36.74 67.76 -14.70
C ASP A 74 -37.04 67.33 -13.24
N ASN A 75 -36.04 66.80 -12.53
CA ASN A 75 -36.12 66.50 -11.09
C ASN A 75 -36.50 67.69 -10.20
N VAL A 76 -36.30 68.92 -10.70
CA VAL A 76 -36.89 70.15 -10.17
C VAL A 76 -37.57 70.89 -11.32
N THR A 77 -38.87 71.11 -11.19
CA THR A 77 -39.67 71.85 -12.18
C THR A 77 -40.15 73.17 -11.56
N ILE A 78 -39.79 74.31 -12.15
CA ILE A 78 -40.27 75.62 -11.71
C ILE A 78 -41.73 75.81 -12.14
N GLY A 79 -42.56 76.37 -11.24
CA GLY A 79 -43.97 76.62 -11.51
C GLY A 79 -44.18 77.53 -12.71
N SER A 80 -45.24 77.28 -13.48
CA SER A 80 -45.48 77.90 -14.80
C SER A 80 -45.55 79.44 -14.82
N LEU A 81 -45.75 80.09 -13.67
CA LEU A 81 -45.79 81.55 -13.53
C LEU A 81 -44.42 82.18 -13.31
N PHE A 82 -43.37 81.37 -13.20
CA PHE A 82 -42.01 81.79 -12.88
C PHE A 82 -41.02 81.28 -13.91
N CYS A 83 -39.95 82.04 -14.13
CA CYS A 83 -38.78 81.63 -14.92
C CYS A 83 -37.52 81.89 -14.09
N GLY A 84 -36.61 80.91 -14.05
CA GLY A 84 -35.52 80.96 -13.09
C GLY A 84 -34.43 79.92 -13.32
N HIS A 85 -33.47 79.91 -12.41
CA HIS A 85 -32.35 78.98 -12.40
C HIS A 85 -32.45 78.10 -11.16
N VAL A 86 -32.36 76.79 -11.35
CA VAL A 86 -32.16 75.83 -10.26
C VAL A 86 -30.66 75.68 -10.04
N ASN A 87 -30.18 75.93 -8.82
CA ASN A 87 -28.77 75.72 -8.50
C ASN A 87 -28.59 74.39 -7.77
N ASN A 88 -28.24 73.35 -8.54
CA ASN A 88 -27.92 72.03 -7.99
C ASN A 88 -26.47 71.93 -7.49
N SER A 89 -25.62 72.92 -7.84
CA SER A 89 -24.15 72.87 -7.65
C SER A 89 -23.64 73.56 -6.38
N ALA A 90 -24.50 74.25 -5.62
CA ALA A 90 -24.14 74.84 -4.34
C ALA A 90 -24.67 73.97 -3.19
N TRP A 91 -23.81 73.08 -2.68
CA TRP A 91 -23.90 72.47 -1.33
C TRP A 91 -25.04 71.48 -0.99
N GLY A 92 -25.98 71.17 -1.89
CA GLY A 92 -27.28 70.63 -1.46
C GLY A 92 -27.58 69.14 -1.66
N SER A 93 -27.51 68.60 -2.89
CA SER A 93 -28.27 67.36 -3.23
C SER A 93 -27.84 66.14 -2.43
N ASP A 94 -26.53 65.94 -2.27
CA ASP A 94 -25.95 64.77 -1.61
C ASP A 94 -26.02 64.86 -0.08
N ARG A 95 -26.32 66.08 0.43
CA ARG A 95 -26.49 66.38 1.86
C ARG A 95 -27.95 66.64 2.24
N GLY A 96 -28.88 66.39 1.31
CA GLY A 96 -30.32 66.49 1.54
C GLY A 96 -30.88 67.91 1.44
N GLY A 97 -30.57 68.66 0.39
CA GLY A 97 -31.24 69.93 0.12
C GLY A 97 -31.15 70.43 -1.32
N VAL A 98 -32.05 71.35 -1.68
CA VAL A 98 -32.02 72.07 -2.97
C VAL A 98 -32.39 73.54 -2.77
N ARG A 99 -31.69 74.43 -3.49
CA ARG A 99 -31.99 75.85 -3.55
C ARG A 99 -32.60 76.20 -4.89
N VAL A 100 -33.79 76.79 -4.87
CA VAL A 100 -34.52 77.18 -6.09
C VAL A 100 -34.80 78.67 -6.06
N ALA A 101 -34.36 79.36 -7.11
CA ALA A 101 -34.60 80.79 -7.27
C ALA A 101 -35.23 81.09 -8.63
N ALA A 102 -36.33 81.84 -8.64
CA ALA A 102 -37.01 82.23 -9.85
C ALA A 102 -37.67 83.61 -9.75
N LEU A 103 -37.83 84.25 -10.89
CA LEU A 103 -38.54 85.52 -11.04
C LEU A 103 -39.89 85.29 -11.71
N ASN A 104 -40.85 86.17 -11.46
CA ASN A 104 -42.14 86.13 -12.13
C ASN A 104 -41.96 86.32 -13.63
N ALA A 105 -42.65 85.52 -14.43
CA ALA A 105 -42.62 85.61 -15.88
C ALA A 105 -43.36 86.84 -16.45
N SER A 106 -44.04 87.63 -15.61
CA SER A 106 -44.82 88.81 -15.95
C SER A 106 -44.58 90.00 -15.00
N LEU A 107 -44.85 91.21 -15.49
CA LEU A 107 -44.70 92.46 -14.71
C LEU A 107 -45.82 92.70 -13.69
N ASP A 108 -46.91 91.92 -13.73
CA ASP A 108 -48.10 92.13 -12.90
C ASP A 108 -47.97 91.53 -11.48
N GLY A 109 -47.02 90.63 -11.26
CA GLY A 109 -46.85 89.94 -9.97
C GLY A 109 -47.87 88.80 -9.78
N VAL A 110 -47.61 87.85 -8.88
CA VAL A 110 -48.62 86.84 -8.50
C VAL A 110 -49.27 87.23 -7.18
N SER A 111 -50.61 87.31 -7.17
CA SER A 111 -51.42 87.59 -5.98
C SER A 111 -52.42 86.46 -5.74
N GLY A 112 -52.57 86.01 -4.50
CA GLY A 112 -53.38 84.85 -4.13
C GLY A 112 -52.51 83.62 -3.83
N ALA A 113 -52.62 82.59 -4.67
CA ALA A 113 -51.87 81.34 -4.51
C ALA A 113 -51.16 80.94 -5.80
N ALA A 114 -49.96 80.36 -5.68
CA ALA A 114 -49.16 79.92 -6.81
C ALA A 114 -48.30 78.71 -6.43
N GLU A 115 -47.99 77.86 -7.41
CA GLU A 115 -46.93 76.84 -7.27
C GLU A 115 -45.60 77.51 -7.57
N LEU A 116 -44.64 77.38 -6.66
CA LEU A 116 -43.30 77.95 -6.83
C LEU A 116 -42.44 76.97 -7.62
N PHE A 117 -42.31 75.73 -7.14
CA PHE A 117 -41.61 74.65 -7.81
C PHE A 117 -42.01 73.28 -7.25
N THR A 118 -41.76 72.24 -8.03
CA THR A 118 -41.94 70.83 -7.67
C THR A 118 -40.59 70.12 -7.66
N VAL A 119 -40.33 69.33 -6.63
CA VAL A 119 -39.15 68.49 -6.46
C VAL A 119 -39.56 67.02 -6.50
N ARG A 120 -38.84 66.23 -7.30
CA ARG A 120 -39.02 64.77 -7.37
C ARG A 120 -38.04 64.10 -6.42
N LEU A 121 -38.57 63.51 -5.35
CA LEU A 121 -37.77 62.85 -4.31
C LEU A 121 -37.94 61.34 -4.40
N LYS A 122 -36.88 60.62 -4.71
CA LYS A 122 -36.84 59.16 -4.77
C LYS A 122 -36.55 58.58 -3.40
N THR A 123 -37.42 57.71 -2.90
CA THR A 123 -37.23 57.04 -1.61
C THR A 123 -36.07 56.04 -1.70
N VAL A 124 -35.12 56.14 -0.77
CA VAL A 124 -33.93 55.26 -0.69
C VAL A 124 -33.86 54.48 0.62
N ASP A 125 -34.77 54.75 1.57
CA ASP A 125 -34.97 53.95 2.78
C ASP A 125 -36.12 52.95 2.60
N ASP A 126 -36.05 51.85 3.33
CA ASP A 126 -37.12 50.86 3.44
C ASP A 126 -37.33 50.39 4.89
N THR A 127 -36.76 51.12 5.87
CA THR A 127 -36.80 50.80 7.31
C THR A 127 -38.02 51.38 8.03
N GLY A 128 -38.73 52.33 7.40
CA GLY A 128 -39.84 53.05 8.01
C GLY A 128 -39.45 54.42 8.55
N LYS A 129 -38.23 54.89 8.25
CA LYS A 129 -37.77 56.20 8.69
C LYS A 129 -38.59 57.29 8.00
N SER A 130 -38.81 58.40 8.70
CA SER A 130 -39.52 59.55 8.17
C SER A 130 -38.59 60.73 8.06
N THR A 131 -38.70 61.49 6.97
CA THR A 131 -38.00 62.75 6.78
C THR A 131 -39.00 63.89 6.65
N PRO A 132 -38.79 65.02 7.36
CA PRO A 132 -39.44 66.26 6.97
C PRO A 132 -38.88 66.71 5.62
N VAL A 133 -39.73 67.29 4.78
CA VAL A 133 -39.32 68.09 3.63
C VAL A 133 -39.57 69.54 4.01
N ALA A 134 -38.53 70.16 4.55
CA ALA A 134 -38.60 71.39 5.31
C ALA A 134 -38.15 72.59 4.48
N VAL A 135 -38.95 73.65 4.51
CA VAL A 135 -38.59 74.93 3.90
C VAL A 135 -37.73 75.72 4.88
N VAL A 136 -36.57 76.19 4.40
CA VAL A 136 -35.69 77.08 5.16
C VAL A 136 -35.69 78.46 4.50
N VAL A 137 -36.16 79.46 5.25
CA VAL A 137 -36.17 80.87 4.82
C VAL A 137 -34.98 81.56 5.49
N ASN A 138 -34.05 82.05 4.69
CA ASN A 138 -32.84 82.70 5.18
C ASN A 138 -33.14 84.15 5.70
N ASN A 139 -32.25 84.74 6.51
CA ASN A 139 -32.48 86.01 7.25
C ASN A 139 -32.52 87.33 6.42
N TYR A 140 -32.77 87.30 5.10
CA TYR A 140 -32.50 88.40 4.15
C TYR A 140 -33.62 88.76 3.15
N GLY A 141 -34.86 88.32 3.33
CA GLY A 141 -35.95 88.71 2.41
C GLY A 141 -35.91 87.93 1.10
N PHE A 142 -36.74 86.89 1.00
CA PHE A 142 -36.61 85.83 -0.02
C PHE A 142 -37.86 85.61 -0.87
N LEU A 143 -38.93 86.35 -0.59
CA LEU A 143 -40.06 86.53 -1.48
C LEU A 143 -40.10 88.03 -1.79
N ASN A 144 -39.90 88.43 -3.04
CA ASN A 144 -39.86 89.84 -3.41
C ASN A 144 -41.09 90.21 -4.21
N SER A 145 -41.69 91.37 -3.93
CA SER A 145 -42.75 91.92 -4.77
C SER A 145 -42.20 92.37 -6.13
N THR A 146 -43.07 92.68 -7.09
CA THR A 146 -42.65 93.30 -8.36
C THR A 146 -42.03 94.70 -8.20
N SER A 147 -42.22 95.36 -7.04
CA SER A 147 -41.55 96.61 -6.67
C SER A 147 -40.20 96.42 -5.98
N GLY A 148 -39.80 95.18 -5.70
CA GLY A 148 -38.54 94.85 -5.01
C GLY A 148 -38.63 94.94 -3.48
N ASP A 149 -39.83 94.97 -2.91
CA ASP A 149 -40.03 94.97 -1.45
C ASP A 149 -40.11 93.51 -0.93
N ASP A 150 -39.50 93.27 0.24
CA ASP A 150 -39.57 91.96 0.92
C ASP A 150 -41.01 91.63 1.35
N ILE A 151 -41.47 90.44 1.00
CA ILE A 151 -42.73 89.86 1.46
C ILE A 151 -42.45 88.97 2.67
N PRO A 152 -42.96 89.30 3.87
CA PRO A 152 -42.76 88.47 5.05
C PRO A 152 -43.51 87.14 4.93
N VAL A 153 -42.92 86.06 5.46
CA VAL A 153 -43.56 84.74 5.58
C VAL A 153 -44.29 84.65 6.92
N ASN A 154 -45.58 84.34 6.89
CA ASN A 154 -46.44 84.22 8.07
C ASN A 154 -46.37 82.81 8.66
N THR A 155 -46.60 81.79 7.83
CA THR A 155 -46.52 80.39 8.24
C THR A 155 -45.78 79.55 7.22
N ILE A 156 -45.11 78.50 7.71
CA ILE A 156 -44.47 77.46 6.88
C ILE A 156 -45.08 76.13 7.30
N THR A 157 -45.65 75.42 6.33
CA THR A 157 -46.22 74.08 6.53
C THR A 157 -45.41 73.07 5.72
N ASN A 158 -44.49 72.38 6.41
CA ASN A 158 -43.61 71.36 5.84
C ASN A 158 -44.37 70.06 5.55
N ALA A 159 -43.83 69.24 4.65
CA ALA A 159 -44.32 67.89 4.41
C ALA A 159 -43.51 66.84 5.16
N THR A 160 -44.03 65.62 5.29
CA THR A 160 -43.28 64.45 5.76
C THR A 160 -43.37 63.33 4.75
N ILE A 161 -42.22 62.75 4.38
CA ILE A 161 -42.18 61.50 3.62
C ILE A 161 -41.75 60.39 4.57
N THR A 162 -42.56 59.34 4.65
CA THR A 162 -42.27 58.12 5.41
C THR A 162 -41.93 57.01 4.45
N ALA A 163 -40.76 56.39 4.60
CA ALA A 163 -40.43 55.20 3.83
C ALA A 163 -41.34 54.03 4.21
N GLN A 164 -41.73 53.20 3.25
CA GLN A 164 -42.49 51.99 3.53
C GLN A 164 -41.57 50.95 4.18
N ARG A 165 -41.92 50.51 5.39
CA ARG A 165 -41.23 49.41 6.06
C ARG A 165 -41.52 48.09 5.36
N VAL A 166 -40.50 47.24 5.18
CA VAL A 166 -40.64 45.87 4.65
C VAL A 166 -39.87 44.85 5.51
N ASN A 167 -40.25 43.58 5.41
CA ASN A 167 -39.46 42.46 5.93
C ASN A 167 -38.49 42.01 4.86
N ARG A 168 -37.18 42.07 5.14
CA ARG A 168 -36.16 41.60 4.20
C ARG A 168 -35.55 40.30 4.71
N ILE A 169 -35.80 39.21 3.99
CA ILE A 169 -35.40 37.86 4.39
C ILE A 169 -34.70 37.11 3.25
N VAL A 170 -33.97 36.04 3.60
CA VAL A 170 -33.42 35.09 2.64
C VAL A 170 -33.73 33.69 3.11
N SER A 171 -34.21 32.85 2.20
CA SER A 171 -34.53 31.45 2.45
C SER A 171 -33.52 30.50 1.79
N TYR A 172 -33.26 29.36 2.43
CA TYR A 172 -32.38 28.28 1.95
C TYR A 172 -33.02 26.92 2.20
N VAL A 173 -32.69 25.94 1.34
CA VAL A 173 -33.05 24.54 1.51
C VAL A 173 -31.82 23.67 1.29
N GLY A 174 -31.50 22.83 2.27
CA GLY A 174 -30.41 21.86 2.24
C GLY A 174 -30.88 20.44 2.56
N VAL A 175 -30.16 19.46 2.05
CA VAL A 175 -30.32 18.04 2.33
C VAL A 175 -28.93 17.39 2.34
N THR A 176 -28.77 16.25 2.99
CA THR A 176 -27.44 15.66 3.19
C THR A 176 -26.75 15.16 1.92
N ALA A 177 -27.49 14.91 0.83
CA ALA A 177 -26.95 14.44 -0.45
C ALA A 177 -27.90 14.69 -1.64
N GLU A 178 -27.39 14.61 -2.88
CA GLU A 178 -28.20 14.69 -4.11
C GLU A 178 -29.17 13.48 -4.23
N SER A 179 -28.82 12.35 -3.62
CA SER A 179 -29.65 11.15 -3.50
C SER A 179 -29.73 10.65 -2.05
N VAL A 180 -30.86 10.02 -1.70
CA VAL A 180 -31.11 9.46 -0.38
C VAL A 180 -31.62 8.01 -0.48
N PRO A 181 -31.26 7.14 0.47
CA PRO A 181 -31.71 5.77 0.48
C PRO A 181 -33.22 5.67 0.77
N LEU A 182 -33.92 4.86 -0.03
CA LEU A 182 -35.34 4.53 0.15
C LEU A 182 -35.53 3.83 1.50
N ASP A 183 -36.64 4.14 2.19
CA ASP A 183 -37.01 3.58 3.48
C ASP A 183 -36.01 3.89 4.63
N ALA A 184 -35.07 4.81 4.41
CA ALA A 184 -34.14 5.30 5.42
C ALA A 184 -34.49 6.73 5.84
N GLU A 185 -34.37 7.04 7.13
CA GLU A 185 -34.54 8.41 7.62
C GLU A 185 -33.44 9.32 7.07
N THR A 186 -33.84 10.49 6.57
CA THR A 186 -32.95 11.56 6.12
C THR A 186 -33.44 12.89 6.69
N VAL A 187 -32.55 13.88 6.76
CA VAL A 187 -32.83 15.20 7.35
C VAL A 187 -32.69 16.27 6.30
N SER A 188 -33.72 17.11 6.23
CA SER A 188 -33.72 18.32 5.41
C SER A 188 -33.72 19.56 6.28
N VAL A 189 -33.00 20.57 5.84
CA VAL A 189 -32.81 21.83 6.57
C VAL A 189 -33.46 22.95 5.76
N PHE A 190 -34.38 23.68 6.40
CA PHE A 190 -35.06 24.84 5.86
C PHE A 190 -34.68 26.05 6.70
N THR A 191 -34.01 27.02 6.10
CA THR A 191 -33.51 28.21 6.82
C THR A 191 -34.17 29.47 6.30
N VAL A 192 -34.59 30.35 7.22
CA VAL A 192 -35.03 31.72 6.91
C VAL A 192 -34.24 32.70 7.76
N ALA A 193 -33.49 33.60 7.13
CA ALA A 193 -32.64 34.58 7.79
C ALA A 193 -33.18 36.00 7.63
N ASN A 194 -33.26 36.76 8.73
CA ASN A 194 -33.50 38.20 8.69
C ASN A 194 -32.24 38.91 8.19
N GLN A 195 -32.38 39.90 7.30
CA GLN A 195 -31.26 40.66 6.73
C GLN A 195 -31.15 42.08 7.30
N ARG A 196 -31.77 42.35 8.46
CA ARG A 196 -31.82 43.70 9.03
C ARG A 196 -31.47 43.78 10.51
N ASN A 197 -31.06 44.99 10.91
CA ASN A 197 -30.85 45.36 12.30
C ASN A 197 -32.16 45.68 13.06
N VAL A 198 -33.30 45.16 12.61
CA VAL A 198 -34.62 45.37 13.24
C VAL A 198 -35.40 44.06 13.26
N LEU A 199 -36.32 43.94 14.21
CA LEU A 199 -37.27 42.83 14.26
C LEU A 199 -38.12 42.78 12.98
N THR A 200 -38.39 41.58 12.48
CA THR A 200 -39.43 41.39 11.45
C THR A 200 -40.82 41.63 12.03
N SER A 201 -41.82 41.86 11.18
CA SER A 201 -43.21 41.60 11.57
C SER A 201 -43.45 40.10 11.72
N LYS A 202 -44.66 39.74 12.14
CA LYS A 202 -45.08 38.33 12.16
C LYS A 202 -45.07 37.78 10.73
N LEU A 203 -44.40 36.63 10.56
CA LEU A 203 -44.27 35.89 9.31
C LEU A 203 -44.92 34.51 9.45
N THR A 204 -45.41 34.00 8.32
CA THR A 204 -45.73 32.58 8.14
C THR A 204 -44.65 31.94 7.28
N ILE A 205 -44.04 30.86 7.80
CA ILE A 205 -43.01 30.07 7.11
C ILE A 205 -43.60 28.68 6.84
N ASN A 206 -43.68 28.31 5.57
CA ASN A 206 -44.20 27.02 5.09
C ASN A 206 -43.06 26.21 4.48
N SER A 207 -42.72 25.09 5.12
CA SER A 207 -41.72 24.13 4.65
C SER A 207 -42.44 22.88 4.13
N THR A 208 -42.30 22.58 2.85
CA THR A 208 -43.03 21.51 2.16
C THR A 208 -42.08 20.58 1.42
N ILE A 209 -42.30 19.28 1.54
CA ILE A 209 -41.63 18.24 0.76
C ILE A 209 -42.68 17.65 -0.18
N TYR A 210 -42.42 17.63 -1.48
CA TYR A 210 -43.26 17.03 -2.51
C TYR A 210 -42.68 15.68 -2.92
N ALA A 211 -43.55 14.67 -3.04
CA ALA A 211 -43.20 13.36 -3.55
C ALA A 211 -43.03 13.38 -5.09
N PRO A 212 -42.37 12.36 -5.68
CA PRO A 212 -42.16 12.25 -7.13
C PRO A 212 -43.39 12.38 -8.04
N ASN A 213 -44.59 12.14 -7.51
CA ASN A 213 -45.86 12.30 -8.23
C ASN A 213 -46.45 13.72 -8.13
N GLY A 214 -45.75 14.66 -7.48
CA GLY A 214 -46.18 16.04 -7.23
C GLY A 214 -47.13 16.22 -6.04
N SER A 215 -47.47 15.16 -5.31
CA SER A 215 -48.29 15.28 -4.08
C SER A 215 -47.45 15.78 -2.90
N VAL A 216 -48.09 16.47 -1.95
CA VAL A 216 -47.44 16.89 -0.70
C VAL A 216 -47.11 15.65 0.13
N PHE A 217 -45.83 15.42 0.36
CA PHE A 217 -45.31 14.36 1.21
C PHE A 217 -45.33 14.76 2.68
N ASN A 218 -44.79 15.94 2.99
CA ASN A 218 -44.80 16.54 4.33
C ASN A 218 -44.95 18.07 4.18
N THR A 219 -45.67 18.71 5.10
CA THR A 219 -45.72 20.17 5.17
C THR A 219 -45.79 20.62 6.63
N GLU A 220 -44.95 21.57 7.00
CA GLU A 220 -44.97 22.23 8.30
C GLU A 220 -45.16 23.74 8.11
N GLU A 221 -46.28 24.25 8.60
CA GLU A 221 -46.61 25.68 8.62
C GLU A 221 -46.37 26.25 10.02
N ARG A 222 -45.61 27.35 10.08
CA ARG A 222 -45.34 28.09 11.33
C ARG A 222 -45.70 29.57 11.14
N SER A 223 -46.86 29.96 11.64
CA SER A 223 -47.32 31.36 11.66
C SER A 223 -46.90 32.10 12.93
N GLY A 224 -46.85 33.43 12.85
CA GLY A 224 -46.51 34.31 13.97
C GLY A 224 -45.02 34.40 14.28
N VAL A 225 -44.15 33.94 13.37
CA VAL A 225 -42.70 33.93 13.56
C VAL A 225 -42.17 35.37 13.50
N ILE A 226 -41.40 35.77 14.51
CA ILE A 226 -40.72 37.07 14.57
C ILE A 226 -39.23 36.79 14.70
N LEU A 227 -38.44 37.25 13.72
CA LEU A 227 -37.00 37.11 13.72
C LEU A 227 -36.36 38.38 14.31
N LYS A 228 -35.42 38.18 15.24
CA LYS A 228 -34.55 39.23 15.77
C LYS A 228 -33.66 39.81 14.67
N PRO A 229 -33.03 40.97 14.93
CA PRO A 229 -31.99 41.49 14.07
C PRO A 229 -31.00 40.42 13.61
N TYR A 230 -30.88 40.22 12.30
CA TYR A 230 -29.96 39.27 11.65
C TYR A 230 -30.05 37.78 12.05
N GLU A 231 -31.13 37.38 12.73
CA GLU A 231 -31.33 36.01 13.21
C GLU A 231 -31.63 35.02 12.08
N GLN A 232 -31.11 33.80 12.21
CA GLN A 232 -31.50 32.66 11.39
C GLN A 232 -32.52 31.79 12.11
N ASN A 233 -33.61 31.46 11.43
CA ASN A 233 -34.52 30.42 11.83
C ASN A 233 -34.20 29.15 11.04
N VAL A 234 -33.51 28.20 11.66
CA VAL A 234 -33.14 26.92 11.07
C VAL A 234 -34.14 25.87 11.52
N GLN A 235 -34.84 25.24 10.59
CA GLN A 235 -35.79 24.15 10.83
C GLN A 235 -35.25 22.87 10.21
N GLN A 236 -35.15 21.82 11.02
CA GLN A 236 -34.78 20.49 10.57
C GLN A 236 -36.04 19.63 10.50
N ILE A 237 -36.25 18.97 9.37
CA ILE A 237 -37.37 18.04 9.17
C ILE A 237 -36.76 16.68 8.81
N ALA A 238 -36.93 15.71 9.72
CA ALA A 238 -36.63 14.31 9.42
C ALA A 238 -37.76 13.69 8.61
N TRP A 239 -37.43 12.92 7.59
CA TRP A 239 -38.39 12.24 6.73
C TRP A 239 -37.81 10.97 6.13
N THR A 240 -38.68 10.03 5.75
CA THR A 240 -38.30 8.74 5.16
C THR A 240 -38.96 8.61 3.79
N PRO A 241 -38.23 8.67 2.66
CA PRO A 241 -38.80 8.45 1.35
C PRO A 241 -39.40 7.05 1.24
N THR A 242 -40.66 6.96 0.80
CA THR A 242 -41.42 5.71 0.67
C THR A 242 -41.61 5.24 -0.77
N GLN A 243 -41.16 6.04 -1.76
CA GLN A 243 -41.17 5.68 -3.17
C GLN A 243 -39.91 6.18 -3.88
N THR A 244 -39.42 5.44 -4.87
CA THR A 244 -38.26 5.85 -5.68
C THR A 244 -38.61 7.02 -6.60
N GLY A 245 -37.65 7.92 -6.84
CA GLY A 245 -37.81 9.07 -7.74
C GLY A 245 -37.39 10.40 -7.10
N THR A 246 -37.62 11.52 -7.79
CA THR A 246 -37.22 12.85 -7.32
C THR A 246 -38.24 13.48 -6.37
N TYR A 247 -37.84 13.77 -5.14
CA TYR A 247 -38.57 14.62 -4.22
C TYR A 247 -38.15 16.09 -4.39
N VAL A 248 -39.07 17.03 -4.16
CA VAL A 248 -38.80 18.47 -4.20
C VAL A 248 -39.03 19.06 -2.82
N LEU A 249 -38.02 19.69 -2.25
CA LEU A 249 -38.06 20.37 -0.97
C LEU A 249 -38.24 21.87 -1.22
N ASN A 250 -39.23 22.49 -0.60
CA ASN A 250 -39.61 23.88 -0.80
C ASN A 250 -39.78 24.59 0.55
N VAL A 251 -39.35 25.84 0.65
CA VAL A 251 -39.77 26.76 1.71
C VAL A 251 -40.39 28.01 1.09
N THR A 252 -41.49 28.49 1.65
CA THR A 252 -42.16 29.74 1.28
C THR A 252 -42.40 30.61 2.51
N VAL A 253 -42.22 31.92 2.37
CA VAL A 253 -42.37 32.89 3.47
C VAL A 253 -43.35 33.99 3.07
N THR A 254 -44.38 34.19 3.89
CA THR A 254 -45.38 35.26 3.74
C THR A 254 -45.46 36.12 5.00
N SER A 255 -46.00 37.34 4.89
CA SER A 255 -46.25 38.22 6.02
C SER A 255 -47.63 37.94 6.61
N ASP A 256 -47.75 37.87 7.94
CA ASP A 256 -49.03 37.81 8.65
C ASP A 256 -49.66 39.19 8.82
N THR A 257 -49.00 40.21 8.27
CA THR A 257 -49.37 41.62 8.32
C THR A 257 -49.36 42.18 6.90
N ASP A 258 -49.91 43.37 6.70
CA ASP A 258 -49.89 44.04 5.39
C ASP A 258 -48.48 44.56 5.00
N LEU A 259 -47.43 44.24 5.77
CA LEU A 259 -46.05 44.62 5.43
C LEU A 259 -45.47 43.66 4.38
N PRO A 260 -44.92 44.16 3.26
CA PRO A 260 -44.29 43.34 2.24
C PRO A 260 -43.13 42.49 2.77
N VAL A 261 -42.95 41.29 2.21
CA VAL A 261 -41.75 40.47 2.37
C VAL A 261 -40.95 40.53 1.07
N VAL A 262 -39.67 40.88 1.17
CA VAL A 262 -38.77 41.06 0.04
C VAL A 262 -37.48 40.26 0.26
N GLY A 263 -36.75 39.98 -0.83
CA GLY A 263 -35.59 39.08 -0.82
C GLY A 263 -35.95 37.71 -1.40
N THR A 264 -35.35 36.64 -0.86
CA THR A 264 -35.61 35.26 -1.34
C THR A 264 -36.73 34.65 -0.51
N THR A 265 -37.98 34.92 -0.87
CA THR A 265 -39.16 34.45 -0.14
C THR A 265 -39.54 33.01 -0.43
N THR A 266 -38.89 32.39 -1.41
CA THR A 266 -39.08 30.99 -1.77
C THR A 266 -37.75 30.37 -2.16
N ALA A 267 -37.47 29.15 -1.69
CA ALA A 267 -36.29 28.39 -2.09
C ALA A 267 -36.69 26.92 -2.29
N GLU A 268 -36.10 26.27 -3.30
CA GLU A 268 -36.39 24.89 -3.67
C GLU A 268 -35.12 24.06 -3.91
N ARG A 269 -35.18 22.76 -3.63
CA ARG A 269 -34.11 21.79 -3.93
C ARG A 269 -34.71 20.44 -4.33
N SER A 270 -34.09 19.74 -5.27
CA SER A 270 -34.49 18.38 -5.68
C SER A 270 -33.57 17.33 -5.05
N VAL A 271 -34.11 16.18 -4.67
CA VAL A 271 -33.37 15.03 -4.12
C VAL A 271 -33.90 13.71 -4.68
N ALA A 272 -33.04 12.79 -5.09
CA ALA A 272 -33.46 11.51 -5.66
C ALA A 272 -33.52 10.40 -4.59
N ALA A 273 -34.65 9.71 -4.44
CA ALA A 273 -34.76 8.52 -3.60
C ALA A 273 -34.54 7.23 -4.41
N ARG A 274 -33.65 6.34 -3.94
CA ARG A 274 -33.26 5.08 -4.61
C ARG A 274 -33.07 3.93 -3.61
N ASN A 275 -33.14 2.68 -4.06
CA ASN A 275 -32.90 1.53 -3.18
C ASN A 275 -31.43 1.49 -2.73
N PHE A 276 -31.20 1.25 -1.43
CA PHE A 276 -29.86 1.05 -0.87
C PHE A 276 -29.42 -0.42 -0.95
N SER A 277 -28.20 -0.66 -1.43
CA SER A 277 -27.55 -1.98 -1.37
C SER A 277 -26.12 -1.88 -0.79
N LEU A 278 -25.66 -2.99 -0.22
CA LEU A 278 -24.29 -3.23 0.20
C LEU A 278 -23.82 -4.50 -0.47
N GLU A 279 -22.74 -4.42 -1.23
CA GLU A 279 -22.17 -5.56 -1.94
C GLU A 279 -20.71 -5.73 -1.55
N PHE A 280 -20.25 -6.98 -1.49
CA PHE A 280 -18.84 -7.30 -1.33
C PHE A 280 -18.26 -7.76 -2.66
N HIS A 281 -17.00 -7.39 -2.91
CA HIS A 281 -16.25 -8.03 -3.98
C HIS A 281 -16.17 -9.56 -3.75
N PRO A 282 -16.19 -10.40 -4.81
CA PRO A 282 -16.21 -11.84 -4.65
C PRO A 282 -15.01 -12.44 -3.92
N TYR A 283 -13.85 -11.77 -3.97
CA TYR A 283 -12.58 -12.23 -3.40
C TYR A 283 -12.20 -11.44 -2.15
N VAL A 284 -11.68 -12.14 -1.14
CA VAL A 284 -11.04 -11.58 0.06
C VAL A 284 -9.55 -11.86 -0.08
N TYR A 285 -8.73 -10.85 0.17
CA TYR A 285 -7.29 -10.91 -0.04
C TYR A 285 -6.57 -10.88 1.30
N GLY A 286 -5.41 -11.53 1.40
CA GLY A 286 -4.64 -11.57 2.64
C GLY A 286 -3.72 -12.78 2.73
N TYR A 287 -3.13 -12.95 3.92
CA TYR A 287 -2.24 -14.07 4.21
C TYR A 287 -3.03 -15.37 4.42
N SER A 288 -2.62 -16.45 3.74
CA SER A 288 -3.13 -17.80 3.97
C SER A 288 -2.30 -18.62 4.97
N ARG A 289 -1.04 -18.24 5.23
CA ARG A 289 -0.14 -18.98 6.16
C ARG A 289 0.76 -18.06 7.02
N PRO A 290 0.20 -17.20 7.89
CA PRO A 290 1.01 -16.35 8.74
C PRO A 290 1.72 -17.14 9.86
N GLN A 291 2.90 -16.68 10.28
CA GLN A 291 3.60 -17.23 11.43
C GLN A 291 2.90 -16.83 12.74
N VAL A 292 2.90 -17.72 13.73
CA VAL A 292 2.39 -17.39 15.07
C VAL A 292 3.10 -16.16 15.64
N ASP A 293 2.40 -15.35 16.41
CA ASP A 293 2.89 -14.11 17.03
C ASP A 293 3.37 -12.99 16.08
N THR A 294 3.17 -13.13 14.76
CA THR A 294 3.43 -12.09 13.76
C THR A 294 2.16 -11.38 13.29
N TRP A 295 2.29 -10.09 12.94
CA TRP A 295 1.18 -9.29 12.42
C TRP A 295 1.04 -9.43 10.90
N PHE A 296 -0.14 -9.81 10.42
CA PHE A 296 -0.49 -9.97 9.01
C PHE A 296 -1.77 -9.21 8.63
N TRP A 297 -2.05 -9.05 7.34
CA TRP A 297 -3.23 -8.30 6.85
C TRP A 297 -4.28 -9.21 6.21
N MET A 298 -5.54 -8.86 6.43
CA MET A 298 -6.71 -9.38 5.71
C MET A 298 -7.53 -8.21 5.16
N VAL A 299 -8.05 -8.35 3.94
CA VAL A 299 -8.59 -7.25 3.13
C VAL A 299 -9.90 -7.65 2.44
N TRP A 300 -10.89 -6.77 2.56
CA TRP A 300 -12.19 -6.84 1.90
C TRP A 300 -12.44 -5.58 1.06
N TYR A 301 -13.32 -5.71 0.08
CA TYR A 301 -13.86 -4.55 -0.66
C TYR A 301 -15.38 -4.50 -0.50
N VAL A 302 -15.89 -3.33 -0.12
CA VAL A 302 -17.31 -3.07 0.13
C VAL A 302 -17.81 -2.00 -0.84
N LYS A 303 -18.94 -2.25 -1.50
CA LYS A 303 -19.59 -1.32 -2.42
C LYS A 303 -20.99 -0.97 -1.92
N PRO A 304 -21.18 0.18 -1.25
CA PRO A 304 -22.51 0.72 -0.99
C PRO A 304 -23.06 1.35 -2.27
N SER A 305 -24.38 1.36 -2.47
CA SER A 305 -25.01 2.04 -3.62
C SER A 305 -25.13 3.56 -3.44
N GLU A 306 -24.92 4.07 -2.22
CA GLU A 306 -25.01 5.51 -1.89
C GLU A 306 -23.89 5.85 -0.89
N SER A 307 -23.33 7.06 -1.00
CA SER A 307 -22.22 7.49 -0.14
C SER A 307 -22.67 7.71 1.30
N GLY A 308 -21.83 7.34 2.26
CA GLY A 308 -22.10 7.56 3.68
C GLY A 308 -21.27 6.66 4.59
N LYS A 309 -21.50 6.78 5.89
CA LYS A 309 -20.82 5.94 6.88
C LYS A 309 -21.36 4.51 6.89
N VAL A 310 -20.45 3.56 6.79
CA VAL A 310 -20.73 2.13 6.87
C VAL A 310 -20.07 1.59 8.14
N LYS A 311 -20.86 0.95 8.99
CA LYS A 311 -20.38 0.25 10.17
C LYS A 311 -19.83 -1.10 9.77
N LEU A 312 -18.61 -1.37 10.21
CA LEU A 312 -17.86 -2.58 9.94
C LEU A 312 -17.66 -3.34 11.24
N ASN A 313 -17.90 -4.64 11.21
CA ASN A 313 -17.63 -5.55 12.32
C ASN A 313 -16.91 -6.77 11.78
N LEU A 314 -15.64 -6.93 12.18
CA LEU A 314 -14.83 -8.09 11.88
C LEU A 314 -15.02 -9.15 12.97
N SER A 315 -15.43 -10.35 12.56
CA SER A 315 -15.47 -11.54 13.40
C SER A 315 -14.26 -12.42 13.10
N VAL A 316 -13.49 -12.73 14.15
CA VAL A 316 -12.31 -13.62 14.16
C VAL A 316 -12.35 -14.58 15.37
N PRO A 317 -11.60 -15.71 15.35
CA PRO A 317 -11.40 -16.59 16.51
C PRO A 317 -10.78 -15.89 17.73
N GLU A 318 -10.97 -16.45 18.94
CA GLU A 318 -10.37 -15.92 20.19
C GLU A 318 -8.83 -15.90 20.17
N SER A 319 -8.20 -16.84 19.46
CA SER A 319 -6.74 -16.90 19.31
C SER A 319 -6.19 -15.97 18.22
N ILE A 320 -7.02 -15.10 17.64
CA ILE A 320 -6.61 -14.03 16.72
C ILE A 320 -6.81 -12.67 17.40
N GLU A 321 -5.72 -11.94 17.56
CA GLU A 321 -5.70 -10.55 17.99
C GLU A 321 -5.89 -9.61 16.79
N VAL A 322 -6.70 -8.57 16.96
CA VAL A 322 -6.93 -7.50 15.97
C VAL A 322 -6.18 -6.25 16.42
N TRP A 323 -5.39 -5.64 15.53
CA TRP A 323 -4.75 -4.37 15.80
C TRP A 323 -5.79 -3.24 15.79
N GLY A 324 -5.99 -2.58 16.93
CA GLY A 324 -7.02 -1.57 17.09
C GLY A 324 -8.37 -2.20 17.43
N GLU A 325 -9.45 -1.69 16.83
CA GLU A 325 -10.81 -2.16 17.09
C GLU A 325 -11.34 -3.01 15.93
N ALA A 326 -11.95 -4.16 16.26
CA ALA A 326 -12.63 -5.02 15.28
C ALA A 326 -13.94 -4.40 14.77
N GLU A 327 -14.49 -3.46 15.51
CA GLU A 327 -15.59 -2.60 15.09
C GLU A 327 -15.05 -1.24 14.66
N SER A 328 -15.49 -0.76 13.51
CA SER A 328 -15.15 0.58 13.04
C SER A 328 -16.30 1.18 12.22
N GLU A 329 -16.27 2.49 12.02
CA GLU A 329 -17.20 3.19 11.14
C GLU A 329 -16.37 3.99 10.14
N LEU A 330 -16.50 3.65 8.86
CA LEU A 330 -15.75 4.30 7.78
C LEU A 330 -16.72 4.98 6.83
N TRP A 331 -16.36 6.17 6.36
CA TRP A 331 -17.07 6.81 5.26
C TRP A 331 -16.72 6.10 3.96
N MET A 332 -17.73 5.75 3.17
CA MET A 332 -17.56 5.03 1.91
C MET A 332 -18.25 5.78 0.76
N THR A 333 -17.61 5.78 -0.40
CA THR A 333 -18.16 6.34 -1.63
C THR A 333 -19.21 5.38 -2.21
N GLY A 334 -20.38 5.92 -2.55
CA GLY A 334 -21.46 5.21 -3.21
C GLY A 334 -21.10 4.79 -4.64
N ASP A 335 -21.59 3.63 -5.05
CA ASP A 335 -21.35 2.98 -6.34
C ASP A 335 -19.87 2.62 -6.66
N ALA A 336 -18.94 2.83 -5.72
CA ALA A 336 -17.53 2.48 -5.83
C ALA A 336 -17.13 1.29 -4.93
N LEU A 337 -16.03 0.60 -5.27
CA LEU A 337 -15.42 -0.42 -4.40
C LEU A 337 -14.55 0.30 -3.36
N ASN A 338 -14.87 0.15 -2.08
CA ASN A 338 -14.14 0.77 -0.98
C ASN A 338 -13.25 -0.28 -0.31
N TYR A 339 -11.97 0.05 -0.13
CA TYR A 339 -10.96 -0.82 0.48
C TYR A 339 -11.11 -0.87 2.01
N VAL A 340 -11.13 -2.07 2.59
CA VAL A 340 -11.21 -2.29 4.04
C VAL A 340 -10.18 -3.32 4.47
N ALA A 341 -9.17 -2.92 5.26
CA ALA A 341 -8.11 -3.80 5.72
C ALA A 341 -8.03 -3.85 7.26
N PHE A 342 -7.76 -5.05 7.78
CA PHE A 342 -7.51 -5.31 9.20
C PHE A 342 -6.16 -5.99 9.39
N ARG A 343 -5.41 -5.56 10.41
CA ARG A 343 -4.15 -6.18 10.79
C ARG A 343 -4.40 -7.14 11.96
N LEU A 344 -3.95 -8.37 11.83
CA LEU A 344 -4.27 -9.50 12.70
C LEU A 344 -2.99 -10.19 13.19
N ARG A 345 -3.03 -10.85 14.35
CA ARG A 345 -1.94 -11.68 14.88
C ARG A 345 -2.51 -12.92 15.54
N ALA A 346 -1.98 -14.09 15.23
CA ALA A 346 -2.42 -15.34 15.84
C ALA A 346 -1.54 -15.71 17.04
N THR A 347 -2.13 -16.14 18.15
CA THR A 347 -1.42 -16.55 19.37
C THR A 347 -1.32 -18.07 19.54
N GLU A 348 -1.94 -18.84 18.64
CA GLU A 348 -1.93 -20.31 18.65
C GLU A 348 -1.68 -20.84 17.23
N ILE A 349 -1.02 -22.00 17.14
CA ILE A 349 -0.84 -22.74 15.88
C ILE A 349 -2.12 -23.47 15.47
N GLY A 350 -2.29 -23.67 14.16
CA GLY A 350 -3.38 -24.46 13.61
C GLY A 350 -4.00 -23.84 12.36
N THR A 351 -4.90 -24.59 11.73
CA THR A 351 -5.66 -24.10 10.57
C THR A 351 -7.00 -23.53 11.02
N PHE A 352 -7.17 -22.24 10.80
CA PHE A 352 -8.42 -21.52 10.96
C PHE A 352 -9.18 -21.56 9.63
N THR A 353 -10.37 -22.12 9.66
CA THR A 353 -11.24 -22.23 8.48
C THR A 353 -11.70 -20.84 8.02
N ARG A 354 -11.87 -20.68 6.71
CA ARG A 354 -12.24 -19.40 6.07
C ARG A 354 -13.49 -18.74 6.65
N ASP A 355 -14.43 -19.54 7.17
CA ASP A 355 -15.70 -19.06 7.73
C ASP A 355 -15.52 -18.38 9.09
N GLN A 356 -14.36 -18.57 9.73
CA GLN A 356 -14.03 -17.92 11.00
C GLN A 356 -13.55 -16.47 10.82
N PHE A 357 -13.24 -16.03 9.60
CA PHE A 357 -12.89 -14.65 9.28
C PHE A 357 -14.02 -14.04 8.47
N ASN A 358 -14.88 -13.25 9.11
CA ASN A 358 -16.05 -12.68 8.47
C ASN A 358 -16.15 -11.18 8.72
N LEU A 359 -16.18 -10.38 7.66
CA LEU A 359 -16.46 -8.96 7.77
C LEU A 359 -17.94 -8.71 7.49
N THR A 360 -18.61 -8.05 8.41
CA THR A 360 -19.99 -7.59 8.27
C THR A 360 -20.01 -6.08 8.08
N ALA A 361 -20.62 -5.63 6.98
CA ALA A 361 -20.87 -4.22 6.70
C ALA A 361 -22.36 -3.90 6.90
N SER A 362 -22.67 -2.80 7.56
CA SER A 362 -24.05 -2.36 7.79
C SER A 362 -24.22 -0.85 7.66
N ALA A 363 -25.27 -0.45 6.96
CA ALA A 363 -25.68 0.94 6.77
C ALA A 363 -27.17 0.99 6.39
N HIS A 364 -27.88 2.03 6.84
CA HIS A 364 -29.30 2.25 6.53
C HIS A 364 -30.21 1.03 6.76
N GLY A 365 -29.97 0.26 7.82
CA GLY A 365 -30.74 -0.95 8.15
C GLY A 365 -30.54 -2.13 7.18
N LYS A 366 -29.58 -2.04 6.25
CA LYS A 366 -29.10 -3.14 5.43
C LYS A 366 -27.78 -3.66 5.99
N THR A 367 -27.57 -4.95 5.82
CA THR A 367 -26.35 -5.65 6.23
C THR A 367 -25.93 -6.58 5.11
N ALA A 368 -24.63 -6.62 4.83
CA ALA A 368 -23.99 -7.61 3.99
C ALA A 368 -22.78 -8.17 4.75
N SER A 369 -22.41 -9.42 4.48
CA SER A 369 -21.25 -10.04 5.10
C SER A 369 -20.48 -10.88 4.10
N LYS A 370 -19.17 -10.99 4.32
CA LYS A 370 -18.29 -11.78 3.47
C LYS A 370 -17.22 -12.48 4.31
N THR A 371 -17.25 -13.81 4.25
CA THR A 371 -16.20 -14.65 4.80
C THR A 371 -14.96 -14.62 3.92
N SER A 372 -13.81 -14.98 4.51
CA SER A 372 -12.58 -15.21 3.75
C SER A 372 -12.82 -16.21 2.61
N THR A 373 -12.06 -16.07 1.54
CA THR A 373 -12.09 -16.99 0.40
C THR A 373 -11.13 -18.16 0.55
N HIS A 374 -10.25 -18.15 1.56
CA HIS A 374 -9.30 -19.20 1.87
C HIS A 374 -9.17 -19.43 3.39
N ASP A 375 -8.71 -20.61 3.78
CA ASP A 375 -8.33 -20.93 5.16
C ASP A 375 -7.04 -20.16 5.53
N VAL A 376 -6.79 -19.98 6.84
CA VAL A 376 -5.60 -19.35 7.39
C VAL A 376 -4.87 -20.36 8.27
N SER A 377 -3.75 -20.90 7.81
CA SER A 377 -2.95 -21.89 8.54
C SER A 377 -1.78 -21.23 9.27
N VAL A 378 -1.94 -21.04 10.57
CA VAL A 378 -0.92 -20.47 11.45
C VAL A 378 0.07 -21.55 11.84
N TRP A 379 1.36 -21.27 11.66
CA TRP A 379 2.42 -22.24 11.89
C TRP A 379 3.54 -21.65 12.77
N VAL A 380 4.26 -22.55 13.43
CA VAL A 380 5.54 -22.28 14.11
C VAL A 380 6.65 -22.91 13.26
N PRO A 381 7.79 -22.23 13.07
CA PRO A 381 8.92 -22.87 12.43
C PRO A 381 9.38 -24.14 13.17
N SER A 382 9.28 -25.33 12.54
CA SER A 382 9.55 -26.64 13.16
C SER A 382 10.34 -27.61 12.27
N MET A 383 11.44 -28.18 12.77
CA MET A 383 12.28 -29.13 12.03
C MET A 383 11.91 -30.60 12.23
N GLU A 384 12.12 -31.43 11.20
CA GLU A 384 12.12 -32.89 11.34
C GLU A 384 13.44 -33.37 11.98
N VAL A 385 13.34 -34.19 13.03
CA VAL A 385 14.43 -34.86 13.70
C VAL A 385 14.19 -36.37 13.64
N SER A 386 15.24 -37.14 13.39
CA SER A 386 15.15 -38.59 13.41
C SER A 386 16.19 -39.21 14.34
N SER A 387 15.99 -40.43 14.80
CA SER A 387 17.01 -41.15 15.54
C SER A 387 16.97 -42.60 15.14
N VAL A 388 18.12 -43.12 14.70
CA VAL A 388 18.20 -44.48 14.22
C VAL A 388 19.39 -45.20 14.80
N ASP A 389 19.20 -46.48 15.05
CA ASP A 389 20.26 -47.43 15.34
C ASP A 389 19.98 -48.75 14.63
N SER A 390 21.01 -49.56 14.43
CA SER A 390 20.89 -50.89 13.82
C SER A 390 21.89 -51.88 14.39
N VAL A 391 21.52 -53.16 14.36
CA VAL A 391 22.37 -54.23 14.87
C VAL A 391 22.33 -55.46 13.97
N LYS A 392 23.51 -56.06 13.77
CA LYS A 392 23.69 -57.33 13.07
C LYS A 392 23.48 -58.48 14.05
N VAL A 393 22.63 -59.43 13.65
CA VAL A 393 22.19 -60.58 14.45
C VAL A 393 22.50 -61.86 13.66
N ASP A 394 23.66 -62.47 13.93
CA ASP A 394 24.17 -63.64 13.20
C ASP A 394 24.22 -64.94 14.04
N THR A 395 23.97 -64.82 15.34
CA THR A 395 23.96 -65.93 16.30
C THR A 395 22.74 -65.85 17.23
N THR A 396 22.40 -66.94 17.90
CA THR A 396 21.33 -66.95 18.92
C THR A 396 21.81 -66.26 20.20
N GLY A 397 21.05 -65.30 20.71
CA GLY A 397 21.42 -64.51 21.89
C GLY A 397 20.75 -63.13 21.92
N ASP A 398 21.16 -62.32 22.88
CA ASP A 398 20.69 -60.94 23.05
C ASP A 398 21.67 -59.95 22.42
N PHE A 399 21.11 -58.97 21.73
CA PHE A 399 21.81 -57.88 21.07
C PHE A 399 21.19 -56.56 21.51
N GLU A 400 22.01 -55.57 21.80
CA GLU A 400 21.55 -54.28 22.32
C GLU A 400 21.73 -53.19 21.26
N MET A 401 20.76 -52.29 21.20
CA MET A 401 20.77 -51.07 20.41
C MET A 401 20.05 -49.96 21.19
N SER A 402 20.15 -48.70 20.79
CA SER A 402 19.39 -47.62 21.42
C SER A 402 19.14 -46.45 20.48
N TYR A 403 18.00 -45.80 20.64
CA TYR A 403 17.65 -44.58 19.90
C TYR A 403 17.20 -43.50 20.88
N ASN A 404 17.11 -42.26 20.42
CA ASN A 404 16.66 -41.15 21.24
C ASN A 404 15.34 -40.56 20.71
N THR A 405 14.57 -39.94 21.60
CA THR A 405 13.38 -39.16 21.26
C THR A 405 13.47 -37.78 21.89
N LEU A 406 12.88 -36.79 21.23
CA LEU A 406 12.73 -35.42 21.64
C LEU A 406 11.35 -35.21 22.27
N HIS A 407 11.33 -34.56 23.44
CA HIS A 407 10.13 -34.33 24.25
C HIS A 407 9.92 -32.83 24.39
N THR A 408 9.09 -32.24 23.53
CA THR A 408 8.75 -30.80 23.55
C THR A 408 7.25 -30.58 23.83
N ASN A 409 6.82 -29.32 23.98
CA ASN A 409 5.39 -29.02 24.16
C ASN A 409 4.59 -29.10 22.84
N ASN A 410 5.29 -29.03 21.70
CA ASN A 410 4.68 -28.84 20.38
C ASN A 410 5.20 -29.86 19.34
N THR A 411 5.73 -31.02 19.78
CA THR A 411 6.20 -32.08 18.88
C THR A 411 5.03 -32.70 18.13
N CYS A 412 5.09 -32.73 16.80
CA CYS A 412 4.14 -33.42 15.93
C CYS A 412 4.82 -34.53 15.12
N ASP A 413 4.04 -35.32 14.37
CA ASP A 413 4.52 -36.35 13.45
C ASP A 413 5.54 -37.33 14.05
N ASN A 414 5.34 -37.72 15.31
CA ASN A 414 6.22 -38.64 16.04
C ASN A 414 5.91 -40.12 15.73
N GLN A 415 6.80 -40.82 15.04
CA GLN A 415 6.66 -42.22 14.68
C GLN A 415 7.95 -43.01 14.93
N THR A 416 7.84 -44.17 15.59
CA THR A 416 8.94 -45.16 15.66
C THR A 416 8.58 -46.42 14.86
N THR A 417 9.52 -46.91 14.05
CA THR A 417 9.39 -48.13 13.24
C THR A 417 10.56 -49.07 13.47
N ILE A 418 10.27 -50.35 13.72
CA ILE A 418 11.25 -51.43 13.79
C ILE A 418 11.28 -52.16 12.45
N ILE A 419 12.47 -52.41 11.90
CA ILE A 419 12.66 -53.10 10.62
C ILE A 419 13.58 -54.29 10.81
N VAL A 420 13.17 -55.47 10.35
CA VAL A 420 13.92 -56.73 10.43
C VAL A 420 14.13 -57.32 9.04
N GLN A 421 15.37 -57.69 8.71
CA GLN A 421 15.77 -58.11 7.36
C GLN A 421 16.62 -59.39 7.36
N SER A 422 16.17 -60.41 6.61
CA SER A 422 16.87 -61.68 6.35
C SER A 422 18.06 -61.51 5.39
N GLY A 423 19.23 -61.15 5.91
CA GLY A 423 20.47 -61.11 5.13
C GLY A 423 20.41 -60.22 3.88
N ALA A 424 21.07 -60.64 2.80
CA ALA A 424 21.04 -59.96 1.50
C ALA A 424 19.64 -59.96 0.86
N ARG A 425 18.88 -61.06 1.06
CA ARG A 425 17.55 -61.25 0.48
C ARG A 425 16.50 -60.31 1.10
N GLY A 426 16.57 -60.14 2.41
CA GLY A 426 15.71 -59.24 3.19
C GLY A 426 16.08 -57.77 3.13
N ARG A 427 17.29 -57.47 2.68
CA ARG A 427 17.74 -56.09 2.52
C ARG A 427 17.01 -55.45 1.36
N THR A 428 15.92 -54.80 1.71
CA THR A 428 15.48 -53.65 0.95
C THR A 428 16.43 -52.51 1.27
N LEU A 429 16.95 -51.84 0.25
CA LEU A 429 17.53 -50.51 0.35
C LEU A 429 16.44 -49.47 0.75
N ALA A 430 15.81 -49.71 1.91
CA ALA A 430 14.78 -48.86 2.49
C ALA A 430 15.44 -47.62 3.10
N GLY A 431 14.80 -46.47 2.92
CA GLY A 431 15.40 -45.17 3.19
C GLY A 431 15.87 -44.46 1.93
N LEU A 432 16.26 -45.17 0.86
CA LEU A 432 16.74 -44.55 -0.39
C LEU A 432 15.68 -43.80 -1.21
N GLY A 433 14.47 -43.62 -0.68
CA GLY A 433 13.43 -42.78 -1.28
C GLY A 433 13.90 -41.34 -1.48
N TYR A 434 14.78 -40.85 -0.60
CA TYR A 434 15.39 -39.52 -0.72
C TYR A 434 16.16 -39.32 -2.06
N LEU A 435 16.71 -40.41 -2.62
CA LEU A 435 17.45 -40.40 -3.88
C LEU A 435 16.55 -40.40 -5.11
N VAL A 436 15.25 -40.57 -4.93
CA VAL A 436 14.26 -40.77 -5.99
C VAL A 436 13.26 -39.61 -5.99
N GLY A 437 13.49 -38.62 -6.86
CA GLY A 437 12.67 -37.41 -6.97
C GLY A 437 13.05 -36.57 -8.19
N TYR A 438 12.46 -35.37 -8.35
CA TYR A 438 12.88 -34.47 -9.44
C TYR A 438 14.35 -34.04 -9.23
N PRO A 439 15.26 -34.23 -10.21
CA PRO A 439 16.65 -33.83 -10.07
C PRO A 439 16.78 -32.31 -10.21
N TYR A 440 16.82 -31.60 -9.09
CA TYR A 440 17.04 -30.16 -9.03
C TYR A 440 18.54 -29.81 -8.97
N GLY A 441 18.85 -28.52 -9.09
CA GLY A 441 20.22 -28.03 -8.89
C GLY A 441 21.17 -28.22 -10.06
N CYS A 442 22.48 -28.21 -9.75
CA CYS A 442 23.61 -28.25 -10.68
C CYS A 442 23.77 -29.60 -11.40
N VAL A 443 24.76 -29.73 -12.29
CA VAL A 443 25.08 -31.00 -12.97
C VAL A 443 25.29 -32.12 -11.96
N GLU A 444 26.08 -31.91 -10.91
CA GLU A 444 26.38 -32.91 -9.88
C GLU A 444 25.13 -33.42 -9.16
N GLN A 445 24.28 -32.51 -8.69
CA GLN A 445 23.05 -32.89 -7.98
C GLN A 445 22.09 -33.64 -8.91
N THR A 446 22.06 -33.24 -10.19
CA THR A 446 21.25 -33.88 -11.21
C THR A 446 21.73 -35.32 -11.48
N THR A 447 23.01 -35.49 -11.82
CA THR A 447 23.60 -36.79 -12.17
C THR A 447 23.62 -37.75 -10.98
N SER A 448 23.90 -37.25 -9.77
CA SER A 448 23.92 -38.06 -8.54
C SER A 448 22.57 -38.70 -8.26
N ARG A 449 21.48 -37.95 -8.38
CA ARG A 449 20.12 -38.48 -8.22
C ARG A 449 19.74 -39.45 -9.33
N MET A 450 20.12 -39.16 -10.58
CA MET A 450 19.88 -40.05 -11.71
C MET A 450 20.54 -41.42 -11.50
N LEU A 451 21.85 -41.42 -11.20
CA LEU A 451 22.61 -42.65 -11.01
C LEU A 451 22.14 -43.43 -9.79
N ALA A 452 21.86 -42.76 -8.68
CA ALA A 452 21.29 -43.39 -7.51
C ALA A 452 19.92 -44.03 -7.81
N SER A 453 18.99 -43.27 -8.42
CA SER A 453 17.67 -43.77 -8.82
C SER A 453 17.77 -45.00 -9.73
N MET A 454 18.67 -44.94 -10.72
CA MET A 454 18.93 -46.04 -11.66
C MET A 454 19.47 -47.28 -10.93
N ASN A 455 20.46 -47.11 -10.05
CA ASN A 455 21.07 -48.23 -9.31
C ASN A 455 20.11 -48.87 -8.31
N VAL A 456 19.29 -48.08 -7.61
CA VAL A 456 18.23 -48.61 -6.72
C VAL A 456 17.26 -49.48 -7.49
N LYS A 457 16.81 -49.01 -8.66
CA LYS A 457 15.94 -49.78 -9.54
C LYS A 457 16.65 -51.06 -10.02
N ASN A 458 17.90 -50.97 -10.48
CA ASN A 458 18.68 -52.10 -10.97
C ASN A 458 18.90 -53.17 -9.90
N TYR A 459 19.13 -52.78 -8.64
CA TYR A 459 19.28 -53.72 -7.52
C TYR A 459 18.09 -54.67 -7.36
N TYR A 460 16.86 -54.19 -7.59
CA TYR A 460 15.67 -55.03 -7.52
C TYR A 460 15.28 -55.67 -8.85
N LEU A 461 15.81 -55.20 -9.99
CA LEU A 461 15.25 -55.50 -11.32
C LEU A 461 15.22 -57.00 -11.64
N ASP A 462 16.18 -57.80 -11.19
CA ASP A 462 16.27 -59.25 -11.47
C ASP A 462 15.98 -60.14 -10.26
N ARG A 463 15.55 -59.54 -9.15
CA ARG A 463 15.27 -60.27 -7.90
C ARG A 463 13.86 -60.85 -7.87
N SER A 464 13.72 -62.07 -7.38
CA SER A 464 12.41 -62.73 -7.21
C SER A 464 11.57 -62.17 -6.05
N ASP A 465 12.23 -61.44 -5.15
CA ASP A 465 11.81 -60.98 -3.82
C ASP A 465 11.71 -59.45 -3.73
N ARG A 466 11.37 -58.79 -4.84
CA ARG A 466 11.23 -57.32 -4.90
C ARG A 466 10.20 -56.81 -3.87
N PRO A 467 10.37 -55.60 -3.32
CA PRO A 467 9.41 -55.04 -2.39
C PRO A 467 8.03 -54.87 -3.04
N ALA A 468 6.95 -54.91 -2.25
CA ALA A 468 5.58 -54.86 -2.77
C ALA A 468 5.27 -53.57 -3.55
N ASN A 469 5.93 -52.45 -3.20
CA ASN A 469 5.85 -51.17 -3.89
C ASN A 469 6.90 -51.00 -5.01
N PHE A 470 7.60 -52.07 -5.45
CA PHE A 470 8.65 -51.98 -6.48
C PHE A 470 8.20 -51.27 -7.76
N GLN A 471 6.93 -51.44 -8.18
CA GLN A 471 6.42 -50.75 -9.35
C GLN A 471 6.41 -49.22 -9.19
N ILE A 472 6.15 -48.74 -7.97
CA ILE A 472 6.22 -47.31 -7.63
C ILE A 472 7.69 -46.86 -7.67
N ILE A 473 8.57 -47.55 -6.95
CA ILE A 473 10.03 -47.28 -6.94
C ILE A 473 10.59 -47.22 -8.37
N ARG A 474 10.21 -48.17 -9.22
CA ARG A 474 10.63 -48.20 -10.64
C ARG A 474 10.08 -47.02 -11.42
N ASN A 475 8.80 -46.67 -11.26
CA ASN A 475 8.22 -45.53 -11.96
C ASN A 475 8.87 -44.20 -11.53
N ASP A 476 9.14 -44.04 -10.23
CA ASP A 476 9.75 -42.83 -9.69
C ASP A 476 11.22 -42.72 -10.12
N ALA A 477 11.97 -43.83 -10.10
CA ALA A 477 13.33 -43.88 -10.64
C ALA A 477 13.37 -43.56 -12.14
N ASN A 478 12.45 -44.13 -12.93
CA ASN A 478 12.34 -43.82 -14.36
C ASN A 478 12.03 -42.34 -14.60
N THR A 479 11.16 -41.75 -13.77
CA THR A 479 10.79 -40.33 -13.84
C THR A 479 11.97 -39.44 -13.48
N SER A 480 12.68 -39.75 -12.40
CA SER A 480 13.91 -39.07 -11.96
C SER A 480 14.96 -39.05 -13.08
N VAL A 481 15.27 -40.21 -13.66
CA VAL A 481 16.24 -40.32 -14.77
C VAL A 481 15.75 -39.59 -16.02
N SER A 482 14.47 -39.72 -16.38
CA SER A 482 13.90 -39.02 -17.55
C SER A 482 13.99 -37.49 -17.43
N ASN A 483 13.68 -36.95 -16.25
CA ASN A 483 13.77 -35.52 -15.99
C ASN A 483 15.23 -35.04 -15.99
N GLY A 484 16.14 -35.85 -15.43
CA GLY A 484 17.58 -35.55 -15.46
C GLY A 484 18.15 -35.54 -16.87
N VAL A 485 17.74 -36.48 -17.75
CA VAL A 485 18.09 -36.46 -19.17
C VAL A 485 17.65 -35.13 -19.82
N VAL A 486 16.42 -34.67 -19.56
CA VAL A 486 15.92 -33.38 -20.11
C VAL A 486 16.77 -32.19 -19.64
N LYS A 487 17.34 -32.25 -18.43
CA LYS A 487 18.21 -31.18 -17.91
C LYS A 487 19.62 -31.20 -18.52
N LEU A 488 20.19 -32.38 -18.76
CA LEU A 488 21.58 -32.55 -19.19
C LEU A 488 21.78 -32.51 -20.72
N VAL A 489 20.74 -32.78 -21.51
CA VAL A 489 20.81 -32.57 -22.97
C VAL A 489 20.88 -31.08 -23.30
N ARG A 490 21.40 -30.74 -24.47
CA ARG A 490 21.53 -29.34 -24.90
C ARG A 490 20.18 -28.62 -24.95
N GLY A 491 20.16 -27.34 -24.57
CA GLY A 491 18.93 -26.57 -24.38
C GLY A 491 18.18 -26.91 -23.08
N GLY A 492 18.62 -27.93 -22.35
CA GLY A 492 18.25 -28.20 -20.97
C GLY A 492 18.93 -27.23 -20.00
N GLN A 493 18.42 -27.17 -18.77
CA GLN A 493 18.85 -26.20 -17.76
C GLN A 493 20.34 -26.26 -17.41
N VAL A 494 20.89 -27.47 -17.32
CA VAL A 494 22.32 -27.73 -17.09
C VAL A 494 22.87 -28.53 -18.27
N GLY A 495 22.43 -28.13 -19.46
CA GLY A 495 22.60 -28.88 -20.70
C GLY A 495 24.00 -28.80 -21.29
N GLN A 496 24.31 -29.73 -22.19
CA GLN A 496 25.57 -29.75 -22.94
C GLN A 496 25.79 -28.47 -23.75
N HIS A 497 27.01 -27.94 -23.71
CA HIS A 497 27.43 -26.76 -24.45
C HIS A 497 27.79 -27.07 -25.91
N GLU A 498 28.07 -26.04 -26.73
CA GLU A 498 28.39 -26.22 -28.17
C GLU A 498 29.75 -26.89 -28.38
N ASP A 499 30.65 -26.68 -27.43
CA ASP A 499 31.98 -27.28 -27.42
C ASP A 499 31.95 -28.79 -27.16
N GLY A 500 30.84 -29.31 -26.60
CA GLY A 500 30.65 -30.71 -26.23
C GLY A 500 30.80 -31.00 -24.74
N GLY A 501 31.15 -30.01 -23.93
CA GLY A 501 31.30 -30.14 -22.48
C GLY A 501 30.06 -29.69 -21.70
N TRP A 502 30.20 -29.70 -20.38
CA TRP A 502 29.21 -29.18 -19.42
C TRP A 502 29.89 -28.26 -18.42
N SER A 503 29.12 -27.28 -17.96
CA SER A 503 29.46 -26.51 -16.77
C SER A 503 28.53 -26.79 -15.60
N LEU A 504 29.02 -26.55 -14.38
CA LEU A 504 28.32 -26.88 -13.13
C LEU A 504 26.87 -26.40 -13.11
N TRP A 505 26.64 -25.14 -13.52
CA TRP A 505 25.34 -24.50 -13.52
C TRP A 505 24.67 -24.43 -14.90
N GLY A 506 25.27 -25.01 -15.93
CA GLY A 506 24.79 -24.90 -17.31
C GLY A 506 25.16 -23.59 -18.01
N CYS A 507 25.71 -22.62 -17.30
CA CYS A 507 26.28 -21.38 -17.85
C CYS A 507 27.78 -21.27 -17.51
N GLY A 508 28.53 -20.47 -18.28
CA GLY A 508 29.99 -20.37 -18.16
C GLY A 508 30.75 -21.25 -19.15
N GLU A 509 32.05 -21.42 -18.94
CA GLU A 509 32.89 -22.35 -19.73
C GLU A 509 32.70 -23.78 -19.23
N SER A 510 32.79 -24.76 -20.13
CA SER A 510 32.78 -26.19 -19.75
C SER A 510 34.00 -26.58 -18.94
N GLU A 511 33.85 -27.51 -18.00
CA GLU A 511 34.94 -28.01 -17.18
C GLU A 511 34.92 -29.53 -16.98
N SER A 512 36.08 -30.10 -16.62
CA SER A 512 36.34 -31.54 -16.65
C SER A 512 35.46 -32.34 -15.70
N SER A 513 35.13 -31.80 -14.53
CA SER A 513 34.31 -32.47 -13.51
C SER A 513 32.87 -32.68 -13.97
N SER A 514 32.19 -31.59 -14.35
CA SER A 514 30.80 -31.64 -14.80
C SER A 514 30.68 -32.41 -16.11
N SER A 515 31.66 -32.23 -17.02
CA SER A 515 31.71 -32.95 -18.29
C SER A 515 31.89 -34.45 -18.08
N SER A 516 32.80 -34.87 -17.21
CA SER A 516 33.00 -36.29 -16.87
C SER A 516 31.74 -36.88 -16.23
N TYR A 517 31.11 -36.16 -15.31
CA TYR A 517 29.99 -36.73 -14.57
C TYR A 517 28.72 -36.83 -15.42
N ALA A 518 28.38 -35.76 -16.15
CA ALA A 518 27.24 -35.76 -17.08
C ALA A 518 27.43 -36.81 -18.18
N ALA A 519 28.62 -36.89 -18.78
CA ALA A 519 28.92 -37.86 -19.82
C ALA A 519 28.84 -39.31 -19.28
N TYR A 520 29.39 -39.59 -18.10
CA TYR A 520 29.28 -40.91 -17.46
C TYR A 520 27.81 -41.30 -17.23
N THR A 521 27.02 -40.42 -16.62
CA THR A 521 25.60 -40.70 -16.32
C THR A 521 24.81 -40.96 -17.59
N LEU A 522 24.94 -40.10 -18.60
CA LEU A 522 24.21 -40.28 -19.86
C LEU A 522 24.69 -41.51 -20.63
N ALA A 523 26.00 -41.80 -20.62
CA ALA A 523 26.54 -42.99 -21.27
C ALA A 523 26.05 -44.28 -20.58
N ARG A 524 26.02 -44.30 -19.24
CA ARG A 524 25.50 -45.42 -18.44
C ARG A 524 24.02 -45.66 -18.70
N VAL A 525 23.20 -44.60 -18.80
CA VAL A 525 21.78 -44.70 -19.18
C VAL A 525 21.62 -45.26 -20.59
N ASN A 526 22.51 -44.91 -21.52
CA ASN A 526 22.44 -45.34 -22.91
C ASN A 526 22.96 -46.77 -23.17
N GLU A 527 23.46 -47.48 -22.16
CA GLU A 527 23.98 -48.84 -22.35
C GLU A 527 22.92 -49.80 -22.91
N SER A 528 23.33 -50.69 -23.82
CA SER A 528 22.38 -51.58 -24.51
C SER A 528 21.65 -52.57 -23.59
N GLY A 529 22.26 -52.93 -22.45
CA GLY A 529 21.67 -53.77 -21.41
C GLY A 529 20.84 -53.03 -20.37
N GLU A 530 20.89 -51.70 -20.35
CA GLU A 530 20.17 -50.87 -19.39
C GLU A 530 18.71 -50.66 -19.84
N ASP A 531 17.74 -50.98 -18.98
CA ASP A 531 16.33 -50.89 -19.34
C ASP A 531 15.86 -49.45 -19.58
N LEU A 532 16.63 -48.45 -19.10
CA LEU A 532 16.40 -47.02 -19.29
C LEU A 532 17.00 -46.42 -20.57
N ASN A 533 17.72 -47.18 -21.40
CA ASN A 533 18.30 -46.64 -22.64
C ASN A 533 17.26 -46.01 -23.59
N HIS A 534 16.01 -46.48 -23.49
CA HIS A 534 14.90 -45.95 -24.27
C HIS A 534 14.62 -44.48 -24.01
N LEU A 535 15.06 -43.92 -22.88
CA LEU A 535 14.93 -42.50 -22.55
C LEU A 535 15.80 -41.59 -23.42
N LEU A 536 16.85 -42.15 -24.05
CA LEU A 536 17.73 -41.45 -24.99
C LEU A 536 17.41 -41.73 -26.46
N ASN A 537 16.38 -42.54 -26.76
CA ASN A 537 15.94 -42.79 -28.13
C ASN A 537 15.55 -41.48 -28.83
N GLY A 538 16.28 -41.14 -29.90
CA GLY A 538 16.07 -39.89 -30.64
C GLY A 538 16.58 -38.62 -29.93
N LYS A 539 17.33 -38.77 -28.83
CA LYS A 539 18.00 -37.68 -28.10
C LYS A 539 19.53 -37.77 -28.15
N VAL A 540 20.07 -38.53 -29.09
CA VAL A 540 21.52 -38.59 -29.36
C VAL A 540 21.75 -37.99 -30.73
N SER A 541 22.51 -36.89 -30.79
CA SER A 541 22.98 -36.30 -32.04
C SER A 541 24.40 -36.79 -32.37
N SER A 542 24.80 -36.63 -33.62
CA SER A 542 26.10 -37.04 -34.17
C SER A 542 26.74 -35.89 -34.93
N ASP A 543 28.01 -36.04 -35.28
CA ASP A 543 28.81 -35.06 -36.03
C ASP A 543 29.06 -33.75 -35.23
N ALA A 544 29.47 -32.69 -35.94
CA ALA A 544 29.98 -31.45 -35.34
C ALA A 544 28.93 -30.56 -34.64
N THR A 545 27.64 -30.89 -34.71
CA THR A 545 26.57 -30.06 -34.15
C THR A 545 25.96 -30.73 -32.93
N VAL A 546 25.89 -30.00 -31.82
CA VAL A 546 25.11 -30.42 -30.66
C VAL A 546 23.70 -29.83 -30.83
N ASP A 547 22.73 -30.68 -31.16
CA ASP A 547 21.34 -30.25 -31.41
C ASP A 547 20.55 -30.04 -30.10
N ASP A 548 19.64 -29.06 -30.08
CA ASP A 548 18.75 -28.84 -28.94
C ASP A 548 17.90 -30.09 -28.62
N GLY A 549 17.79 -30.42 -27.34
CA GLY A 549 17.12 -31.60 -26.83
C GLY A 549 17.91 -32.90 -26.95
N THR A 550 19.18 -32.85 -27.39
CA THR A 550 20.03 -34.02 -27.59
C THR A 550 21.35 -33.95 -26.79
N VAL A 551 21.98 -35.10 -26.57
CA VAL A 551 23.39 -35.24 -26.17
C VAL A 551 24.22 -35.69 -27.37
N ASN A 552 25.41 -35.13 -27.54
CA ASN A 552 26.37 -35.53 -28.55
C ASN A 552 27.62 -36.10 -27.89
N PHE A 553 27.73 -37.43 -27.84
CA PHE A 553 28.88 -38.12 -27.24
C PHE A 553 30.18 -37.94 -28.05
N GLU A 554 30.09 -37.75 -29.36
CA GLU A 554 31.26 -37.52 -30.21
C GLU A 554 31.91 -36.16 -29.92
N LYS A 555 31.09 -35.14 -29.70
CA LYS A 555 31.52 -33.82 -29.24
C LYS A 555 32.09 -33.86 -27.82
N ALA A 556 31.56 -34.69 -26.93
CA ALA A 556 32.17 -34.88 -25.61
C ALA A 556 33.58 -35.51 -25.71
N VAL A 557 33.77 -36.47 -26.63
CA VAL A 557 35.08 -37.06 -26.93
C VAL A 557 36.07 -36.02 -27.47
N GLU A 558 35.64 -35.17 -28.42
CA GLU A 558 36.45 -34.05 -28.90
C GLU A 558 36.77 -33.07 -27.77
N TRP A 559 35.81 -32.76 -26.90
CA TRP A 559 36.01 -31.86 -25.78
C TRP A 559 37.12 -32.36 -24.84
N PHE A 560 37.10 -33.66 -24.47
CA PHE A 560 38.18 -34.26 -23.66
C PHE A 560 39.54 -34.24 -24.37
N HIS A 561 39.55 -34.34 -25.70
CA HIS A 561 40.79 -34.30 -26.47
C HIS A 561 41.41 -32.91 -26.53
N GLU A 562 40.58 -31.88 -26.75
CA GLU A 562 41.04 -30.51 -26.91
C GLU A 562 41.28 -29.78 -25.58
N ASN A 563 40.70 -30.26 -24.47
CA ASN A 563 40.76 -29.60 -23.16
C ASN A 563 41.26 -30.53 -22.03
N PRO A 564 42.45 -31.16 -22.13
CA PRO A 564 43.06 -31.78 -20.96
C PRO A 564 43.49 -30.70 -19.96
N ASP A 565 43.28 -30.89 -18.66
CA ASP A 565 43.72 -29.91 -17.67
C ASP A 565 45.26 -29.90 -17.48
N ASP A 566 45.94 -31.01 -17.84
CA ASP A 566 47.40 -31.05 -18.01
C ASP A 566 47.76 -31.48 -19.43
N ASP A 567 47.96 -30.47 -20.30
CA ASP A 567 48.41 -30.62 -21.69
C ASP A 567 49.64 -31.52 -21.87
N SER A 568 50.52 -31.60 -20.86
CA SER A 568 51.79 -32.34 -20.97
C SER A 568 51.62 -33.85 -20.79
N SER A 569 50.60 -34.26 -20.03
CA SER A 569 50.27 -35.67 -19.77
C SER A 569 48.99 -36.11 -20.48
N GLY A 570 48.19 -35.17 -20.98
CA GLY A 570 46.87 -35.43 -21.58
C GLY A 570 45.87 -35.95 -20.54
N THR A 571 45.99 -35.49 -19.29
CA THR A 571 45.13 -35.92 -18.17
C THR A 571 44.13 -34.86 -17.78
N TRP A 572 43.00 -35.30 -17.23
CA TRP A 572 41.89 -34.44 -16.80
C TRP A 572 41.93 -34.29 -15.29
N THR A 573 42.21 -33.08 -14.82
CA THR A 573 42.18 -32.71 -13.42
C THR A 573 40.78 -32.25 -13.01
N TRP A 574 40.62 -32.10 -11.71
CA TRP A 574 39.38 -31.57 -11.16
C TRP A 574 39.52 -30.05 -10.99
N SER A 575 38.81 -29.26 -11.80
CA SER A 575 38.94 -27.79 -11.83
C SER A 575 37.73 -27.02 -11.27
N ALA A 576 36.59 -27.67 -11.01
CA ALA A 576 35.42 -27.02 -10.40
C ALA A 576 35.53 -26.92 -8.86
N GLY A 577 35.11 -25.78 -8.31
CA GLY A 577 35.28 -25.44 -6.90
C GLY A 577 34.52 -26.27 -5.86
N VAL A 578 33.56 -27.14 -6.23
CA VAL A 578 32.65 -27.77 -5.23
C VAL A 578 32.20 -29.21 -5.48
N CYS A 579 32.49 -29.84 -6.62
CA CYS A 579 31.62 -30.94 -7.07
C CYS A 579 32.13 -32.37 -6.84
N HIS A 580 33.10 -32.60 -5.93
CA HIS A 580 33.74 -33.88 -5.53
C HIS A 580 35.28 -33.86 -5.64
N ALA A 581 36.02 -34.19 -4.57
CA ALA A 581 37.49 -34.09 -4.55
C ALA A 581 38.19 -35.35 -5.09
N TRP A 582 38.07 -35.63 -6.39
CA TRP A 582 38.91 -36.65 -7.01
C TRP A 582 40.29 -36.12 -7.36
N THR A 583 41.31 -36.95 -7.11
CA THR A 583 42.64 -36.68 -7.66
C THR A 583 42.58 -36.73 -9.19
N PRO A 584 43.44 -35.99 -9.92
CA PRO A 584 43.55 -36.09 -11.37
C PRO A 584 43.72 -37.54 -11.85
N THR A 585 44.40 -38.36 -11.06
CA THR A 585 44.59 -39.79 -11.32
C THR A 585 43.29 -40.58 -11.26
N SER A 586 42.42 -40.34 -10.26
CA SER A 586 41.12 -40.99 -10.16
C SER A 586 40.22 -40.60 -11.34
N ASN A 587 40.15 -39.29 -11.65
CA ASN A 587 39.33 -38.77 -12.73
C ASN A 587 39.76 -39.30 -14.11
N THR A 588 41.07 -39.40 -14.35
CA THR A 588 41.60 -39.99 -15.60
C THR A 588 41.14 -41.43 -15.80
N GLY A 589 41.15 -42.26 -14.74
CA GLY A 589 40.63 -43.62 -14.80
C GLY A 589 39.13 -43.66 -15.10
N PHE A 590 38.37 -42.72 -14.55
CA PHE A 590 36.94 -42.59 -14.80
C PHE A 590 36.61 -42.15 -16.24
N VAL A 591 37.36 -41.21 -16.80
CA VAL A 591 37.22 -40.79 -18.21
C VAL A 591 37.46 -41.96 -19.18
N MET A 592 38.34 -42.91 -18.84
CA MET A 592 38.50 -44.13 -19.62
C MET A 592 37.22 -44.99 -19.62
N LEU A 593 36.51 -45.10 -18.48
CA LEU A 593 35.23 -45.80 -18.39
C LEU A 593 34.17 -45.12 -19.26
N ILE A 594 34.15 -43.79 -19.31
CA ILE A 594 33.21 -43.03 -20.15
C ILE A 594 33.43 -43.35 -21.64
N HIS A 595 34.68 -43.30 -22.10
CA HIS A 595 35.00 -43.61 -23.50
C HIS A 595 34.67 -45.05 -23.86
N ASP A 596 34.85 -45.99 -22.90
CA ASP A 596 34.47 -47.40 -23.06
C ASP A 596 32.97 -47.55 -23.26
N MET A 597 32.16 -46.91 -22.40
CA MET A 597 30.70 -46.90 -22.50
C MET A 597 30.22 -46.27 -23.82
N ILE A 598 30.82 -45.15 -24.25
CA ILE A 598 30.48 -44.51 -25.53
C ILE A 598 30.81 -45.43 -26.71
N ARG A 599 31.98 -46.08 -26.69
CA ARG A 599 32.40 -47.03 -27.72
C ARG A 599 31.43 -48.21 -27.82
N ASP A 600 30.96 -48.73 -26.69
CA ASP A 600 30.09 -49.90 -26.66
C ASP A 600 28.66 -49.62 -27.16
N GLN A 601 28.28 -48.35 -27.32
CA GLN A 601 26.98 -47.92 -27.88
C GLN A 601 26.93 -47.99 -29.41
N GLY A 602 28.06 -48.03 -30.12
CA GLY A 602 28.07 -48.04 -31.58
C GLY A 602 29.40 -47.63 -32.24
N THR A 603 29.35 -47.26 -33.52
CA THR A 603 30.53 -46.76 -34.23
C THR A 603 30.64 -45.25 -34.07
N VAL A 604 31.72 -44.78 -33.45
CA VAL A 604 32.12 -43.36 -33.42
C VAL A 604 32.70 -42.99 -34.79
N ALA A 605 32.23 -41.90 -35.39
CA ALA A 605 32.68 -41.46 -36.71
C ALA A 605 34.05 -40.74 -36.64
N GLU A 606 34.72 -40.62 -37.79
CA GLU A 606 35.91 -39.76 -37.90
C GLU A 606 35.49 -38.28 -37.95
N PRO A 607 36.24 -37.35 -37.31
CA PRO A 607 37.54 -37.53 -36.66
C PRO A 607 37.49 -38.01 -35.20
N TYR A 608 36.31 -38.10 -34.59
CA TYR A 608 36.12 -38.38 -33.16
C TYR A 608 36.67 -39.75 -32.72
N ALA A 609 36.64 -40.75 -33.62
CA ALA A 609 37.26 -42.05 -33.38
C ALA A 609 38.79 -41.94 -33.19
N THR A 610 39.44 -41.06 -33.94
CA THR A 610 40.87 -40.74 -33.77
C THR A 610 41.10 -40.08 -32.42
N TYR A 611 40.32 -39.04 -32.07
CA TYR A 611 40.42 -38.35 -30.77
C TYR A 611 40.22 -39.28 -29.58
N MET A 612 39.23 -40.18 -29.65
CA MET A 612 39.01 -41.22 -28.63
C MET A 612 40.24 -42.11 -28.47
N THR A 613 40.86 -42.53 -29.57
CA THR A 613 42.05 -43.38 -29.54
C THR A 613 43.23 -42.63 -28.89
N GLU A 614 43.45 -41.37 -29.25
CA GLU A 614 44.51 -40.53 -28.72
C GLU A 614 44.31 -40.27 -27.21
N ASN A 615 43.09 -39.97 -26.77
CA ASN A 615 42.72 -39.85 -25.36
C ASN A 615 43.09 -41.12 -24.57
N MET A 616 42.71 -42.31 -25.07
CA MET A 616 43.00 -43.57 -24.39
C MET A 616 44.49 -43.92 -24.38
N GLN A 617 45.22 -43.60 -25.44
CA GLN A 617 46.68 -43.76 -25.50
C GLN A 617 47.39 -42.85 -24.49
N ASN A 618 46.95 -41.61 -24.35
CA ASN A 618 47.50 -40.65 -23.39
C ASN A 618 47.21 -41.11 -21.95
N ALA A 619 45.96 -41.46 -21.63
CA ALA A 619 45.59 -41.98 -20.31
C ALA A 619 46.35 -43.27 -19.95
N THR A 620 46.49 -44.19 -20.91
CA THR A 620 47.26 -45.44 -20.71
C THR A 620 48.74 -45.15 -20.46
N ARG A 621 49.33 -44.21 -21.22
CA ARG A 621 50.71 -43.77 -21.02
C ARG A 621 50.90 -43.16 -19.64
N TYR A 622 49.95 -42.34 -19.18
CA TYR A 622 49.96 -41.75 -17.85
C TYR A 622 50.01 -42.84 -16.78
N PHE A 623 49.05 -43.77 -16.73
CA PHE A 623 49.00 -44.81 -15.70
C PHE A 623 50.24 -45.71 -15.67
N VAL A 624 50.73 -46.16 -16.84
CA VAL A 624 51.96 -46.97 -16.92
C VAL A 624 53.19 -46.16 -16.48
N GLY A 625 53.23 -44.86 -16.78
CA GLY A 625 54.33 -43.96 -16.42
C GLY A 625 54.36 -43.58 -14.93
N ILE A 626 53.19 -43.41 -14.29
CA ILE A 626 53.09 -43.01 -12.88
C ILE A 626 53.03 -44.18 -11.90
N GLN A 627 52.90 -45.42 -12.39
CA GLN A 627 52.81 -46.60 -11.52
C GLN A 627 54.04 -46.71 -10.63
N ASN A 628 53.81 -46.94 -9.33
CA ASN A 628 54.91 -47.19 -8.42
C ASN A 628 55.65 -48.48 -8.81
N SER A 629 56.95 -48.39 -9.10
CA SER A 629 57.73 -49.52 -9.61
C SER A 629 57.92 -50.67 -8.61
N ASP A 630 57.84 -50.38 -7.31
CA ASP A 630 58.16 -51.32 -6.25
C ASP A 630 56.91 -52.01 -5.70
N GLU A 631 55.79 -51.28 -5.62
CA GLU A 631 54.56 -51.76 -4.99
C GLU A 631 53.38 -51.88 -5.97
N GLY A 632 53.39 -51.23 -7.14
CA GLY A 632 52.38 -51.43 -8.18
C GLY A 632 51.09 -50.58 -8.09
N TYR A 633 51.00 -49.64 -7.15
CA TYR A 633 49.85 -48.74 -7.00
C TYR A 633 49.92 -47.49 -7.88
N PHE A 634 48.77 -46.80 -8.02
CA PHE A 634 48.65 -45.47 -8.63
C PHE A 634 48.30 -44.39 -7.58
N GLY A 635 48.66 -43.13 -7.85
CA GLY A 635 48.32 -41.99 -7.00
C GLY A 635 49.16 -41.86 -5.72
N ASN A 636 48.79 -40.92 -4.84
CA ASN A 636 49.51 -40.55 -3.62
C ASN A 636 48.53 -40.41 -2.43
N GLY A 637 49.04 -40.30 -1.20
CA GLY A 637 48.20 -40.12 0.01
C GLY A 637 47.35 -41.34 0.37
N ARG A 638 46.26 -41.16 1.15
CA ARG A 638 45.30 -42.25 1.39
C ARG A 638 44.30 -42.45 0.26
N ASP A 639 44.18 -41.51 -0.69
CA ASP A 639 43.39 -41.69 -1.94
C ASP A 639 44.01 -42.69 -2.93
N ARG A 640 45.20 -43.20 -2.62
CA ARG A 640 45.92 -44.21 -3.39
C ARG A 640 45.07 -45.42 -3.74
N ALA A 641 44.24 -45.91 -2.83
CA ALA A 641 43.43 -47.10 -3.11
C ALA A 641 42.36 -46.83 -4.18
N MET A 642 41.65 -45.71 -4.07
CA MET A 642 40.66 -45.27 -5.06
C MET A 642 41.30 -45.00 -6.43
N ALA A 643 42.44 -44.30 -6.47
CA ALA A 643 43.19 -44.06 -7.69
C ALA A 643 43.71 -45.36 -8.33
N THR A 644 44.14 -46.31 -7.51
CA THR A 644 44.58 -47.64 -7.98
C THR A 644 43.43 -48.45 -8.55
N ALA A 645 42.27 -48.42 -7.89
CA ALA A 645 41.06 -49.10 -8.31
C ALA A 645 40.53 -48.56 -9.65
N LEU A 646 40.29 -47.26 -9.76
CA LEU A 646 39.78 -46.63 -10.99
C LEU A 646 40.79 -46.74 -12.14
N GLY A 647 42.09 -46.60 -11.87
CA GLY A 647 43.13 -46.81 -12.88
C GLY A 647 43.20 -48.26 -13.37
N LEU A 648 43.11 -49.25 -12.47
CA LEU A 648 43.01 -50.66 -12.85
C LEU A 648 41.78 -50.90 -13.70
N TRP A 649 40.61 -50.41 -13.28
CA TRP A 649 39.36 -50.61 -14.00
C TRP A 649 39.41 -49.97 -15.40
N GLY A 650 39.87 -48.73 -15.50
CA GLY A 650 40.04 -48.03 -16.79
C GLY A 650 41.00 -48.77 -17.73
N LEU A 651 42.14 -49.27 -17.22
CA LEU A 651 43.06 -50.10 -18.01
C LEU A 651 42.41 -51.42 -18.44
N GLU A 652 41.59 -52.04 -17.57
CA GLU A 652 40.91 -53.29 -17.91
C GLU A 652 39.94 -53.14 -19.07
N VAL A 653 39.12 -52.09 -19.05
CA VAL A 653 38.10 -51.89 -20.08
C VAL A 653 38.65 -51.24 -21.35
N TYR A 654 39.62 -50.31 -21.24
CA TYR A 654 40.08 -49.54 -22.40
C TYR A 654 41.58 -49.16 -22.43
N GLY A 655 42.44 -49.97 -21.79
CA GLY A 655 43.89 -49.81 -21.91
C GLY A 655 44.37 -49.96 -23.36
N THR A 656 44.88 -48.88 -23.95
CA THR A 656 45.21 -48.81 -25.38
C THR A 656 46.72 -48.62 -25.60
N PRO A 657 47.39 -49.50 -26.35
CA PRO A 657 48.81 -49.38 -26.62
C PRO A 657 49.13 -48.15 -27.49
N SER A 658 50.32 -47.59 -27.28
CA SER A 658 50.88 -46.47 -28.06
C SER A 658 52.34 -46.76 -28.42
N ASP A 659 52.99 -45.86 -29.16
CA ASP A 659 54.38 -46.04 -29.60
C ASP A 659 55.37 -46.26 -28.44
N ASP A 660 55.08 -45.72 -27.25
CA ASP A 660 55.93 -45.78 -26.06
C ASP A 660 55.43 -46.75 -24.97
N VAL A 661 54.22 -47.30 -25.12
CA VAL A 661 53.61 -48.23 -24.16
C VAL A 661 53.03 -49.44 -24.88
N THR A 662 53.66 -50.59 -24.65
CA THR A 662 53.28 -51.89 -25.24
C THR A 662 52.15 -52.57 -24.48
N GLN A 663 51.45 -53.49 -25.14
CA GLN A 663 50.41 -54.31 -24.51
C GLN A 663 50.95 -55.12 -23.31
N ASP A 664 52.19 -55.59 -23.36
CA ASP A 664 52.81 -56.32 -22.26
C ASP A 664 53.01 -55.43 -21.02
N GLN A 665 53.39 -54.15 -21.21
CA GLN A 665 53.49 -53.18 -20.11
C GLN A 665 52.12 -52.86 -19.51
N ILE A 666 51.07 -52.78 -20.34
CA ILE A 666 49.69 -52.61 -19.86
C ILE A 666 49.28 -53.81 -19.01
N ASN A 667 49.51 -55.03 -19.50
CA ASN A 667 49.17 -56.26 -18.78
C ASN A 667 49.95 -56.40 -17.45
N ASP A 668 51.24 -56.04 -17.45
CA ASP A 668 52.06 -56.00 -16.23
C ASP A 668 51.55 -54.97 -15.23
N SER A 669 51.17 -53.78 -15.72
CA SER A 669 50.59 -52.72 -14.90
C SER A 669 49.28 -53.14 -14.24
N LYS A 670 48.38 -53.78 -15.00
CA LYS A 670 47.13 -54.37 -14.48
C LYS A 670 47.41 -55.38 -13.37
N ALA A 671 48.26 -56.38 -13.65
CA ALA A 671 48.58 -57.44 -12.71
C ALA A 671 49.15 -56.91 -11.38
N LYS A 672 50.03 -55.90 -11.46
CA LYS A 672 50.61 -55.24 -10.28
C LYS A 672 49.56 -54.48 -9.46
N ALA A 673 48.68 -53.73 -10.12
CA ALA A 673 47.59 -53.02 -9.44
C ALA A 673 46.60 -53.99 -8.78
N THR A 674 46.27 -55.10 -9.44
CA THR A 674 45.44 -56.18 -8.87
C THR A 674 46.09 -56.80 -7.63
N GLU A 675 47.37 -57.18 -7.71
CA GLU A 675 48.10 -57.74 -6.55
C GLU A 675 48.15 -56.75 -5.39
N TRP A 676 48.36 -55.46 -5.68
CA TRP A 676 48.40 -54.43 -4.67
C TRP A 676 47.05 -54.27 -3.95
N LEU A 677 45.93 -54.20 -4.68
CA LEU A 677 44.60 -54.08 -4.07
C LEU A 677 44.24 -55.28 -3.20
N ILE A 678 44.59 -56.50 -3.62
CA ILE A 678 44.37 -57.72 -2.81
C ILE A 678 45.16 -57.68 -1.50
N LYS A 679 46.36 -57.09 -1.50
CA LYS A 679 47.26 -57.08 -0.34
C LYS A 679 47.01 -55.92 0.63
N ASN A 680 46.47 -54.80 0.16
CA ASN A 680 46.44 -53.53 0.91
C ASN A 680 45.01 -53.08 1.25
N HIS A 681 44.19 -54.01 1.74
CA HIS A 681 42.92 -53.70 2.43
C HIS A 681 43.13 -53.71 3.96
N ASP A 682 42.29 -52.98 4.68
CA ASP A 682 42.30 -52.95 6.15
C ASP A 682 41.77 -54.27 6.74
N ALA A 683 42.02 -54.50 8.04
CA ALA A 683 41.61 -55.75 8.71
C ALA A 683 40.08 -55.96 8.76
N ASP A 684 39.32 -54.87 8.64
CA ASP A 684 37.86 -54.86 8.55
C ASP A 684 37.35 -55.08 7.11
N GLY A 685 38.25 -55.17 6.12
CA GLY A 685 37.93 -55.46 4.72
C GLY A 685 37.77 -54.23 3.83
N CYS A 686 37.91 -53.01 4.35
CA CYS A 686 37.77 -51.79 3.55
C CYS A 686 39.09 -51.34 2.89
N TRP A 687 38.99 -50.36 2.00
CA TRP A 687 40.14 -49.62 1.49
C TRP A 687 40.11 -48.17 1.99
N GLY A 688 41.22 -47.73 2.58
CA GLY A 688 41.37 -46.38 3.10
C GLY A 688 41.21 -45.29 2.03
N ALA A 689 40.77 -44.11 2.47
CA ALA A 689 40.72 -42.86 1.71
C ALA A 689 40.83 -41.66 2.67
N ASP A 690 41.37 -40.53 2.21
CA ASP A 690 41.48 -39.32 3.04
C ASP A 690 40.19 -38.49 2.92
N PRO A 691 39.69 -37.91 4.03
CA PRO A 691 38.68 -36.87 3.96
C PRO A 691 39.32 -35.60 3.39
N VAL A 692 38.68 -34.99 2.40
CA VAL A 692 39.09 -33.72 1.78
C VAL A 692 37.96 -32.73 2.00
N TYR A 693 38.23 -31.49 2.43
CA TYR A 693 37.25 -30.38 2.51
C TYR A 693 35.78 -30.78 2.76
N GLY A 694 35.41 -31.13 4.00
CA GLY A 694 34.01 -31.49 4.29
C GLY A 694 33.52 -32.78 3.62
N TYR A 695 34.39 -33.69 3.10
CA TYR A 695 34.06 -35.03 2.52
C TYR A 695 34.43 -36.30 3.37
N SER A 696 33.57 -37.37 3.47
CA SER A 696 33.36 -38.08 4.75
C SER A 696 34.38 -39.12 4.85
N SER A 697 35.05 -39.21 5.99
CA SER A 697 35.91 -40.35 6.25
C SER A 697 35.16 -41.66 5.96
N LYS A 698 33.88 -41.76 6.35
CA LYS A 698 33.02 -42.90 6.01
C LYS A 698 32.66 -42.99 4.52
N GLY A 699 32.18 -41.91 3.89
CA GLY A 699 31.78 -41.94 2.48
C GLY A 699 32.94 -42.16 1.52
N ARG A 700 34.07 -41.50 1.76
CA ARG A 700 35.32 -41.70 1.02
C ARG A 700 35.81 -43.14 1.11
N ARG A 701 35.76 -43.74 2.31
CA ARG A 701 36.09 -45.17 2.49
C ARG A 701 35.07 -46.08 1.81
N SER A 702 33.78 -45.73 1.82
CA SER A 702 32.73 -46.49 1.14
C SER A 702 32.88 -46.46 -0.38
N GLU A 703 33.14 -45.29 -0.94
CA GLU A 703 33.43 -45.09 -2.35
C GLU A 703 34.72 -45.84 -2.77
N SER A 704 35.82 -45.65 -2.02
CA SER A 704 37.11 -46.31 -2.28
C SER A 704 36.96 -47.84 -2.25
N THR A 705 36.25 -48.36 -1.26
CA THR A 705 35.97 -49.79 -1.11
C THR A 705 35.09 -50.30 -2.25
N ALA A 706 34.03 -49.59 -2.60
CA ALA A 706 33.15 -49.96 -3.70
C ALA A 706 33.89 -50.06 -5.04
N TYR A 707 34.70 -49.05 -5.38
CA TYR A 707 35.49 -49.09 -6.61
C TYR A 707 36.59 -50.14 -6.58
N ALA A 708 37.22 -50.41 -5.43
CA ALA A 708 38.19 -51.49 -5.32
C ALA A 708 37.57 -52.86 -5.60
N ILE A 709 36.38 -53.13 -5.05
CA ILE A 709 35.62 -54.37 -5.29
C ILE A 709 35.23 -54.48 -6.76
N LEU A 710 34.66 -53.43 -7.36
CA LEU A 710 34.26 -53.39 -8.77
C LEU A 710 35.45 -53.59 -9.71
N ALA A 711 36.57 -52.91 -9.45
CA ALA A 711 37.79 -53.04 -10.23
C ALA A 711 38.38 -54.45 -10.14
N LEU A 712 38.43 -55.06 -8.94
CA LEU A 712 38.86 -56.44 -8.77
C LEU A 712 37.94 -57.41 -9.51
N ASN A 713 36.63 -57.22 -9.44
CA ASN A 713 35.68 -58.06 -10.17
C ASN A 713 35.83 -57.93 -11.69
N ALA A 714 36.11 -56.73 -12.20
CA ALA A 714 36.36 -56.47 -13.62
C ALA A 714 37.58 -57.22 -14.18
N THR A 715 38.56 -57.60 -13.33
CA THR A 715 39.69 -58.46 -13.74
C THR A 715 39.29 -59.93 -13.98
N GLY A 716 38.05 -60.31 -13.66
CA GLY A 716 37.54 -61.67 -13.72
C GLY A 716 37.68 -62.46 -12.40
N ILE A 717 38.10 -61.80 -11.30
CA ILE A 717 38.05 -62.40 -9.97
C ILE A 717 36.57 -62.59 -9.56
N PRO A 718 36.16 -63.81 -9.17
CA PRO A 718 34.76 -64.09 -8.86
C PRO A 718 34.30 -63.35 -7.60
N ALA A 719 33.02 -62.97 -7.55
CA ALA A 719 32.42 -62.24 -6.44
C ALA A 719 32.67 -62.92 -5.08
N GLU A 720 32.69 -64.26 -5.05
CA GLU A 720 32.88 -65.09 -3.85
C GLU A 720 34.32 -65.07 -3.29
N ASN A 721 35.26 -64.35 -3.92
CA ASN A 721 36.62 -64.21 -3.43
C ASN A 721 36.67 -63.59 -2.02
N GLU A 722 37.53 -64.10 -1.14
CA GLU A 722 37.61 -63.67 0.27
C GLU A 722 37.87 -62.16 0.43
N THR A 723 38.69 -61.55 -0.43
CA THR A 723 38.98 -60.11 -0.38
C THR A 723 37.77 -59.29 -0.84
N ILE A 724 37.11 -59.70 -1.94
CA ILE A 724 35.88 -59.06 -2.43
C ILE A 724 34.77 -59.18 -1.36
N GLN A 725 34.58 -60.37 -0.78
CA GLN A 725 33.59 -60.60 0.28
C GLN A 725 33.91 -59.84 1.57
N GLY A 726 35.18 -59.65 1.90
CA GLY A 726 35.60 -58.78 3.00
C GLY A 726 35.09 -57.35 2.80
N GLY A 727 35.32 -56.78 1.61
CA GLY A 727 34.82 -55.45 1.27
C GLY A 727 33.29 -55.36 1.17
N VAL A 728 32.63 -56.37 0.60
CA VAL A 728 31.16 -56.45 0.54
C VAL A 728 30.58 -56.46 1.96
N ASN A 729 31.10 -57.29 2.86
CA ASN A 729 30.65 -57.35 4.25
C ASN A 729 30.86 -56.02 4.97
N TRP A 730 31.99 -55.36 4.74
CA TRP A 730 32.23 -54.04 5.29
C TRP A 730 31.23 -53.00 4.78
N LEU A 731 30.94 -52.95 3.47
CA LEU A 731 29.92 -52.07 2.91
C LEU A 731 28.54 -52.36 3.52
N VAL A 732 28.19 -53.63 3.71
CA VAL A 732 26.94 -54.01 4.40
C VAL A 732 26.87 -53.41 5.80
N GLU A 733 27.96 -53.45 6.56
CA GLU A 733 28.03 -52.92 7.92
C GLU A 733 28.02 -51.39 7.97
N GLN A 734 28.43 -50.73 6.88
CA GLN A 734 28.37 -49.28 6.77
C GLN A 734 26.98 -48.74 6.43
N TYR A 735 26.04 -49.59 6.03
CA TYR A 735 24.68 -49.18 5.68
C TYR A 735 23.98 -48.52 6.89
N GLU A 736 23.75 -47.22 6.80
CA GLU A 736 23.03 -46.45 7.82
C GLU A 736 21.51 -46.50 7.58
N SER A 737 20.76 -45.97 8.55
CA SER A 737 19.38 -45.59 8.27
C SER A 737 19.30 -44.54 7.17
N GLY A 738 18.17 -44.52 6.45
CA GLY A 738 18.07 -43.78 5.19
C GLY A 738 18.75 -44.50 4.02
N GLY A 739 19.56 -45.53 4.26
CA GLY A 739 20.14 -46.39 3.24
C GLY A 739 21.38 -45.85 2.52
N LYS A 740 22.10 -44.93 3.16
CA LYS A 740 23.24 -44.19 2.61
C LYS A 740 24.60 -44.79 2.98
N TRP A 741 25.61 -44.47 2.17
CA TRP A 741 27.03 -44.79 2.39
C TRP A 741 27.89 -43.52 2.51
N GLY A 742 27.38 -42.49 3.17
CA GLY A 742 28.12 -41.26 3.49
C GLY A 742 27.77 -40.05 2.60
N TYR A 743 27.77 -40.19 1.28
CA TYR A 743 27.25 -39.19 0.32
C TYR A 743 26.68 -39.88 -0.92
N THR A 744 26.00 -39.12 -1.78
CA THR A 744 25.24 -39.68 -2.91
C THR A 744 26.10 -40.51 -3.86
N TRP A 745 27.31 -40.03 -4.15
CA TRP A 745 28.27 -40.74 -4.99
C TRP A 745 28.75 -42.06 -4.37
N ALA A 746 29.17 -42.03 -3.10
CA ALA A 746 29.56 -43.24 -2.38
C ALA A 746 28.39 -44.25 -2.30
N THR A 747 27.17 -43.75 -2.15
CA THR A 747 25.93 -44.54 -2.13
C THR A 747 25.69 -45.22 -3.47
N GLN A 748 25.79 -44.49 -4.58
CA GLN A 748 25.72 -45.06 -5.91
C GLN A 748 26.78 -46.16 -6.11
N ALA A 749 28.05 -45.87 -5.83
CA ALA A 749 29.14 -46.82 -6.05
C ALA A 749 28.97 -48.08 -5.17
N ALA A 750 28.58 -47.90 -3.91
CA ALA A 750 28.31 -49.01 -2.99
C ALA A 750 27.16 -49.89 -3.49
N ILE A 751 26.05 -49.31 -3.95
CA ILE A 751 24.94 -50.10 -4.50
C ILE A 751 25.39 -50.86 -5.75
N ASP A 752 26.17 -50.24 -6.63
CA ASP A 752 26.71 -50.90 -7.84
C ASP A 752 27.61 -52.09 -7.49
N ALA A 753 28.51 -51.90 -6.52
CA ALA A 753 29.35 -52.97 -5.98
C ALA A 753 28.52 -54.11 -5.37
N LEU A 754 27.45 -53.80 -4.63
CA LEU A 754 26.56 -54.81 -4.05
C LEU A 754 25.76 -55.56 -5.12
N ILE A 755 25.30 -54.89 -6.18
CA ILE A 755 24.61 -55.54 -7.32
C ILE A 755 25.51 -56.59 -7.96
N HIS A 756 26.78 -56.26 -8.18
CA HIS A 756 27.71 -57.11 -8.91
C HIS A 756 28.42 -58.16 -8.04
N CYS A 757 28.66 -57.88 -6.76
CA CYS A 757 29.54 -58.69 -5.92
C CYS A 757 28.90 -59.28 -4.64
N GLN A 758 27.65 -58.94 -4.29
CA GLN A 758 27.00 -59.51 -3.10
C GLN A 758 26.32 -60.86 -3.40
N PRO A 759 26.63 -61.95 -2.68
CA PRO A 759 25.92 -63.22 -2.83
C PRO A 759 24.49 -63.14 -2.27
N ILE A 760 23.52 -63.72 -2.98
CA ILE A 760 22.12 -63.79 -2.55
C ILE A 760 21.95 -64.97 -1.58
N GLU A 761 22.25 -64.77 -0.30
CA GLU A 761 21.98 -65.76 0.75
C GLU A 761 20.65 -65.51 1.48
N VAL A 762 19.96 -66.59 1.84
CA VAL A 762 18.70 -66.58 2.61
C VAL A 762 19.01 -66.86 4.08
N SER A 763 18.72 -65.90 4.96
CA SER A 763 18.79 -66.10 6.41
C SER A 763 17.40 -66.40 7.00
N ASP A 764 17.33 -67.06 8.14
CA ASP A 764 16.05 -67.27 8.85
C ASP A 764 16.17 -67.06 10.36
N GLY A 765 15.09 -66.65 11.02
CA GLY A 765 15.06 -66.56 12.47
C GLY A 765 13.85 -65.82 13.05
N THR A 766 13.53 -66.16 14.30
CA THR A 766 12.52 -65.48 15.12
C THR A 766 13.19 -64.55 16.14
N LEU A 767 12.80 -63.28 16.13
CA LEU A 767 13.35 -62.21 16.97
C LEU A 767 12.28 -61.66 17.93
N SER A 768 12.63 -61.52 19.20
CA SER A 768 11.80 -60.83 20.19
C SER A 768 12.45 -59.49 20.52
N ILE A 769 11.66 -58.41 20.51
CA ILE A 769 12.16 -57.04 20.62
C ILE A 769 11.45 -56.34 21.77
N SER A 770 12.24 -55.80 22.69
CA SER A 770 11.76 -54.97 23.80
C SER A 770 12.40 -53.59 23.77
N ILE A 771 11.67 -52.57 24.23
CA ILE A 771 12.15 -51.19 24.38
C ILE A 771 11.97 -50.78 25.84
N ASP A 772 13.03 -50.29 26.48
CA ASP A 772 13.09 -49.95 27.90
C ASP A 772 12.61 -51.07 28.84
N GLY A 773 12.79 -52.34 28.41
CA GLY A 773 12.35 -53.53 29.14
C GLY A 773 10.86 -53.88 28.97
N GLU A 774 10.13 -53.19 28.10
CA GLU A 774 8.76 -53.53 27.70
C GLU A 774 8.76 -54.34 26.40
N ASP A 775 8.09 -55.49 26.41
CA ASP A 775 7.96 -56.35 25.23
C ASP A 775 7.11 -55.66 24.15
N ILE A 776 7.73 -55.29 23.02
CA ILE A 776 7.04 -54.58 21.94
C ILE A 776 6.46 -55.57 20.94
N CYS A 777 7.29 -56.47 20.41
CA CYS A 777 6.87 -57.40 19.36
C CYS A 777 7.75 -58.65 19.27
N THR A 778 7.27 -59.66 18.54
CA THR A 778 8.05 -60.81 18.07
C THR A 778 7.86 -60.93 16.56
N LEU A 779 8.96 -60.93 15.83
CA LEU A 779 8.99 -60.87 14.36
C LEU A 779 9.73 -62.11 13.83
N GLU A 780 9.29 -62.63 12.68
CA GLU A 780 9.93 -63.76 12.01
C GLU A 780 10.35 -63.36 10.60
N VAL A 781 11.62 -63.63 10.25
CA VAL A 781 12.11 -63.48 8.88
C VAL A 781 12.63 -64.81 8.34
N ASN A 782 12.37 -65.05 7.06
CA ASN A 782 12.72 -66.28 6.35
C ASN A 782 12.68 -66.04 4.82
N GLU A 783 12.79 -67.10 4.01
CA GLU A 783 12.75 -66.97 2.54
C GLU A 783 11.46 -66.33 2.00
N THR A 784 10.32 -66.62 2.64
CA THR A 784 9.00 -66.14 2.21
C THR A 784 8.64 -64.76 2.78
N ASN A 785 9.18 -64.42 3.95
CA ASN A 785 9.06 -63.12 4.59
C ASN A 785 10.48 -62.58 4.86
N PRO A 786 11.21 -62.16 3.82
CA PRO A 786 12.60 -61.78 3.98
C PRO A 786 12.73 -60.42 4.69
N LYS A 787 11.64 -59.65 4.82
CA LYS A 787 11.58 -58.38 5.55
C LYS A 787 10.29 -58.26 6.34
N VAL A 788 10.36 -57.68 7.53
CA VAL A 788 9.20 -57.29 8.33
C VAL A 788 9.40 -55.87 8.87
N GLU A 789 8.41 -54.99 8.67
CA GLU A 789 8.33 -53.66 9.28
C GLU A 789 7.25 -53.66 10.35
N TYR A 790 7.53 -53.02 11.47
CA TYR A 790 6.63 -52.91 12.61
C TYR A 790 6.62 -51.45 13.10
N PRO A 791 5.71 -50.60 12.58
CA PRO A 791 5.48 -49.29 13.15
C PRO A 791 4.82 -49.45 14.52
N LEU A 792 5.34 -48.75 15.53
CA LEU A 792 4.73 -48.76 16.85
C LEU A 792 3.32 -48.17 16.79
N THR A 793 2.39 -48.82 17.48
CA THR A 793 1.02 -48.29 17.64
C THR A 793 1.02 -47.03 18.50
N ALA A 794 -0.05 -46.22 18.43
CA ALA A 794 -0.18 -45.02 19.26
C ALA A 794 -0.05 -45.31 20.76
N ASP A 795 -0.57 -46.46 21.23
CA ASP A 795 -0.44 -46.88 22.63
C ASP A 795 1.00 -47.25 22.99
N GLN A 796 1.70 -47.99 22.13
CA GLN A 796 3.12 -48.31 22.32
C GLN A 796 3.99 -47.06 22.29
N MET A 797 3.72 -46.12 21.37
CA MET A 797 4.39 -44.83 21.32
C MET A 797 4.15 -44.01 22.59
N ALA A 798 2.92 -43.97 23.09
CA ALA A 798 2.62 -43.28 24.35
C ALA A 798 3.40 -43.89 25.53
N THR A 799 3.53 -45.21 25.59
CA THR A 799 4.31 -45.87 26.65
C THR A 799 5.81 -45.62 26.52
N VAL A 800 6.36 -45.71 25.30
CA VAL A 800 7.77 -45.35 25.02
C VAL A 800 8.03 -43.90 25.43
N MET A 801 7.19 -42.94 25.02
CA MET A 801 7.37 -41.52 25.35
C MET A 801 7.21 -41.23 26.85
N ALA A 802 6.42 -42.02 27.58
CA ALA A 802 6.35 -41.92 29.03
C ALA A 802 7.64 -42.41 29.72
N ASN A 803 8.32 -43.39 29.12
CA ASN A 803 9.56 -44.00 29.61
C ASN A 803 10.82 -43.28 29.07
N GLY A 804 11.91 -44.01 28.83
CA GLY A 804 13.21 -43.47 28.45
C GLY A 804 14.00 -42.85 29.59
N LYS A 805 15.33 -42.91 29.47
CA LYS A 805 16.25 -42.24 30.40
C LYS A 805 16.52 -40.83 29.90
N SER A 806 16.26 -39.81 30.73
CA SER A 806 16.66 -38.43 30.40
C SER A 806 18.16 -38.39 30.17
N LYS A 807 18.54 -37.97 28.96
CA LYS A 807 19.91 -37.92 28.48
C LYS A 807 20.43 -36.49 28.52
N ARG A 808 19.58 -35.54 28.12
CA ARG A 808 19.91 -34.11 28.04
C ARG A 808 18.65 -33.26 28.17
N GLU A 809 18.75 -32.15 28.91
CA GLU A 809 17.71 -31.12 28.98
C GLU A 809 18.11 -29.96 28.06
N ILE A 810 17.15 -29.40 27.34
CA ILE A 810 17.35 -28.39 26.29
C ILE A 810 16.88 -27.04 26.81
N THR A 811 15.56 -26.92 27.03
CA THR A 811 14.91 -25.77 27.68
C THR A 811 14.05 -26.27 28.84
N GLN A 812 13.38 -25.37 29.57
CA GLN A 812 12.43 -25.78 30.61
C GLN A 812 11.24 -26.61 30.07
N TYR A 813 11.05 -26.65 28.75
CA TYR A 813 9.96 -27.36 28.08
C TYR A 813 10.45 -28.43 27.09
N SER A 814 11.77 -28.63 26.95
CA SER A 814 12.33 -29.56 25.96
C SER A 814 13.47 -30.41 26.52
N LYS A 815 13.50 -31.70 26.17
CA LYS A 815 14.56 -32.66 26.55
C LYS A 815 14.69 -33.84 25.60
N VAL A 816 15.88 -34.43 25.56
CA VAL A 816 16.19 -35.67 24.84
C VAL A 816 16.16 -36.85 25.83
N LYS A 817 15.42 -37.90 25.48
CA LYS A 817 15.44 -39.18 26.18
C LYS A 817 16.04 -40.28 25.31
N GLN A 818 16.83 -41.15 25.94
CA GLN A 818 17.36 -42.36 25.30
C GLN A 818 16.49 -43.56 25.67
N HIS A 819 16.23 -44.41 24.67
CA HIS A 819 15.50 -45.66 24.81
C HIS A 819 16.43 -46.84 24.51
N ALA A 820 16.53 -47.78 25.45
CA ALA A 820 17.29 -49.01 25.26
C ALA A 820 16.43 -50.03 24.52
N VAL A 821 17.02 -50.75 23.57
CA VAL A 821 16.31 -51.73 22.75
C VAL A 821 17.08 -53.04 22.80
N THR A 822 16.41 -54.09 23.25
CA THR A 822 16.99 -55.43 23.31
C THR A 822 16.35 -56.31 22.25
N VAL A 823 17.19 -56.86 21.37
CA VAL A 823 16.84 -57.76 20.28
C VAL A 823 17.33 -59.16 20.63
N THR A 824 16.42 -60.08 20.91
CA THR A 824 16.74 -61.48 21.24
C THR A 824 16.47 -62.38 20.04
N ARG A 825 17.50 -63.02 19.50
CA ARG A 825 17.35 -64.08 18.49
C ARG A 825 17.09 -65.42 19.15
N ASN A 826 15.87 -65.91 18.98
CA ASN A 826 15.42 -67.17 19.58
C ASN A 826 15.93 -68.40 18.82
N ASN A 827 16.05 -68.34 17.49
CA ASN A 827 16.45 -69.44 16.62
C ASN A 827 16.89 -68.96 15.21
N GLY A 828 17.31 -69.90 14.35
CA GLY A 828 17.60 -69.67 12.94
C GLY A 828 19.09 -69.61 12.57
N ASN A 829 19.40 -69.39 11.30
CA ASN A 829 20.76 -69.31 10.76
C ASN A 829 20.95 -68.10 9.82
N GLY A 830 22.21 -67.80 9.49
CA GLY A 830 22.55 -66.66 8.64
C GLY A 830 22.38 -65.32 9.35
N MET A 831 22.84 -64.26 8.70
CA MET A 831 22.82 -62.89 9.21
C MET A 831 21.42 -62.27 9.09
N ILE A 832 20.89 -61.66 10.16
CA ILE A 832 19.70 -60.82 10.16
C ILE A 832 20.11 -59.39 10.56
N LEU A 833 19.61 -58.37 9.85
CA LEU A 833 19.78 -56.98 10.23
C LEU A 833 18.50 -56.48 10.91
N VAL A 834 18.64 -55.83 12.05
CA VAL A 834 17.52 -55.19 12.77
C VAL A 834 17.83 -53.71 12.93
N SER A 835 16.89 -52.84 12.56
CA SER A 835 17.00 -51.39 12.77
C SER A 835 15.77 -50.84 13.47
N ILE A 836 15.94 -49.72 14.17
CA ILE A 836 14.84 -48.98 14.81
C ILE A 836 14.97 -47.51 14.47
N GLU A 837 13.93 -46.92 13.91
CA GLU A 837 13.93 -45.54 13.44
C GLU A 837 12.82 -44.77 14.12
N ASN A 838 13.15 -43.63 14.72
CA ASN A 838 12.19 -42.64 15.19
C ASN A 838 12.27 -41.39 14.31
N THR A 839 11.14 -40.81 13.95
CA THR A 839 11.00 -39.53 13.24
C THR A 839 10.03 -38.65 14.03
N GLN A 840 10.31 -37.35 14.15
CA GLN A 840 9.49 -36.37 14.88
C GLN A 840 9.66 -34.98 14.26
N ARG A 841 8.66 -34.10 14.37
CA ARG A 841 8.81 -32.67 14.07
C ARG A 841 8.75 -31.83 15.33
N ALA A 842 9.66 -30.87 15.52
CA ALA A 842 9.73 -30.02 16.72
C ALA A 842 10.09 -28.57 16.40
N PRO A 843 9.59 -27.57 17.16
CA PRO A 843 9.94 -26.17 16.96
C PRO A 843 11.44 -25.92 17.08
N VAL A 844 11.98 -25.06 16.20
CA VAL A 844 13.43 -24.80 16.15
C VAL A 844 13.93 -24.01 17.36
N ASN A 845 13.06 -23.28 18.05
CA ASN A 845 13.39 -22.65 19.34
C ASN A 845 13.25 -23.60 20.55
N GLU A 846 12.82 -24.85 20.33
CA GLU A 846 12.65 -25.88 21.36
C GLU A 846 13.69 -27.02 21.22
N ILE A 847 14.72 -26.83 20.42
CA ILE A 847 15.91 -27.69 20.28
C ILE A 847 17.15 -26.93 20.80
N ASP A 848 18.26 -27.61 21.05
CA ASP A 848 19.45 -27.01 21.70
C ASP A 848 20.63 -26.92 20.74
N ASP A 849 21.61 -26.08 21.09
CA ASP A 849 22.85 -25.89 20.34
C ASP A 849 23.50 -27.23 19.92
N PRO A 850 23.45 -28.36 20.64
CA PRO A 850 23.91 -29.63 20.09
C PRO A 850 22.98 -30.34 19.10
N ILE A 851 21.65 -30.20 19.11
CA ILE A 851 20.80 -30.64 17.98
C ILE A 851 20.97 -29.68 16.80
N GLU A 852 21.12 -28.39 17.08
CA GLU A 852 21.37 -27.30 16.12
C GLU A 852 22.77 -27.37 15.47
N ASP A 853 23.82 -27.57 16.29
CA ASP A 853 25.26 -27.71 15.95
C ASP A 853 25.71 -29.19 15.90
N THR A 854 24.82 -30.19 15.84
CA THR A 854 25.30 -31.60 15.75
C THR A 854 26.11 -31.87 14.49
N GLY A 855 26.20 -30.91 13.56
CA GLY A 855 26.97 -31.06 12.33
C GLY A 855 26.52 -32.33 11.63
N THR A 856 25.21 -32.49 11.42
CA THR A 856 24.68 -33.72 10.81
C THR A 856 24.35 -33.54 9.33
N ILE A 857 24.71 -32.40 8.73
CA ILE A 857 25.28 -32.38 7.39
C ILE A 857 26.82 -32.30 7.48
N LEU A 858 27.40 -32.82 8.58
CA LEU A 858 28.47 -33.78 8.38
C LEU A 858 27.86 -35.08 7.79
N SER A 859 27.48 -35.03 6.51
CA SER A 859 28.41 -35.70 5.60
C SER A 859 29.74 -35.13 6.11
N THR A 860 30.51 -35.92 6.89
CA THR A 860 31.97 -35.87 6.91
C THR A 860 32.77 -35.28 8.10
N GLY A 861 33.16 -36.15 9.05
CA GLY A 861 34.56 -36.15 9.49
C GLY A 861 34.96 -35.32 10.72
N GLY A 862 34.06 -35.09 11.68
CA GLY A 862 34.46 -34.86 13.07
C GLY A 862 34.82 -36.19 13.73
N ILE A 863 35.91 -36.27 14.48
CA ILE A 863 36.39 -37.48 15.17
C ILE A 863 35.23 -38.09 16.00
N ILE A 864 34.62 -39.18 15.51
CA ILE A 864 33.98 -40.16 16.39
C ILE A 864 35.15 -40.86 17.08
N PRO A 865 35.34 -40.72 18.41
CA PRO A 865 36.27 -41.58 19.12
C PRO A 865 35.87 -43.02 18.84
N ASP A 866 36.85 -43.91 18.70
CA ASP A 866 36.83 -45.34 18.37
C ASP A 866 35.87 -46.26 19.21
N ASN A 867 34.86 -45.72 19.87
CA ASN A 867 33.86 -46.41 20.66
C ASN A 867 32.48 -46.08 20.10
N GLY A 868 31.82 -47.06 19.47
CA GLY A 868 30.46 -46.93 18.94
C GLY A 868 29.45 -46.45 19.99
N SER A 869 29.29 -45.14 20.11
CA SER A 869 28.35 -44.52 21.04
C SER A 869 27.04 -44.25 20.28
N PRO A 870 25.90 -44.80 20.73
CA PRO A 870 24.57 -44.58 20.14
C PRO A 870 24.02 -43.18 20.49
N ASP A 871 24.88 -42.18 20.37
CA ASP A 871 24.70 -40.90 21.04
C ASP A 871 23.96 -39.83 20.22
N VAL A 872 23.68 -40.08 18.94
CA VAL A 872 23.28 -39.06 17.97
C VAL A 872 21.83 -39.27 17.48
N VAL A 873 20.99 -38.24 17.62
CA VAL A 873 19.74 -38.03 16.86
C VAL A 873 20.18 -37.50 15.50
N GLN A 874 19.81 -38.15 14.40
CA GLN A 874 20.24 -37.81 13.04
C GLN A 874 19.12 -37.17 12.21
N PHE A 875 19.46 -36.41 11.18
CA PHE A 875 18.48 -35.73 10.33
C PHE A 875 18.04 -36.63 9.16
N SER A 876 16.76 -36.51 8.79
CA SER A 876 16.15 -37.07 7.59
C SER A 876 16.12 -35.97 6.51
N GLU A 877 16.19 -36.36 5.23
CA GLU A 877 16.48 -35.47 4.10
C GLU A 877 15.35 -34.53 3.65
N ASP A 878 14.30 -34.37 4.45
CA ASP A 878 13.38 -33.25 4.29
C ASP A 878 13.82 -32.13 5.24
N MET A 879 14.68 -31.23 4.73
CA MET A 879 15.17 -30.01 5.41
C MET A 879 14.08 -28.95 5.59
N ASP A 880 12.90 -29.38 5.99
CA ASP A 880 11.85 -28.54 6.48
C ASP A 880 12.36 -27.81 7.74
N ILE A 881 12.65 -26.52 7.57
CA ILE A 881 12.53 -25.47 8.59
C ILE A 881 13.68 -25.38 9.62
N LEU A 882 14.63 -24.48 9.32
CA LEU A 882 15.47 -23.81 10.31
C LEU A 882 14.92 -22.40 10.56
N GLY A 883 14.56 -22.08 11.81
CA GLY A 883 14.17 -20.75 12.27
C GLY A 883 14.73 -20.46 13.66
N ASP A 884 15.32 -19.29 13.86
CA ASP A 884 15.69 -18.72 15.17
C ASP A 884 16.78 -19.38 16.00
N ALA A 885 17.78 -19.97 15.36
CA ALA A 885 18.97 -20.45 16.05
C ALA A 885 20.19 -20.21 15.11
N ALA A 886 21.21 -19.52 15.62
CA ALA A 886 22.07 -18.61 14.84
C ALA A 886 23.19 -19.34 14.07
N PRO A 887 23.14 -19.42 12.72
CA PRO A 887 24.28 -19.85 11.92
C PRO A 887 25.24 -18.66 11.81
N GLY A 888 26.46 -18.84 12.31
CA GLY A 888 27.48 -17.81 12.38
C GLY A 888 27.83 -17.18 11.03
N ASP A 889 27.89 -15.85 11.02
CA ASP A 889 28.76 -14.97 10.21
C ASP A 889 28.97 -15.29 8.70
N LEU A 890 28.03 -15.90 7.98
CA LEU A 890 28.19 -16.05 6.51
C LEU A 890 28.29 -14.69 5.81
N PHE A 891 27.64 -13.69 6.40
CA PHE A 891 27.48 -12.33 5.90
C PHE A 891 27.75 -11.29 6.97
N ASP A 892 28.45 -10.23 6.59
CA ASP A 892 28.49 -9.00 7.37
C ASP A 892 27.17 -8.25 7.25
N THR A 893 26.60 -8.18 6.03
CA THR A 893 25.33 -7.51 5.78
C THR A 893 24.54 -8.14 4.64
N VAL A 894 23.22 -8.16 4.79
CA VAL A 894 22.25 -8.41 3.72
C VAL A 894 21.32 -7.21 3.64
N THR A 895 21.14 -6.65 2.45
CA THR A 895 20.21 -5.54 2.21
C THR A 895 19.24 -5.88 1.08
N LEU A 896 18.03 -5.37 1.21
CA LEU A 896 16.95 -5.54 0.24
C LEU A 896 16.48 -4.14 -0.17
N THR A 897 16.47 -3.88 -1.47
CA THR A 897 16.03 -2.59 -2.03
C THR A 897 15.11 -2.82 -3.22
N SER A 898 14.36 -1.78 -3.60
CA SER A 898 13.46 -1.84 -4.74
C SER A 898 13.53 -0.59 -5.62
N ASP A 899 13.17 -0.75 -6.89
CA ASP A 899 12.97 0.35 -7.83
C ASP A 899 11.68 0.08 -8.65
N PRO A 900 10.58 0.83 -8.44
CA PRO A 900 10.49 1.98 -7.53
C PRO A 900 10.55 1.58 -6.05
N SER A 901 10.89 2.55 -5.19
CA SER A 901 10.81 2.44 -3.73
C SER A 901 9.87 3.53 -3.19
N PRO A 902 8.70 3.17 -2.62
CA PRO A 902 8.14 1.82 -2.48
C PRO A 902 7.72 1.18 -3.81
N LEU A 903 7.54 -0.15 -3.84
CA LEU A 903 6.99 -0.88 -4.99
C LEU A 903 5.53 -0.50 -5.22
N VAL A 904 4.97 -0.79 -6.40
CA VAL A 904 3.57 -0.51 -6.74
C VAL A 904 2.80 -1.81 -6.97
N ALA A 905 1.67 -1.99 -6.29
CA ALA A 905 0.84 -3.17 -6.44
C ALA A 905 0.35 -3.32 -7.89
N ASN A 906 0.39 -4.54 -8.40
CA ASN A 906 0.07 -4.94 -9.77
C ASN A 906 0.99 -4.38 -10.87
N GLU A 907 2.11 -3.74 -10.52
CA GLU A 907 3.14 -3.27 -11.47
C GLU A 907 4.45 -4.01 -11.25
N SER A 908 5.22 -4.21 -12.31
CA SER A 908 6.56 -4.77 -12.20
C SER A 908 7.52 -3.70 -11.66
N GLY A 909 8.26 -4.04 -10.60
CA GLY A 909 9.39 -3.26 -10.10
C GLY A 909 10.59 -4.16 -9.89
N LYS A 910 11.79 -3.57 -9.88
CA LYS A 910 13.02 -4.29 -9.61
C LYS A 910 13.18 -4.47 -8.12
N VAL A 911 13.61 -5.66 -7.72
CA VAL A 911 14.06 -5.99 -6.37
C VAL A 911 15.53 -6.36 -6.46
N ALA A 912 16.35 -5.75 -5.60
CA ALA A 912 17.77 -6.02 -5.52
C ALA A 912 18.12 -6.55 -4.13
N ILE A 913 18.68 -7.76 -4.10
CA ILE A 913 19.26 -8.40 -2.91
C ILE A 913 20.76 -8.16 -2.99
N GLN A 914 21.31 -7.46 -2.01
CA GLN A 914 22.74 -7.23 -1.91
C GLN A 914 23.32 -7.93 -0.68
N VAL A 915 24.42 -8.62 -0.89
CA VAL A 915 25.06 -9.53 0.07
C VAL A 915 26.53 -9.13 0.22
N VAL A 916 27.00 -8.96 1.46
CA VAL A 916 28.42 -8.79 1.79
C VAL A 916 28.85 -9.98 2.62
N SER A 917 29.76 -10.81 2.10
CA SER A 917 30.19 -12.01 2.81
C SER A 917 31.18 -11.69 3.92
N GLY A 918 30.95 -12.25 5.12
CA GLY A 918 31.81 -12.08 6.30
C GLY A 918 32.89 -13.17 6.44
N VAL A 919 32.92 -14.13 5.51
CA VAL A 919 33.81 -15.30 5.54
C VAL A 919 34.46 -15.53 4.18
N GLN A 920 35.68 -16.06 4.19
CA GLN A 920 36.43 -16.32 2.96
C GLN A 920 36.00 -17.64 2.31
N GLY A 921 35.66 -17.59 1.02
CA GLY A 921 35.49 -18.80 0.19
C GLY A 921 34.16 -19.52 0.42
N VAL A 922 33.05 -18.79 0.36
CA VAL A 922 31.71 -19.41 0.30
C VAL A 922 31.50 -19.89 -1.13
N PHE A 923 31.68 -21.18 -1.39
CA PHE A 923 31.59 -21.70 -2.75
C PHE A 923 30.18 -22.18 -3.07
N SER A 924 29.70 -21.81 -4.26
CA SER A 924 28.38 -22.14 -4.78
C SER A 924 27.21 -21.79 -3.85
N PRO A 925 27.10 -20.55 -3.36
CA PRO A 925 26.01 -20.20 -2.47
C PRO A 925 24.68 -20.02 -3.21
N MET A 926 23.61 -20.41 -2.54
CA MET A 926 22.24 -20.38 -3.01
C MET A 926 21.40 -19.44 -2.14
N ILE A 927 20.59 -18.60 -2.77
CA ILE A 927 19.62 -17.72 -2.10
C ILE A 927 18.22 -18.17 -2.45
N GLU A 928 17.48 -18.67 -1.48
CA GLU A 928 16.04 -18.87 -1.62
C GLU A 928 15.29 -17.58 -1.30
N VAL A 929 14.44 -17.18 -2.22
CA VAL A 929 13.55 -16.04 -2.13
C VAL A 929 12.11 -16.55 -2.26
N PRO A 930 11.38 -16.72 -1.14
CA PRO A 930 9.96 -17.04 -1.19
C PRO A 930 9.20 -15.96 -1.95
N ILE A 931 8.36 -16.34 -2.92
CA ILE A 931 7.63 -15.39 -3.76
C ILE A 931 6.16 -15.20 -3.34
N GLU A 932 5.83 -15.50 -2.08
CA GLU A 932 4.49 -15.25 -1.54
C GLU A 932 4.19 -13.74 -1.49
N GLY A 933 3.12 -13.32 -2.19
CA GLY A 933 2.70 -11.91 -2.25
C GLY A 933 3.15 -11.15 -3.50
N PHE A 934 4.03 -11.72 -4.34
CA PHE A 934 4.41 -11.14 -5.64
C PHE A 934 4.57 -12.19 -6.74
N THR A 935 4.60 -11.74 -7.99
CA THR A 935 4.89 -12.60 -9.15
C THR A 935 6.28 -12.29 -9.68
N PHE A 936 7.06 -13.32 -9.98
CA PHE A 936 8.36 -13.20 -10.63
C PHE A 936 8.16 -12.87 -12.12
N ALA A 937 8.35 -11.61 -12.49
CA ALA A 937 7.75 -11.05 -13.71
C ALA A 937 8.60 -11.21 -14.97
N ASN A 938 9.94 -11.19 -14.86
CA ASN A 938 10.85 -11.22 -16.03
C ASN A 938 11.39 -12.62 -16.35
N GLY A 939 11.31 -13.58 -15.41
CA GLY A 939 11.86 -14.91 -15.66
C GLY A 939 13.38 -14.89 -15.85
N THR A 940 14.10 -13.92 -15.29
CA THR A 940 15.57 -13.85 -15.28
C THR A 940 16.06 -13.19 -14.01
N ILE A 941 17.32 -13.45 -13.64
CA ILE A 941 18.03 -12.80 -12.53
C ILE A 941 19.38 -12.36 -13.06
N SER A 942 19.81 -11.15 -12.72
CA SER A 942 21.11 -10.62 -13.14
C SER A 942 21.96 -10.17 -11.95
N ASP A 943 23.28 -10.19 -12.13
CA ASP A 943 24.23 -9.60 -11.19
C ASP A 943 24.30 -8.06 -11.28
N GLU A 944 25.17 -7.41 -10.52
CA GLU A 944 25.40 -5.94 -10.59
C GLU A 944 25.91 -5.45 -11.95
N ASN A 945 26.49 -6.32 -12.77
CA ASN A 945 27.04 -6.01 -14.09
C ASN A 945 26.03 -6.31 -15.23
N GLY A 946 24.86 -6.87 -14.89
CA GLY A 946 23.83 -7.27 -15.84
C GLY A 946 24.08 -8.61 -16.52
N ASN A 947 25.00 -9.44 -15.99
CA ASN A 947 25.18 -10.81 -16.46
C ASN A 947 24.08 -11.71 -15.88
N ASP A 948 23.66 -12.72 -16.63
CA ASP A 948 22.67 -13.69 -16.17
C ASP A 948 23.23 -14.54 -15.02
N VAL A 949 22.44 -14.67 -13.96
CA VAL A 949 22.73 -15.52 -12.80
C VAL A 949 21.82 -16.76 -12.87
N ALA A 950 22.40 -17.93 -12.62
CA ALA A 950 21.63 -19.17 -12.59
C ALA A 950 20.56 -19.12 -11.49
N TYR A 951 19.36 -19.60 -11.80
CA TYR A 951 18.30 -19.67 -10.82
C TYR A 951 17.29 -20.78 -11.14
N GLN A 952 16.50 -21.16 -10.14
CA GLN A 952 15.41 -22.13 -10.26
C GLN A 952 14.14 -21.59 -9.61
N VAL A 953 12.97 -21.84 -10.21
CA VAL A 953 11.68 -21.62 -9.54
C VAL A 953 11.13 -22.99 -9.19
N LEU A 954 11.16 -23.29 -7.90
CA LEU A 954 10.76 -24.58 -7.36
C LEU A 954 9.76 -24.38 -6.24
N HIS A 955 9.21 -25.48 -5.77
CA HIS A 955 8.54 -25.49 -4.49
C HIS A 955 9.51 -25.03 -3.39
N GLY A 956 9.03 -24.18 -2.47
CA GLY A 956 9.87 -23.62 -1.41
C GLY A 956 10.37 -24.70 -0.45
N SER A 957 11.54 -24.50 0.14
CA SER A 957 12.20 -25.52 0.99
C SER A 957 11.51 -25.77 2.34
N VAL A 958 10.43 -25.06 2.63
CA VAL A 958 9.64 -25.17 3.88
C VAL A 958 8.18 -25.54 3.61
N ASN A 959 7.74 -25.40 2.36
CA ASN A 959 6.35 -25.66 1.99
C ASN A 959 6.29 -26.03 0.52
N THR A 960 5.95 -27.30 0.26
CA THR A 960 5.79 -27.79 -1.10
C THR A 960 4.58 -27.17 -1.82
N ASP A 961 3.68 -26.47 -1.13
CA ASP A 961 2.58 -25.73 -1.75
C ASP A 961 2.95 -24.29 -2.15
N SER A 962 4.07 -23.74 -1.66
CA SER A 962 4.54 -22.40 -2.02
C SER A 962 5.70 -22.46 -3.01
N THR A 963 5.88 -21.38 -3.76
CA THR A 963 6.94 -21.28 -4.77
C THR A 963 8.04 -20.36 -4.25
N SER A 964 9.29 -20.71 -4.52
CA SER A 964 10.47 -19.90 -4.21
C SER A 964 11.36 -19.78 -5.44
N ILE A 965 12.08 -18.67 -5.54
CA ILE A 965 13.20 -18.51 -6.46
C ILE A 965 14.46 -18.94 -5.71
N PHE A 966 15.25 -19.85 -6.27
CA PHE A 966 16.56 -20.25 -5.78
C PHE A 966 17.62 -19.63 -6.70
N ILE A 967 18.24 -18.53 -6.27
CA ILE A 967 19.37 -17.88 -6.94
C ILE A 967 20.62 -18.70 -6.67
N GLN A 968 21.41 -19.02 -7.68
CA GLN A 968 22.54 -19.96 -7.61
C GLN A 968 23.81 -19.23 -8.06
N ALA A 969 24.60 -18.76 -7.08
CA ALA A 969 25.84 -18.04 -7.33
C ALA A 969 27.04 -19.00 -7.36
N ASN A 970 28.14 -18.60 -8.01
CA ASN A 970 29.34 -19.43 -8.16
C ASN A 970 30.24 -19.45 -6.92
N GLU A 971 30.55 -18.27 -6.37
CA GLU A 971 31.35 -18.11 -5.16
C GLU A 971 31.13 -16.71 -4.54
N TRP A 972 31.27 -16.60 -3.22
CA TRP A 972 31.48 -15.34 -2.52
C TRP A 972 32.84 -15.30 -1.84
N THR A 973 33.58 -14.24 -2.13
CA THR A 973 34.82 -13.87 -1.46
C THR A 973 34.52 -12.94 -0.28
N SER A 974 35.26 -13.11 0.82
CA SER A 974 35.15 -12.25 2.02
C SER A 974 35.25 -10.77 1.65
N ASP A 975 34.43 -9.95 2.30
CA ASP A 975 34.42 -8.49 2.23
C ASP A 975 33.99 -7.91 0.86
N GLU A 976 33.67 -8.77 -0.12
CA GLU A 976 33.16 -8.37 -1.43
C GLU A 976 31.63 -8.28 -1.41
N THR A 977 31.09 -7.43 -2.29
CA THR A 977 29.65 -7.17 -2.40
C THR A 977 29.07 -7.81 -3.65
N TYR A 978 28.02 -8.61 -3.50
CA TYR A 978 27.32 -9.28 -4.59
C TYR A 978 25.88 -8.77 -4.65
N THR A 979 25.38 -8.42 -5.83
CA THR A 979 24.00 -7.92 -5.99
C THR A 979 23.22 -8.76 -6.98
N TYR A 980 22.03 -9.21 -6.59
CA TYR A 980 21.11 -9.98 -7.43
C TYR A 980 19.85 -9.18 -7.68
N VAL A 981 19.50 -8.99 -8.94
CA VAL A 981 18.38 -8.15 -9.35
C VAL A 981 17.35 -8.97 -10.13
N PHE A 982 16.09 -8.83 -9.75
CA PHE A 982 14.96 -9.43 -10.47
C PHE A 982 13.71 -8.56 -10.45
N ASP A 983 12.80 -8.79 -11.39
CA ASP A 983 11.51 -8.09 -11.43
C ASP A 983 10.47 -8.82 -10.58
N ALA A 984 9.93 -8.10 -9.60
CA ALA A 984 8.80 -8.52 -8.78
C ALA A 984 7.58 -7.67 -9.12
N LYS A 985 6.43 -8.31 -9.28
CA LYS A 985 5.13 -7.64 -9.38
C LYS A 985 4.28 -7.99 -8.16
N PRO A 986 4.26 -7.13 -7.13
CA PRO A 986 3.45 -7.36 -5.93
C PRO A 986 1.97 -7.44 -6.27
N THR A 987 1.24 -8.26 -5.54
CA THR A 987 -0.20 -8.46 -5.77
C THR A 987 -1.09 -7.52 -4.94
N HIS A 988 -0.58 -7.00 -3.82
CA HIS A 988 -1.35 -6.20 -2.87
C HIS A 988 -0.54 -5.04 -2.31
N VAL A 989 -1.24 -4.01 -1.84
CA VAL A 989 -0.69 -2.86 -1.12
C VAL A 989 -0.40 -3.25 0.34
N GLY A 990 0.67 -2.71 0.91
CA GLY A 990 1.12 -3.00 2.27
C GLY A 990 2.59 -3.41 2.31
N THR A 991 3.00 -4.08 3.39
CA THR A 991 4.38 -4.55 3.54
C THR A 991 4.54 -5.94 2.92
N LEU A 992 5.44 -6.05 1.95
CA LEU A 992 5.88 -7.31 1.36
C LEU A 992 7.08 -7.83 2.13
N ASN A 993 6.89 -8.93 2.86
CA ASN A 993 7.94 -9.57 3.66
C ASN A 993 8.71 -10.59 2.83
N PHE A 994 10.02 -10.64 3.03
CA PHE A 994 10.95 -11.54 2.40
C PHE A 994 11.68 -12.32 3.48
N ASN A 995 11.42 -13.63 3.54
CA ASN A 995 12.12 -14.56 4.41
C ASN A 995 13.25 -15.21 3.60
N LEU A 996 14.32 -14.44 3.34
CA LEU A 996 15.43 -14.87 2.50
C LEU A 996 16.21 -15.97 3.21
N ARG A 997 16.53 -17.05 2.50
CA ARG A 997 17.40 -18.11 3.03
C ARG A 997 18.66 -18.21 2.19
N PHE A 998 19.79 -18.30 2.84
CA PHE A 998 21.09 -18.39 2.20
C PHE A 998 21.71 -19.72 2.58
N LYS A 999 22.21 -20.48 1.62
CA LYS A 999 22.84 -21.79 1.82
C LYS A 999 24.14 -21.83 1.05
N ALA A 1000 25.24 -22.22 1.67
CA ALA A 1000 26.47 -22.52 0.94
C ALA A 1000 26.42 -23.98 0.45
N LEU A 1001 26.62 -24.29 -0.84
CA LEU A 1001 26.58 -25.69 -1.29
C LEU A 1001 27.81 -26.50 -0.85
N ASN A 1002 28.92 -25.83 -0.58
CA ASN A 1002 30.11 -26.46 0.00
C ASN A 1002 29.99 -26.74 1.51
N ASP A 1003 28.93 -26.25 2.16
CA ASP A 1003 28.64 -26.41 3.57
C ASP A 1003 27.11 -26.33 3.76
N GLU A 1004 26.43 -27.42 3.41
CA GLU A 1004 24.97 -27.46 3.37
C GLU A 1004 24.30 -27.27 4.74
N ASP A 1005 25.07 -27.36 5.83
CA ASP A 1005 24.72 -27.05 7.22
C ASP A 1005 24.65 -25.54 7.50
N ASN A 1006 25.31 -24.71 6.68
CA ASN A 1006 25.45 -23.28 6.92
C ASN A 1006 24.33 -22.50 6.22
N VAL A 1007 23.15 -22.51 6.85
CA VAL A 1007 21.93 -21.89 6.32
C VAL A 1007 21.53 -20.65 7.12
N THR A 1008 21.73 -19.45 6.57
CA THR A 1008 21.32 -18.18 7.21
C THR A 1008 19.92 -17.74 6.77
N LEU A 1009 19.04 -17.45 7.74
CA LEU A 1009 17.76 -16.79 7.49
C LEU A 1009 17.90 -15.28 7.70
N VAL A 1010 17.41 -14.50 6.74
CA VAL A 1010 17.35 -13.04 6.86
C VAL A 1010 15.95 -12.56 6.51
N GLU A 1011 15.28 -11.97 7.48
CA GLU A 1011 14.02 -11.27 7.26
C GLU A 1011 14.27 -9.86 6.73
N LYS A 1012 13.57 -9.52 5.65
CA LYS A 1012 13.52 -8.18 5.07
C LYS A 1012 12.10 -7.84 4.70
N SER A 1013 11.85 -6.57 4.48
CA SER A 1013 10.55 -6.12 3.99
C SER A 1013 10.70 -4.96 3.03
N LEU A 1014 9.76 -4.86 2.11
CA LEU A 1014 9.59 -3.74 1.20
C LEU A 1014 8.17 -3.20 1.33
N ASP A 1015 8.03 -1.89 1.31
CA ASP A 1015 6.70 -1.27 1.25
C ASP A 1015 6.17 -1.33 -0.18
N VAL A 1016 4.87 -1.60 -0.30
CA VAL A 1016 4.10 -1.61 -1.54
C VAL A 1016 2.97 -0.60 -1.43
N ILE A 1017 2.95 0.38 -2.33
CA ILE A 1017 1.87 1.36 -2.48
C ILE A 1017 0.92 0.95 -3.61
N GLY A 1018 -0.25 1.59 -3.69
CA GLY A 1018 -1.21 1.36 -4.76
C GLY A 1018 -1.38 2.55 -5.69
N ARG A 1019 -2.31 2.41 -6.63
CA ARG A 1019 -2.86 3.52 -7.39
C ARG A 1019 -4.35 3.70 -7.09
N GLY A 1020 -4.83 4.93 -7.15
CA GLY A 1020 -6.23 5.29 -7.10
C GLY A 1020 -6.55 6.37 -8.13
N ASP A 1021 -7.80 6.79 -8.15
CA ASP A 1021 -8.33 7.73 -9.13
C ASP A 1021 -8.89 8.98 -8.42
N VAL A 1022 -8.92 10.12 -9.10
CA VAL A 1022 -9.58 11.35 -8.62
C VAL A 1022 -10.60 11.81 -9.64
N ALA A 1023 -11.88 11.72 -9.29
CA ALA A 1023 -12.98 12.23 -10.09
C ALA A 1023 -13.39 13.62 -9.62
N VAL A 1024 -13.22 14.62 -10.49
CA VAL A 1024 -13.55 16.03 -10.22
C VAL A 1024 -14.81 16.43 -10.98
N LYS A 1025 -15.82 16.96 -10.29
CA LYS A 1025 -17.02 17.61 -10.85
C LYS A 1025 -16.96 19.12 -10.57
N VAL A 1026 -17.29 19.96 -11.54
CA VAL A 1026 -17.27 21.42 -11.39
C VAL A 1026 -18.66 22.02 -11.62
N THR A 1027 -19.16 22.80 -10.66
CA THR A 1027 -20.50 23.40 -10.68
C THR A 1027 -20.48 24.90 -10.35
N ASP A 1028 -21.57 25.62 -10.64
CA ASP A 1028 -21.84 26.98 -10.16
C ASP A 1028 -22.63 26.97 -8.83
N GLU A 1029 -22.96 28.15 -8.31
CA GLU A 1029 -23.76 28.32 -7.09
C GLU A 1029 -25.20 27.77 -7.17
N ASN A 1030 -25.67 27.37 -8.36
CA ASN A 1030 -26.98 26.75 -8.60
C ASN A 1030 -26.86 25.25 -8.91
N ASP A 1031 -25.72 24.63 -8.60
CA ASP A 1031 -25.39 23.23 -8.89
C ASP A 1031 -25.39 22.88 -10.40
N SER A 1032 -25.30 23.89 -11.28
CA SER A 1032 -25.23 23.67 -12.73
C SER A 1032 -23.78 23.38 -13.18
N PRO A 1033 -23.54 22.43 -14.12
CA PRO A 1033 -22.18 22.11 -14.56
C PRO A 1033 -21.44 23.30 -15.20
N VAL A 1034 -20.20 23.54 -14.78
CA VAL A 1034 -19.37 24.66 -15.27
C VAL A 1034 -18.12 24.10 -15.93
N VAL A 1035 -17.95 24.35 -17.24
CA VAL A 1035 -16.67 24.06 -17.92
C VAL A 1035 -15.60 25.00 -17.39
N ALA A 1036 -14.56 24.45 -16.75
CA ALA A 1036 -13.44 25.17 -16.15
C ALA A 1036 -12.12 24.44 -16.42
N THR A 1037 -10.99 25.10 -16.13
CA THR A 1037 -9.66 24.48 -16.20
C THR A 1037 -9.39 23.78 -14.86
N ILE A 1038 -9.37 22.46 -14.88
CA ILE A 1038 -9.05 21.57 -13.75
C ILE A 1038 -7.57 21.19 -13.87
N VAL A 1039 -6.79 21.42 -12.83
CA VAL A 1039 -5.38 21.06 -12.76
C VAL A 1039 -5.16 20.20 -11.52
N LEU A 1040 -4.73 18.95 -11.71
CA LEU A 1040 -4.32 18.06 -10.63
C LEU A 1040 -2.82 17.80 -10.76
N ASP A 1041 -2.04 18.35 -9.84
CA ASP A 1041 -0.58 18.25 -9.77
C ASP A 1041 0.15 18.49 -11.11
N GLY A 1042 -0.26 19.56 -11.79
CA GLY A 1042 0.27 19.98 -13.09
C GLY A 1042 -0.45 19.37 -14.30
N SER A 1043 -1.19 18.27 -14.14
CA SER A 1043 -2.01 17.69 -15.21
C SER A 1043 -3.30 18.50 -15.41
N SER A 1044 -3.46 19.11 -16.58
CA SER A 1044 -4.56 20.05 -16.86
C SER A 1044 -5.59 19.49 -17.83
N GLN A 1045 -6.86 19.74 -17.54
CA GLN A 1045 -8.01 19.44 -18.39
C GLN A 1045 -9.02 20.58 -18.36
N THR A 1046 -9.71 20.83 -19.48
CA THR A 1046 -10.79 21.82 -19.54
C THR A 1046 -12.13 21.11 -19.74
N ALA A 1047 -12.87 20.94 -18.65
CA ALA A 1047 -14.14 20.22 -18.64
C ALA A 1047 -15.02 20.67 -17.46
N SER A 1048 -16.30 20.26 -17.46
CA SER A 1048 -17.17 20.37 -16.28
C SER A 1048 -17.06 19.16 -15.35
N SER A 1049 -16.39 18.10 -15.80
CA SER A 1049 -16.03 16.93 -15.00
C SER A 1049 -14.86 16.18 -15.65
N HIS A 1050 -13.95 15.63 -14.85
CA HIS A 1050 -12.86 14.79 -15.33
C HIS A 1050 -12.38 13.82 -14.24
N THR A 1051 -12.05 12.58 -14.63
CA THR A 1051 -11.42 11.59 -13.76
C THR A 1051 -9.95 11.45 -14.14
N PHE A 1052 -9.07 11.71 -13.19
CA PHE A 1052 -7.64 11.43 -13.29
C PHE A 1052 -7.39 10.01 -12.80
N GLU A 1053 -7.05 9.12 -13.73
CA GLU A 1053 -6.89 7.69 -13.44
C GLU A 1053 -5.42 7.33 -13.12
N GLY A 1054 -5.22 6.30 -12.30
CA GLY A 1054 -3.92 5.66 -12.08
C GLY A 1054 -2.91 6.53 -11.32
N LEU A 1055 -3.38 7.38 -10.40
CA LEU A 1055 -2.53 8.21 -9.55
C LEU A 1055 -1.94 7.36 -8.43
N LEU A 1056 -0.65 7.53 -8.11
CA LEU A 1056 -0.05 6.87 -6.94
C LEU A 1056 -0.72 7.36 -5.65
N VAL A 1057 -0.81 6.52 -4.62
CA VAL A 1057 -1.27 6.96 -3.30
C VAL A 1057 -0.48 8.18 -2.82
N GLY A 1058 -1.18 9.21 -2.35
CA GLY A 1058 -0.56 10.45 -1.91
C GLY A 1058 -1.47 11.68 -1.96
N ASN A 1059 -0.92 12.84 -1.62
CA ASN A 1059 -1.65 14.11 -1.64
C ASN A 1059 -1.33 14.88 -2.92
N TYR A 1060 -2.36 15.22 -3.68
CA TYR A 1060 -2.27 15.93 -4.95
C TYR A 1060 -2.81 17.35 -4.79
N SER A 1061 -2.13 18.32 -5.41
CA SER A 1061 -2.61 19.69 -5.49
C SER A 1061 -3.73 19.79 -6.53
N LEU A 1062 -4.91 20.25 -6.15
CA LEU A 1062 -6.04 20.50 -7.05
C LEU A 1062 -6.26 22.00 -7.20
N SER A 1063 -6.23 22.49 -8.44
CA SER A 1063 -6.60 23.86 -8.80
C SER A 1063 -7.70 23.84 -9.85
N VAL A 1064 -8.78 24.59 -9.64
CA VAL A 1064 -9.83 24.79 -10.64
C VAL A 1064 -9.99 26.28 -10.89
N SER A 1065 -9.85 26.72 -12.13
CA SER A 1065 -9.88 28.12 -12.52
C SER A 1065 -10.71 28.39 -13.78
N LYS A 1066 -11.36 29.55 -13.81
CA LYS A 1066 -12.12 30.07 -14.96
C LYS A 1066 -12.19 31.60 -14.89
N GLU A 1067 -12.17 32.27 -16.04
CA GLU A 1067 -12.32 33.73 -16.12
C GLU A 1067 -13.65 34.20 -15.49
N ASN A 1068 -13.61 35.28 -14.70
CA ASN A 1068 -14.73 35.83 -13.91
C ASN A 1068 -15.23 34.95 -12.75
N TYR A 1069 -14.56 33.83 -12.47
CA TYR A 1069 -14.80 32.99 -11.30
C TYR A 1069 -13.58 32.99 -10.39
N ILE A 1070 -13.81 32.68 -9.11
CA ILE A 1070 -12.74 32.56 -8.15
C ILE A 1070 -12.03 31.21 -8.33
N THR A 1071 -10.71 31.25 -8.32
CA THR A 1071 -9.89 30.03 -8.44
C THR A 1071 -9.91 29.27 -7.12
N VAL A 1072 -10.29 27.99 -7.18
CA VAL A 1072 -10.29 27.09 -6.04
C VAL A 1072 -8.98 26.32 -6.03
N ASN A 1073 -8.20 26.44 -4.96
CA ASN A 1073 -6.97 25.69 -4.75
C ASN A 1073 -7.09 24.89 -3.45
N THR A 1074 -6.87 23.58 -3.51
CA THR A 1074 -6.98 22.66 -2.37
C THR A 1074 -6.04 21.45 -2.57
N THR A 1075 -6.03 20.54 -1.61
CA THR A 1075 -5.37 19.24 -1.69
C THR A 1075 -6.39 18.11 -1.69
N VAL A 1076 -6.15 17.09 -2.51
CA VAL A 1076 -6.94 15.86 -2.57
C VAL A 1076 -6.02 14.68 -2.26
N SER A 1077 -6.41 13.85 -1.30
CA SER A 1077 -5.70 12.61 -0.97
C SER A 1077 -6.21 11.49 -1.87
N VAL A 1078 -5.28 10.71 -2.43
CA VAL A 1078 -5.54 9.51 -3.20
C VAL A 1078 -5.17 8.31 -2.35
N GLU A 1079 -6.12 7.41 -2.18
CA GLU A 1079 -5.94 6.12 -1.49
C GLU A 1079 -5.86 4.98 -2.51
N ALA A 1080 -5.27 3.86 -2.11
CA ALA A 1080 -5.05 2.74 -3.01
C ALA A 1080 -6.36 2.06 -3.40
N ASN A 1081 -6.52 1.79 -4.71
CA ASN A 1081 -7.68 1.16 -5.32
C ASN A 1081 -9.01 1.86 -4.98
N ASP A 1082 -8.96 3.18 -4.72
CA ASP A 1082 -10.12 4.02 -4.44
C ASP A 1082 -10.29 5.11 -5.52
N GLU A 1083 -11.53 5.54 -5.75
CA GLU A 1083 -11.85 6.70 -6.58
C GLU A 1083 -12.33 7.85 -5.68
N THR A 1084 -11.43 8.81 -5.45
CA THR A 1084 -11.73 10.00 -4.67
C THR A 1084 -12.59 10.96 -5.48
N ASN A 1085 -13.86 11.03 -5.13
CA ASN A 1085 -14.84 11.90 -5.76
C ASN A 1085 -14.89 13.28 -5.07
N VAL A 1086 -14.64 14.35 -5.84
CA VAL A 1086 -14.66 15.74 -5.37
C VAL A 1086 -15.55 16.62 -6.24
N THR A 1087 -16.34 17.47 -5.60
CA THR A 1087 -17.10 18.52 -6.28
C THR A 1087 -16.49 19.88 -5.94
N VAL A 1088 -16.19 20.67 -6.97
CA VAL A 1088 -15.68 22.03 -6.87
C VAL A 1088 -16.76 22.99 -7.34
N MET A 1089 -17.20 23.85 -6.44
CA MET A 1089 -18.17 24.89 -6.75
C MET A 1089 -17.42 26.20 -7.04
N MET A 1090 -17.75 26.83 -8.16
CA MET A 1090 -17.17 28.09 -8.58
C MET A 1090 -18.19 29.22 -8.37
N PRO A 1091 -18.16 29.93 -7.23
CA PRO A 1091 -19.06 31.05 -6.99
C PRO A 1091 -18.59 32.31 -7.73
N THR A 1092 -19.55 33.14 -8.13
CA THR A 1092 -19.29 34.50 -8.64
C THR A 1092 -19.26 35.57 -7.55
N ASP A 1093 -19.66 35.24 -6.32
CA ASP A 1093 -19.75 36.15 -5.17
C ASP A 1093 -19.40 35.44 -3.85
N LEU A 1094 -18.39 35.96 -3.16
CA LEU A 1094 -17.94 35.50 -1.83
C LEU A 1094 -18.18 36.53 -0.72
N THR A 1095 -19.00 37.56 -0.92
CA THR A 1095 -19.32 38.53 0.15
C THR A 1095 -20.12 37.93 1.32
N THR A 1096 -20.53 36.67 1.17
CA THR A 1096 -21.12 35.79 2.19
C THR A 1096 -20.53 34.38 2.04
N PRO A 1097 -20.52 33.54 3.09
CA PRO A 1097 -19.92 32.22 3.03
C PRO A 1097 -20.50 31.36 1.89
N ARG A 1098 -19.64 30.75 1.08
CA ARG A 1098 -20.00 29.80 0.02
C ARG A 1098 -19.24 28.50 0.19
N LEU A 1099 -19.90 27.39 -0.14
CA LEU A 1099 -19.23 26.11 -0.33
C LEU A 1099 -18.42 26.20 -1.63
N ILE A 1100 -17.12 25.90 -1.60
CA ILE A 1100 -16.25 25.91 -2.79
C ILE A 1100 -15.68 24.54 -3.12
N PHE A 1101 -15.66 23.62 -2.17
CA PHE A 1101 -15.24 22.25 -2.38
C PHE A 1101 -15.96 21.30 -1.41
N SER A 1102 -16.32 20.11 -1.90
CA SER A 1102 -16.78 18.99 -1.08
C SER A 1102 -16.20 17.67 -1.58
N GLN A 1103 -15.55 16.93 -0.68
CA GLN A 1103 -15.19 15.52 -0.84
C GLN A 1103 -16.29 14.72 -0.14
N GLY A 1104 -17.26 14.21 -0.90
CA GLY A 1104 -18.50 13.61 -0.39
C GLY A 1104 -19.76 14.46 -0.64
N SER A 1105 -20.82 14.18 0.12
CA SER A 1105 -22.13 14.82 -0.03
C SER A 1105 -22.39 15.82 1.10
N GLY A 1106 -22.39 17.12 0.75
CA GLY A 1106 -22.65 18.21 1.68
C GLY A 1106 -23.11 19.48 0.98
N MET A 1107 -23.94 20.27 1.65
CA MET A 1107 -24.62 21.43 1.07
C MET A 1107 -24.67 22.60 2.06
N LEU A 1108 -24.58 23.81 1.52
CA LEU A 1108 -24.87 25.04 2.27
C LEU A 1108 -26.40 25.17 2.44
N ALA A 1109 -26.85 25.17 3.69
CA ALA A 1109 -28.26 25.14 4.07
C ALA A 1109 -28.75 26.45 4.71
N GLY A 1110 -27.88 27.43 4.93
CA GLY A 1110 -28.25 28.70 5.55
C GLY A 1110 -27.09 29.67 5.62
N VAL A 1111 -27.36 30.96 5.45
CA VAL A 1111 -26.36 32.03 5.63
C VAL A 1111 -27.01 33.29 6.22
N SER A 1112 -26.33 33.93 7.16
CA SER A 1112 -26.65 35.27 7.65
C SER A 1112 -25.39 36.06 7.94
N LYS A 1113 -25.54 37.38 7.93
CA LYS A 1113 -24.48 38.35 8.17
C LYS A 1113 -25.00 39.40 9.13
N VAL A 1114 -24.28 39.60 10.23
CA VAL A 1114 -24.36 40.79 11.08
C VAL A 1114 -23.32 41.76 10.54
N PRO A 1115 -23.69 42.82 9.80
CA PRO A 1115 -22.75 43.75 9.22
C PRO A 1115 -22.00 44.55 10.30
N GLY A 1116 -20.72 44.84 10.03
CA GLY A 1116 -19.91 45.71 10.87
C GLY A 1116 -20.42 47.15 10.89
N THR A 1117 -20.35 47.80 12.06
CA THR A 1117 -20.63 49.23 12.22
C THR A 1117 -19.34 49.93 12.60
N LEU A 1118 -18.86 50.84 11.74
CA LEU A 1118 -17.69 51.65 12.02
C LEU A 1118 -18.02 52.69 13.10
N SER A 1119 -17.25 52.72 14.19
CA SER A 1119 -17.52 53.57 15.34
C SER A 1119 -16.23 53.92 16.08
N ALA A 1120 -16.15 55.14 16.63
CA ALA A 1120 -15.06 55.53 17.53
C ALA A 1120 -15.23 54.91 18.93
N ALA A 1121 -16.49 54.67 19.32
CA ALA A 1121 -16.86 54.21 20.67
C ALA A 1121 -16.68 52.70 20.89
N PHE A 1122 -16.59 51.90 19.82
CA PHE A 1122 -16.37 50.46 19.87
C PHE A 1122 -15.75 49.97 18.56
N ALA A 1123 -15.03 48.84 18.60
CA ALA A 1123 -14.42 48.24 17.42
C ALA A 1123 -15.47 47.75 16.43
N GLU A 1124 -15.19 47.87 15.13
CA GLU A 1124 -16.03 47.34 14.06
C GLU A 1124 -16.11 45.81 14.19
N ASN A 1125 -17.30 45.24 14.43
CA ASN A 1125 -17.49 43.79 14.56
C ASN A 1125 -18.48 43.28 13.52
N VAL A 1126 -18.06 42.34 12.67
CA VAL A 1126 -18.90 41.65 11.68
C VAL A 1126 -18.92 40.16 11.98
N THR A 1127 -20.11 39.56 11.93
CA THR A 1127 -20.29 38.11 12.15
C THR A 1127 -21.00 37.49 10.97
N TYR A 1128 -20.49 36.38 10.48
CA TYR A 1128 -21.13 35.54 9.46
C TYR A 1128 -21.49 34.21 10.07
N ASN A 1129 -22.73 33.77 9.88
CA ASN A 1129 -23.16 32.43 10.28
C ASN A 1129 -23.54 31.65 9.03
N ALA A 1130 -23.04 30.43 8.92
CA ALA A 1130 -23.35 29.49 7.86
C ALA A 1130 -23.89 28.19 8.48
N THR A 1131 -24.94 27.63 7.91
CA THR A 1131 -25.42 26.30 8.23
C THR A 1131 -25.03 25.37 7.09
N VAL A 1132 -24.39 24.26 7.42
CA VAL A 1132 -23.98 23.22 6.47
C VAL A 1132 -24.65 21.92 6.86
N VAL A 1133 -25.05 21.11 5.88
CA VAL A 1133 -25.60 19.77 6.08
C VAL A 1133 -24.86 18.77 5.21
N GLY A 1134 -24.44 17.62 5.76
CA GLY A 1134 -23.75 16.57 4.98
C GLY A 1134 -23.77 15.20 5.65
N ASN A 1135 -23.31 14.16 4.96
CA ASN A 1135 -23.20 12.78 5.46
C ASN A 1135 -21.73 12.40 5.84
N GLY A 1136 -20.92 13.38 6.24
CA GLY A 1136 -19.48 13.25 6.46
C GLY A 1136 -18.62 13.51 5.21
N GLY A 1137 -17.31 13.66 5.40
CA GLY A 1137 -16.35 14.06 4.36
C GLY A 1137 -15.76 15.45 4.58
N ARG A 1138 -14.88 15.92 3.68
CA ARG A 1138 -14.23 17.24 3.78
C ARG A 1138 -15.05 18.30 3.03
N ILE A 1139 -15.49 19.33 3.74
CA ILE A 1139 -16.25 20.47 3.19
C ILE A 1139 -15.41 21.73 3.37
N VAL A 1140 -15.33 22.55 2.32
CA VAL A 1140 -14.55 23.79 2.31
C VAL A 1140 -15.46 24.98 2.06
N LEU A 1141 -15.56 25.86 3.05
CA LEU A 1141 -16.26 27.13 2.93
C LEU A 1141 -15.27 28.26 2.68
N ALA A 1142 -15.61 29.16 1.76
CA ALA A 1142 -14.87 30.40 1.53
C ALA A 1142 -15.74 31.64 1.77
N LEU A 1143 -15.11 32.70 2.25
CA LEU A 1143 -15.71 34.02 2.46
C LEU A 1143 -14.68 35.10 2.16
N GLU A 1144 -15.07 36.12 1.41
CA GLU A 1144 -14.28 37.32 1.11
C GLU A 1144 -14.76 38.49 1.99
N PHE A 1145 -13.82 39.22 2.59
CA PHE A 1145 -14.10 40.30 3.53
C PHE A 1145 -13.06 41.43 3.45
N PRO A 1146 -13.39 42.68 3.80
CA PRO A 1146 -12.46 43.81 3.75
C PRO A 1146 -11.16 43.55 4.52
N GLN A 1147 -10.00 43.86 3.89
CA GLN A 1147 -8.66 43.67 4.50
C GLN A 1147 -8.51 44.28 5.89
N ARG A 1148 -9.23 45.38 6.17
CA ARG A 1148 -9.14 46.08 7.46
C ARG A 1148 -9.54 45.23 8.67
N PHE A 1149 -10.35 44.20 8.47
CA PHE A 1149 -10.71 43.27 9.54
C PHE A 1149 -9.53 42.41 10.02
N LEU A 1150 -8.45 42.29 9.24
CA LEU A 1150 -7.21 41.62 9.66
C LEU A 1150 -6.35 42.45 10.61
N LEU A 1151 -6.85 43.59 11.11
CA LEU A 1151 -6.22 44.25 12.26
C LEU A 1151 -6.15 43.33 13.48
N ASN A 1152 -7.16 42.45 13.64
CA ASN A 1152 -7.11 41.34 14.60
C ASN A 1152 -7.39 40.00 13.90
N ASN A 1153 -7.02 38.90 14.55
CA ASN A 1153 -7.32 37.57 14.04
C ASN A 1153 -8.82 37.28 14.14
N PRO A 1154 -9.45 36.67 13.13
CA PRO A 1154 -10.83 36.23 13.21
C PRO A 1154 -11.01 35.10 14.23
N VAL A 1155 -12.22 35.01 14.77
CA VAL A 1155 -12.66 33.89 15.60
C VAL A 1155 -13.61 33.04 14.79
N VAL A 1156 -13.17 31.84 14.42
CA VAL A 1156 -14.00 30.85 13.72
C VAL A 1156 -14.51 29.83 14.73
N ARG A 1157 -15.81 29.56 14.72
CA ARG A 1157 -16.45 28.57 15.58
C ARG A 1157 -17.19 27.53 14.74
N LEU A 1158 -17.01 26.27 15.08
CA LEU A 1158 -17.80 25.15 14.58
C LEU A 1158 -18.68 24.62 15.71
N ASN A 1159 -19.99 24.65 15.54
CA ASN A 1159 -20.97 24.24 16.55
C ASN A 1159 -20.70 24.89 17.93
N GLY A 1160 -20.27 26.16 17.92
CA GLY A 1160 -19.93 26.95 19.10
C GLY A 1160 -18.48 26.79 19.63
N VAL A 1161 -17.75 25.77 19.18
CA VAL A 1161 -16.36 25.50 19.56
C VAL A 1161 -15.40 26.29 18.69
N VAL A 1162 -14.46 27.04 19.29
CA VAL A 1162 -13.45 27.80 18.54
C VAL A 1162 -12.49 26.83 17.85
N LEU A 1163 -12.28 27.00 16.54
CA LEU A 1163 -11.36 26.19 15.75
C LEU A 1163 -9.91 26.64 15.97
N ASP A 1164 -8.99 25.67 15.88
CA ASP A 1164 -7.56 25.97 15.85
C ASP A 1164 -7.19 26.69 14.52
N PRO A 1165 -6.30 27.69 14.53
CA PRO A 1165 -5.86 28.37 13.30
C PRO A 1165 -5.28 27.45 12.21
N SER A 1166 -4.86 26.22 12.53
CA SER A 1166 -4.47 25.21 11.53
C SER A 1166 -5.64 24.63 10.73
N GLN A 1167 -6.89 24.81 11.18
CA GLN A 1167 -8.10 24.27 10.56
C GLN A 1167 -8.75 25.24 9.55
N TYR A 1168 -8.20 26.43 9.38
CA TYR A 1168 -8.62 27.40 8.37
C TYR A 1168 -7.43 28.17 7.81
N GLU A 1169 -7.56 28.67 6.58
CA GLU A 1169 -6.56 29.47 5.90
C GLU A 1169 -7.08 30.90 5.72
N ILE A 1170 -6.24 31.89 5.97
CA ILE A 1170 -6.51 33.28 5.64
C ILE A 1170 -5.57 33.70 4.51
N ARG A 1171 -6.15 34.06 3.38
CA ARG A 1171 -5.44 34.73 2.28
C ARG A 1171 -5.61 36.23 2.44
N SER A 1172 -4.54 36.92 2.83
CA SER A 1172 -4.58 38.37 2.97
C SER A 1172 -4.80 39.05 1.62
N GLY A 1173 -5.61 40.11 1.62
CA GLY A 1173 -5.66 41.07 0.53
C GLY A 1173 -4.45 42.01 0.56
N THR A 1174 -4.56 43.10 -0.18
CA THR A 1174 -3.54 44.15 -0.22
C THR A 1174 -4.07 45.40 0.48
N PHE A 1175 -3.19 46.14 1.13
CA PHE A 1175 -3.47 47.48 1.62
C PHE A 1175 -2.24 48.35 1.37
N SER A 1176 -2.44 49.51 0.73
CA SER A 1176 -1.38 50.46 0.44
C SER A 1176 -1.88 51.88 0.64
N ASN A 1177 -1.17 52.62 1.48
CA ASN A 1177 -1.42 54.04 1.72
C ASN A 1177 -0.09 54.80 1.79
N PRO A 1178 0.63 54.94 0.66
CA PRO A 1178 1.98 55.50 0.67
C PRO A 1178 2.01 57.03 0.79
N ASP A 1179 0.93 57.72 0.41
CA ASP A 1179 0.82 59.18 0.37
C ASP A 1179 -0.50 59.63 1.03
N PRO A 1180 -0.48 60.53 2.03
CA PRO A 1180 -1.69 61.04 2.68
C PRO A 1180 -2.65 61.79 1.73
N TYR A 1181 -2.18 62.28 0.59
CA TYR A 1181 -2.98 63.03 -0.38
C TYR A 1181 -3.46 62.20 -1.58
N GLU A 1182 -3.21 60.88 -1.57
CA GLU A 1182 -3.75 59.94 -2.55
C GLU A 1182 -4.73 58.96 -1.87
N PRO A 1183 -5.80 58.55 -2.57
CA PRO A 1183 -6.68 57.50 -2.07
C PRO A 1183 -5.91 56.21 -1.78
N PHE A 1184 -6.08 55.62 -0.60
CA PHE A 1184 -5.49 54.33 -0.30
C PHE A 1184 -6.11 53.24 -1.18
N SER A 1185 -5.29 52.26 -1.56
CA SER A 1185 -5.73 51.08 -2.32
C SER A 1185 -5.86 49.89 -1.38
N THR A 1186 -6.98 49.17 -1.50
CA THR A 1186 -7.22 47.96 -0.72
C THR A 1186 -7.94 46.90 -1.56
N THR A 1187 -7.61 45.63 -1.35
CA THR A 1187 -8.38 44.49 -1.87
C THR A 1187 -8.85 43.65 -0.70
N ASN A 1188 -9.95 42.92 -0.84
CA ASN A 1188 -10.44 42.06 0.23
C ASN A 1188 -9.48 40.90 0.54
N ALA A 1189 -9.56 40.40 1.75
CA ALA A 1189 -8.99 39.13 2.18
C ALA A 1189 -10.01 37.99 2.01
N THR A 1190 -9.55 36.74 2.02
CA THR A 1190 -10.40 35.55 1.95
C THR A 1190 -10.08 34.62 3.11
N ILE A 1191 -11.10 34.06 3.75
CA ILE A 1191 -10.95 32.97 4.73
C ILE A 1191 -11.51 31.70 4.11
N ILE A 1192 -10.79 30.59 4.30
CA ILE A 1192 -11.13 29.26 3.81
C ILE A 1192 -11.15 28.32 5.02
N ILE A 1193 -12.27 27.68 5.30
CA ILE A 1193 -12.44 26.80 6.47
C ILE A 1193 -12.47 25.36 6.00
N TYR A 1194 -11.59 24.52 6.54
CA TYR A 1194 -11.40 23.13 6.14
C TYR A 1194 -12.00 22.16 7.18
N ASP A 1195 -13.30 22.26 7.46
CA ASP A 1195 -14.06 21.17 8.10
C ASP A 1195 -15.55 21.52 8.19
N ALA A 1196 -16.45 20.61 7.80
CA ALA A 1196 -17.84 20.66 8.27
C ALA A 1196 -18.37 19.22 8.52
N PRO A 1197 -18.83 18.92 9.74
CA PRO A 1197 -19.19 17.57 10.20
C PRO A 1197 -20.36 16.89 9.49
N ASP A 1198 -20.45 15.60 9.75
CA ASP A 1198 -21.64 14.76 9.56
C ASP A 1198 -22.88 15.35 10.27
N GLY A 1199 -24.02 15.36 9.59
CA GLY A 1199 -25.26 15.98 10.04
C GLY A 1199 -25.35 17.48 9.74
N VAL A 1200 -26.05 18.22 10.61
CA VAL A 1200 -26.25 19.66 10.47
C VAL A 1200 -25.29 20.39 11.40
N SER A 1201 -24.45 21.25 10.83
CA SER A 1201 -23.46 22.04 11.58
C SER A 1201 -23.60 23.53 11.32
N GLU A 1202 -23.33 24.32 12.35
CA GLU A 1202 -23.29 25.78 12.30
C GLU A 1202 -21.83 26.25 12.38
N ILE A 1203 -21.44 27.09 11.42
CA ILE A 1203 -20.14 27.74 11.36
C ILE A 1203 -20.33 29.24 11.56
N SER A 1204 -19.69 29.78 12.58
CA SER A 1204 -19.71 31.22 12.87
C SER A 1204 -18.32 31.81 12.67
N ILE A 1205 -18.24 32.90 11.91
CA ILE A 1205 -17.01 33.61 11.58
C ILE A 1205 -17.16 35.03 12.09
N GLU A 1206 -16.45 35.35 13.17
CA GLU A 1206 -16.45 36.68 13.78
C GLU A 1206 -15.15 37.41 13.44
N PHE A 1207 -15.26 38.61 12.88
CA PHE A 1207 -14.14 39.51 12.67
C PHE A 1207 -14.29 40.74 13.55
N ILE A 1208 -13.26 40.99 14.38
CA ILE A 1208 -13.16 42.19 15.20
C ILE A 1208 -12.09 43.08 14.56
N GLY A 1209 -12.52 44.17 13.94
CA GLY A 1209 -11.66 45.19 13.36
C GLY A 1209 -11.17 46.21 14.39
N GLY A 1210 -10.87 47.41 13.89
CA GLY A 1210 -10.47 48.58 14.67
C GLY A 1210 -11.63 49.55 14.94
N ARG A 1211 -11.32 50.63 15.66
CA ARG A 1211 -12.24 51.75 15.88
C ARG A 1211 -12.08 52.80 14.78
N ALA A 1212 -13.15 53.54 14.47
CA ALA A 1212 -13.06 54.71 13.62
C ALA A 1212 -12.05 55.70 14.20
N GLY A 1213 -11.14 56.21 13.36
CA GLY A 1213 -10.06 57.10 13.74
C GLY A 1213 -8.83 56.42 14.34
N GLN A 1214 -8.82 55.10 14.50
CA GLN A 1214 -7.68 54.39 15.08
C GLN A 1214 -6.46 54.43 14.13
N ALA A 1215 -5.36 54.98 14.62
CA ALA A 1215 -4.09 55.09 13.90
C ALA A 1215 -2.94 54.34 14.60
N LEU A 1216 -3.13 53.96 15.86
CA LEU A 1216 -2.19 53.17 16.65
C LEU A 1216 -2.68 51.73 16.83
N VAL A 1217 -1.82 50.76 16.51
CA VAL A 1217 -2.10 49.33 16.70
C VAL A 1217 -2.05 48.98 18.19
N GLY A 1218 -3.07 48.27 18.69
CA GLY A 1218 -3.16 47.85 20.09
C GLY A 1218 -3.72 48.89 21.05
N ASP A 1219 -4.04 50.10 20.59
CA ASP A 1219 -4.80 51.07 21.39
C ASP A 1219 -6.27 50.64 21.51
N HIS A 1220 -6.87 50.93 22.65
CA HIS A 1220 -8.26 50.60 22.98
C HIS A 1220 -9.19 51.81 22.96
N GLU A 1221 -8.68 53.01 22.69
CA GLU A 1221 -9.45 54.26 22.60
C GLU A 1221 -9.04 55.06 21.36
N THR A 1222 -10.00 55.65 20.65
CA THR A 1222 -9.72 56.65 19.61
C THR A 1222 -9.55 58.01 20.29
N GLY A 1223 -8.38 58.63 20.17
CA GLY A 1223 -8.14 59.91 20.84
C GLY A 1223 -7.03 60.77 20.23
N ILE A 1224 -6.55 61.73 21.02
CA ILE A 1224 -5.57 62.72 20.54
C ILE A 1224 -4.24 62.12 20.06
N LEU A 1225 -3.88 60.92 20.54
CA LEU A 1225 -2.67 60.22 20.11
C LEU A 1225 -2.82 59.66 18.69
N ASP A 1226 -4.02 59.21 18.31
CA ASP A 1226 -4.31 58.80 16.93
C ASP A 1226 -4.29 60.00 15.98
N ALA A 1227 -4.92 61.11 16.39
CA ALA A 1227 -4.87 62.37 15.65
C ALA A 1227 -3.42 62.82 15.41
N LEU A 1228 -2.57 62.74 16.44
CA LEU A 1228 -1.14 63.06 16.31
C LEU A 1228 -0.43 62.08 15.36
N ARG A 1229 -0.75 60.77 15.41
CA ARG A 1229 -0.16 59.75 14.54
C ARG A 1229 -0.50 59.98 13.07
N LEU A 1230 -1.74 60.38 12.77
CA LEU A 1230 -2.18 60.75 11.42
C LEU A 1230 -1.54 62.06 10.96
N ALA A 1231 -1.47 63.08 11.82
CA ALA A 1231 -0.79 64.34 11.51
C ALA A 1231 0.70 64.12 11.22
N GLN A 1232 1.37 63.22 11.93
CA GLN A 1232 2.77 62.83 11.66
C GLN A 1232 2.94 62.11 10.33
N PHE A 1233 1.94 61.35 9.89
CA PHE A 1233 1.93 60.73 8.56
C PHE A 1233 1.73 61.78 7.46
N ASP A 1234 0.77 62.70 7.63
CA ASP A 1234 0.49 63.81 6.71
C ASP A 1234 1.74 64.65 6.41
N VAL A 1235 2.57 64.95 7.43
CA VAL A 1235 3.81 65.73 7.26
C VAL A 1235 5.05 64.89 6.95
N GLY A 1236 4.91 63.57 6.73
CA GLY A 1236 6.02 62.67 6.39
C GLY A 1236 7.01 62.39 7.52
N LEU A 1237 6.66 62.67 8.78
CA LEU A 1237 7.50 62.35 9.95
C LEU A 1237 7.45 60.86 10.32
N LYS A 1238 6.38 60.17 9.94
CA LYS A 1238 6.17 58.73 10.11
C LYS A 1238 5.59 58.16 8.82
N GLY A 1239 5.82 56.87 8.57
CA GLY A 1239 5.15 56.16 7.49
C GLY A 1239 3.65 55.98 7.74
N ALA A 1240 2.97 55.38 6.78
CA ALA A 1240 1.55 55.05 6.83
C ALA A 1240 1.14 54.37 8.15
N PRO A 1241 -0.06 54.62 8.69
CA PRO A 1241 -0.59 53.86 9.81
C PRO A 1241 -0.82 52.39 9.43
N GLU A 1242 -0.47 51.47 10.31
CA GLU A 1242 -0.68 50.02 10.14
C GLU A 1242 -2.11 49.59 10.57
N THR A 1243 -3.08 50.49 10.42
CA THR A 1243 -4.48 50.29 10.84
C THR A 1243 -5.44 50.18 9.66
N PHE A 1244 -4.94 49.80 8.48
CA PHE A 1244 -5.75 49.38 7.32
C PHE A 1244 -6.90 50.33 6.93
N GLY A 1245 -6.70 51.64 7.06
CA GLY A 1245 -7.68 52.66 6.66
C GLY A 1245 -8.69 53.05 7.74
N TYR A 1246 -8.59 52.54 8.98
CA TYR A 1246 -9.41 53.01 10.09
C TYR A 1246 -9.21 54.50 10.42
N GLY A 1247 -8.11 55.10 9.97
CA GLY A 1247 -7.82 56.52 10.09
C GLY A 1247 -8.60 57.43 9.14
N ASP A 1248 -9.22 56.91 8.08
CA ASP A 1248 -10.10 57.71 7.21
C ASP A 1248 -11.48 57.86 7.89
N VAL A 1249 -11.70 59.02 8.50
CA VAL A 1249 -12.96 59.39 9.16
C VAL A 1249 -13.73 60.42 8.35
N SER A 1250 -13.19 60.83 7.20
CA SER A 1250 -13.84 61.74 6.27
C SER A 1250 -14.60 60.99 5.16
N GLY A 1251 -14.25 59.72 4.93
CA GLY A 1251 -14.86 58.83 3.95
C GLY A 1251 -14.40 59.11 2.52
N ASP A 1252 -13.30 59.84 2.34
CA ASP A 1252 -12.76 60.24 1.04
C ASP A 1252 -11.64 59.31 0.53
N LEU A 1253 -11.37 58.22 1.26
CA LEU A 1253 -10.29 57.26 1.05
C LEU A 1253 -8.89 57.85 1.22
N MET A 1254 -8.73 59.06 1.73
CA MET A 1254 -7.45 59.65 2.09
C MET A 1254 -7.28 59.61 3.61
N VAL A 1255 -6.03 59.56 4.08
CA VAL A 1255 -5.73 59.60 5.52
C VAL A 1255 -4.77 60.75 5.76
N ASN A 1256 -5.32 61.91 6.10
CA ASN A 1256 -4.57 63.16 6.12
C ASN A 1256 -4.91 64.04 7.33
N ILE A 1257 -4.48 65.29 7.29
CA ILE A 1257 -4.70 66.26 8.37
C ILE A 1257 -6.19 66.55 8.67
N LEU A 1258 -7.10 66.36 7.70
CA LEU A 1258 -8.54 66.54 7.92
C LEU A 1258 -9.10 65.46 8.84
N ASP A 1259 -8.66 64.21 8.66
CA ASP A 1259 -9.00 63.10 9.55
C ASP A 1259 -8.45 63.32 10.96
N ALA A 1260 -7.17 63.72 11.04
CA ALA A 1260 -6.52 64.06 12.30
C ALA A 1260 -7.29 65.16 13.06
N LEU A 1261 -7.74 66.21 12.36
CA LEU A 1261 -8.52 67.29 12.94
C LEU A 1261 -9.88 66.80 13.44
N ARG A 1262 -10.57 65.95 12.68
CA ARG A 1262 -11.87 65.42 13.05
C ARG A 1262 -11.77 64.51 14.28
N ILE A 1263 -10.73 63.66 14.34
CA ILE A 1263 -10.40 62.85 15.54
C ILE A 1263 -10.14 63.76 16.76
N ALA A 1264 -9.35 64.83 16.60
CA ALA A 1264 -9.09 65.77 17.69
C ALA A 1264 -10.35 66.54 18.14
N GLN A 1265 -11.26 66.85 17.22
CA GLN A 1265 -12.56 67.46 17.53
C GLN A 1265 -13.46 66.52 18.32
N TYR A 1266 -13.48 65.23 17.95
CA TYR A 1266 -14.22 64.19 18.68
C TYR A 1266 -13.66 63.99 20.10
N ASP A 1267 -12.35 63.86 20.24
CA ASP A 1267 -11.67 63.72 21.55
C ASP A 1267 -11.94 64.95 22.46
N ALA A 1268 -11.99 66.15 21.87
CA ALA A 1268 -12.34 67.38 22.57
C ALA A 1268 -13.86 67.55 22.85
N GLY A 1269 -14.71 66.63 22.39
CA GLY A 1269 -16.17 66.68 22.55
C GLY A 1269 -16.86 67.78 21.72
N LEU A 1270 -16.22 68.26 20.66
CA LEU A 1270 -16.76 69.27 19.75
C LEU A 1270 -17.72 68.68 18.71
N ILE A 1271 -17.59 67.39 18.42
CA ILE A 1271 -18.49 66.61 17.57
C ILE A 1271 -18.90 65.32 18.30
N PRO A 1272 -20.15 64.86 18.10
CA PRO A 1272 -20.69 63.71 18.84
C PRO A 1272 -20.19 62.35 18.34
N ASP A 1273 -19.74 62.27 17.08
CA ASP A 1273 -19.24 61.07 16.42
C ASP A 1273 -18.22 61.40 15.31
N LEU A 1274 -17.52 60.37 14.83
CA LEU A 1274 -16.58 60.45 13.71
C LEU A 1274 -17.16 59.98 12.38
N ALA A 1275 -18.22 59.17 12.44
CA ALA A 1275 -18.85 58.54 11.27
C ALA A 1275 -19.78 59.49 10.51
#